data_AF-A0A0E2L5B7-F1
#
_entry.id   AF-A0A0E2L5B7-F1
#
_cell.length_a   1.000
_cell.length_b   1.000
_cell.length_c   1.000
_cell.angle_alpha   90.00
_cell.angle_beta   90.00
_cell.angle_gamma   90.00
#
_symmetry.space_group_name_H-M   'P 1'
#
loop_
_entity.id
_entity.type
_entity.pdbx_description
1 polymer ?
#
loop_
_entity_poly.entity_id
_entity_poly.type
_entity_poly.pdbx_seq_one_letter_code
_entity_poly.pdbx_strand_id
1 'polypeptide(L)'
;MRHFIYQDEKSHKFWAVEQQGNELHISWGKVGTQEQSQVKSFADAVAAEKAELKLIAEKVKKGYVEQAKDNSLQPSQTVTDSLKVADLSTIIQEQPSFVAETRAADKNTDAVLPWLAKDIAVVFPPEVVHTTLSHRRFPGVPVQQADKLTQLRRLACSVSQRDNTTATFDFSACSLEWQNTVAQAISQIDDLKTTQLPSPVMAVLTALEMKCTRYKEREDVMDQIIQEGGLEYATDVIIHLQQISIEWDYVNNNIVFLSSGISPDYLQQYSSFELRLRKHLSLAEESLWQKCAQKLIAAVPHIPEWRQPLIALLLPEKPEIAHEIAQRLLGQKKLPSLEWLKIVATDEHILASLEKYHEPYAIFDDYYCGAIWSATVLQEQGVAALPRFAPYVASDYCADVLRHINHPFALTLLIRVAGHTKRCHDRMTKACAAFPHAALAALAELLVQKEENSWRIMLMTMLISQPTLAEQVIPWLSTPAVAVLKSCQQQLTQPSNHASADLLPAIVVSPPWLSKKKKSPIPVLDLAPLNLESICTITDTEAKEFQTHWDWEPHKPGEGAKNFLYSLGYRRWDFDTYKYIGASDSAIDAWEREDFATLIQMFKAHHAPYQGEWHLNSLPFLPMQKAIKLWEFLSKEPHTAIKPVMLYLRLAGMSGFLHSFSRYPQEGFAVANYFAATELAPAVARAFNKLKTLRQDASSWLLKYPEHAITGLLPAALGKASEAQDNARAALRMLTENGHQPLLQEIARRYNQPEVTDAVNALLALDPLDNHPTKIPTLPTFYQPSLWTRPLLKANAQSLPDSALLHLGEMLRFPQEEALYPGLLQVKDACTTDSLAEFAWDLFTAWQTAGAPSKESWAFTALGVLGNDDTARKLTPLIRAWPGESQHKRATVGLDILAAIGSDIALMQLNGIAQKLKFKALQERAKEKIADIAESRELTVAELEDRLAPDLGLDDNGSLLLDFGPRQFTVSFDETLKPFVRDASGSRLKDLPKPNKSDDESQANDAVNRYKLLKKDARTVAAQQVARLESAMCLRRRWSPENFQLFLVEHPLVRHLTHRLIWGVYSAENQLLACFRVAEDNSYSTADDDLFTLPEGDISIGIPHVLEISPTDAAAFGQLFADYELLPPFRQLDRNSYALTEAERNASELTRWTGRKCPSGRVMGLANKGWIKGTPQDAGWIGWMINPLGRWSLIMEIDEGFAVGMSPAELSAEQLLSKLWLWEGKAESYGWGSNSTQEAQFSVLDAITASELINDIEALFE
;
A
#
# COMPACT_ATOMS: atom_id res chain seq x y z
N MET A 1 -14.58 -11.78 24.32
CA MET A 1 -14.87 -11.40 22.94
C MET A 1 -13.67 -10.70 22.33
N ARG A 2 -13.05 -11.33 21.35
CA ARG A 2 -11.91 -10.83 20.55
C ARG A 2 -12.48 -10.13 19.33
N HIS A 3 -12.12 -8.87 19.08
CA HIS A 3 -12.66 -8.06 17.98
C HIS A 3 -11.60 -7.87 16.89
N PHE A 4 -12.03 -7.84 15.64
CA PHE A 4 -11.15 -7.74 14.49
C PHE A 4 -11.75 -6.79 13.46
N ILE A 5 -10.92 -5.95 12.83
CA ILE A 5 -11.35 -4.95 11.84
C ILE A 5 -10.65 -5.19 10.51
N TYR A 6 -11.43 -5.18 9.43
CA TYR A 6 -10.96 -5.20 8.05
C TYR A 6 -11.27 -3.89 7.37
N GLN A 7 -10.25 -3.25 6.80
CA GLN A 7 -10.40 -1.98 6.11
C GLN A 7 -9.63 -1.96 4.78
N ASP A 8 -10.35 -1.66 3.70
CA ASP A 8 -9.79 -1.45 2.36
C ASP A 8 -10.42 -0.22 1.67
N GLU A 9 -10.06 0.04 0.41
CA GLU A 9 -10.55 1.18 -0.40
C GLU A 9 -12.09 1.26 -0.55
N LYS A 10 -12.86 0.19 -0.26
CA LYS A 10 -14.32 0.11 -0.49
C LYS A 10 -15.13 -0.41 0.72
N SER A 11 -14.48 -0.96 1.75
CA SER A 11 -15.12 -1.68 2.85
C SER A 11 -14.42 -1.40 4.18
N HIS A 12 -15.21 -1.11 5.21
CA HIS A 12 -14.77 -1.03 6.61
C HIS A 12 -15.68 -1.94 7.42
N LYS A 13 -15.15 -3.08 7.90
CA LYS A 13 -15.93 -4.17 8.50
C LYS A 13 -15.30 -4.59 9.82
N PHE A 14 -16.13 -5.01 10.77
CA PHE A 14 -15.67 -5.67 11.98
C PHE A 14 -16.14 -7.13 11.98
N TRP A 15 -15.41 -7.96 12.70
CA TRP A 15 -15.74 -9.35 13.01
C TRP A 15 -15.21 -9.64 14.41
N ALA A 16 -15.96 -10.31 15.25
CA ALA A 16 -15.60 -10.60 16.62
C ALA A 16 -16.05 -12.00 16.97
N VAL A 17 -15.37 -12.63 17.92
CA VAL A 17 -15.70 -13.96 18.40
C VAL A 17 -15.44 -14.07 19.90
N GLU A 18 -16.31 -14.76 20.61
CA GLU A 18 -16.14 -15.10 22.02
C GLU A 18 -16.56 -16.53 22.27
N GLN A 19 -15.70 -17.31 22.91
CA GLN A 19 -16.11 -18.57 23.50
C GLN A 19 -16.83 -18.38 24.85
N GLN A 20 -17.98 -19.01 25.00
CA GLN A 20 -18.71 -19.18 26.25
C GLN A 20 -19.00 -20.68 26.48
N GLY A 21 -18.21 -21.32 27.34
CA GLY A 21 -18.33 -22.76 27.58
C GLY A 21 -18.04 -23.58 26.32
N ASN A 22 -19.01 -24.38 25.87
CA ASN A 22 -18.94 -25.14 24.62
C ASN A 22 -19.52 -24.38 23.42
N GLU A 23 -19.80 -23.07 23.52
CA GLU A 23 -20.39 -22.27 22.44
C GLU A 23 -19.46 -21.12 22.00
N LEU A 24 -19.51 -20.75 20.72
CA LEU A 24 -18.82 -19.60 20.14
C LEU A 24 -19.82 -18.57 19.65
N HIS A 25 -19.74 -17.37 20.23
CA HIS A 25 -20.54 -16.21 19.91
C HIS A 25 -19.75 -15.30 18.98
N ILE A 26 -20.10 -15.31 17.71
CA ILE A 26 -19.41 -14.60 16.64
C ILE A 26 -20.29 -13.41 16.22
N SER A 27 -19.75 -12.20 16.09
CA SER A 27 -20.46 -11.04 15.53
C SER A 27 -19.68 -10.36 14.41
N TRP A 28 -20.33 -9.76 13.41
CA TRP A 28 -19.68 -9.06 12.31
C TRP A 28 -20.61 -8.08 11.60
N GLY A 29 -20.03 -7.14 10.86
CA GLY A 29 -20.80 -6.15 10.11
C GLY A 29 -19.91 -5.12 9.45
N LYS A 30 -20.48 -4.14 8.73
CA LYS A 30 -19.74 -2.92 8.40
C LYS A 30 -19.66 -2.05 9.65
N VAL A 31 -18.50 -1.45 9.90
CA VAL A 31 -18.31 -0.53 11.03
C VAL A 31 -19.26 0.65 10.85
N GLY A 32 -20.11 0.92 11.86
CA GLY A 32 -21.17 1.93 11.79
C GLY A 32 -22.52 1.44 11.22
N THR A 33 -22.68 0.15 10.97
CA THR A 33 -23.98 -0.48 10.60
C THR A 33 -24.41 -1.48 11.68
N GLN A 34 -25.69 -1.89 11.66
CA GLN A 34 -26.19 -2.89 12.63
C GLN A 34 -25.39 -4.20 12.53
N GLU A 35 -24.99 -4.71 13.70
CA GLU A 35 -24.19 -5.92 13.84
C GLU A 35 -25.01 -7.19 13.55
N GLN A 36 -24.39 -8.16 12.86
CA GLN A 36 -24.91 -9.52 12.72
C GLN A 36 -24.19 -10.42 13.71
N SER A 37 -24.88 -11.36 14.36
CA SER A 37 -24.24 -12.32 15.27
C SER A 37 -24.73 -13.75 15.05
N GLN A 38 -23.89 -14.71 15.43
CA GLN A 38 -24.13 -16.15 15.30
C GLN A 38 -23.50 -16.87 16.49
N VAL A 39 -24.26 -17.74 17.13
CA VAL A 39 -23.75 -18.66 18.16
C VAL A 39 -23.57 -20.04 17.56
N LYS A 40 -22.42 -20.69 17.80
CA LYS A 40 -22.11 -22.06 17.38
C LYS A 40 -21.80 -22.92 18.59
N SER A 41 -22.60 -23.94 18.85
CA SER A 41 -22.39 -24.90 19.95
C SER A 41 -21.55 -26.09 19.49
N PHE A 42 -20.64 -26.54 20.35
CA PHE A 42 -19.72 -27.66 20.16
C PHE A 42 -19.94 -28.72 21.25
N ALA A 43 -19.36 -29.91 21.08
CA ALA A 43 -19.55 -31.02 22.03
C ALA A 43 -19.00 -30.71 23.43
N ASP A 44 -17.91 -29.95 23.50
CA ASP A 44 -17.25 -29.51 24.73
C ASP A 44 -16.49 -28.18 24.50
N ALA A 45 -15.97 -27.60 25.59
CA ALA A 45 -15.23 -26.35 25.54
C ALA A 45 -13.92 -26.44 24.75
N VAL A 46 -13.27 -27.61 24.70
CA VAL A 46 -12.00 -27.79 23.98
C VAL A 46 -12.23 -27.76 22.47
N ALA A 47 -13.32 -28.35 22.01
CA ALA A 47 -13.74 -28.30 20.61
C ALA A 47 -14.16 -26.88 20.17
N ALA A 48 -14.82 -26.11 21.06
CA ALA A 48 -15.16 -24.72 20.82
C ALA A 48 -13.90 -23.83 20.70
N GLU A 49 -12.93 -23.99 21.60
CA GLU A 49 -11.67 -23.23 21.57
C GLU A 49 -10.88 -23.48 20.28
N LYS A 50 -10.77 -24.74 19.85
CA LYS A 50 -10.10 -25.12 18.60
C LYS A 50 -10.80 -24.52 17.37
N ALA A 51 -12.12 -24.38 17.41
CA ALA A 51 -12.90 -23.75 16.35
C ALA A 51 -12.81 -22.21 16.37
N GLU A 52 -12.69 -21.58 17.54
CA GLU A 52 -12.47 -20.14 17.69
C GLU A 52 -11.15 -19.73 17.06
N LEU A 53 -10.06 -20.42 17.42
CA LEU A 53 -8.73 -20.17 16.90
C LEU A 53 -8.66 -20.34 15.37
N LYS A 54 -9.36 -21.34 14.82
CA LYS A 54 -9.45 -21.56 13.37
C LYS A 54 -10.16 -20.41 12.66
N LEU A 55 -11.27 -19.92 13.22
CA LEU A 55 -12.02 -18.79 12.64
C LEU A 55 -11.23 -17.49 12.69
N ILE A 56 -10.51 -17.25 13.79
CA ILE A 56 -9.61 -16.11 13.95
C ILE A 56 -8.51 -16.14 12.89
N ALA A 57 -7.82 -17.27 12.72
CA ALA A 57 -6.78 -17.43 11.71
C ALA A 57 -7.31 -17.17 10.29
N GLU A 58 -8.53 -17.62 9.98
CA GLU A 58 -9.16 -17.39 8.67
C GLU A 58 -9.47 -15.90 8.44
N LYS A 59 -9.89 -15.17 9.47
CA LYS A 59 -10.20 -13.75 9.40
C LYS A 59 -8.94 -12.91 9.29
N VAL A 60 -7.89 -13.24 10.04
CA VAL A 60 -6.57 -12.60 9.95
C VAL A 60 -5.97 -12.79 8.55
N LYS A 61 -6.07 -13.99 7.96
CA LYS A 61 -5.63 -14.24 6.57
C LYS A 61 -6.42 -13.41 5.53
N LYS A 62 -7.68 -13.08 5.82
CA LYS A 62 -8.52 -12.19 5.00
C LYS A 62 -8.23 -10.70 5.24
N GLY A 63 -7.22 -10.37 6.05
CA GLY A 63 -6.78 -9.00 6.36
C GLY A 63 -7.51 -8.35 7.54
N TYR A 64 -8.29 -9.11 8.33
CA TYR A 64 -8.90 -8.58 9.55
C TYR A 64 -7.83 -8.50 10.64
N VAL A 65 -7.58 -7.31 11.18
CA VAL A 65 -6.59 -7.09 12.23
C VAL A 65 -7.28 -7.17 13.58
N GLU A 66 -6.74 -7.98 14.49
CA GLU A 66 -7.26 -8.10 15.85
C GLU A 66 -7.05 -6.81 16.63
N GLN A 67 -8.13 -6.26 17.18
CA GLN A 67 -8.07 -5.23 18.20
C GLN A 67 -7.83 -5.93 19.54
N ALA A 68 -6.62 -5.78 20.07
CA ALA A 68 -6.30 -6.24 21.40
C ALA A 68 -7.29 -5.63 22.42
N LYS A 69 -7.73 -6.44 23.39
CA LYS A 69 -8.39 -5.94 24.59
C LYS A 69 -7.35 -5.20 25.45
N ASP A 70 -7.02 -4.00 25.02
CA ASP A 70 -6.55 -2.94 25.90
C ASP A 70 -7.59 -1.83 25.82
N ASN A 71 -8.19 -1.51 26.97
CA ASN A 71 -9.16 -0.42 27.11
C ASN A 71 -8.52 0.98 26.96
N SER A 72 -7.35 1.07 26.34
CA SER A 72 -6.78 2.31 25.81
C SER A 72 -7.07 2.39 24.31
N LEU A 73 -8.04 3.24 23.96
CA LEU A 73 -8.18 3.77 22.60
C LEU A 73 -6.88 4.50 22.23
N GLN A 74 -5.91 3.80 21.66
CA GLN A 74 -4.86 4.41 20.85
C GLN A 74 -5.39 4.56 19.41
N PRO A 75 -5.40 5.79 18.86
CA PRO A 75 -5.65 5.97 17.44
C PRO A 75 -4.55 5.29 16.61
N SER A 76 -4.97 4.72 15.49
CA SER A 76 -4.15 4.08 14.47
C SER A 76 -2.82 4.83 14.19
N GLN A 77 -1.71 4.29 14.68
CA GLN A 77 -0.33 4.73 14.36
C GLN A 77 0.07 4.48 12.90
N THR A 78 -0.81 3.98 12.03
CA THR A 78 -0.45 3.60 10.65
C THR A 78 -0.42 4.78 9.66
N VAL A 79 -0.64 6.02 10.10
CA VAL A 79 -0.47 7.23 9.26
C VAL A 79 0.73 8.08 9.72
N THR A 80 1.19 7.94 10.96
CA THR A 80 2.22 8.79 11.56
C THR A 80 3.66 8.30 11.39
N ASP A 81 3.90 7.07 10.93
CA ASP A 81 5.26 6.61 10.56
C ASP A 81 5.84 7.32 9.31
N SER A 82 5.05 8.15 8.65
CA SER A 82 5.45 8.89 7.43
C SER A 82 6.08 10.27 7.71
N LEU A 83 6.07 10.76 8.95
CA LEU A 83 6.70 12.02 9.32
C LEU A 83 7.69 11.76 10.45
N LYS A 84 8.98 11.62 10.11
CA LYS A 84 10.01 11.61 11.14
C LYS A 84 9.96 12.96 11.86
N VAL A 85 10.35 12.98 13.13
CA VAL A 85 10.51 14.22 13.94
C VAL A 85 11.32 15.31 13.20
N ALA A 86 12.22 14.92 12.29
CA ALA A 86 12.95 15.81 11.39
C ALA A 86 12.08 16.52 10.35
N ASP A 87 11.07 15.86 9.77
CA ASP A 87 10.19 16.43 8.74
C ASP A 87 9.21 17.45 9.33
N LEU A 88 8.67 17.18 10.52
CA LEU A 88 7.84 18.13 11.29
C LEU A 88 8.64 19.36 11.73
N SER A 89 9.88 19.18 12.18
CA SER A 89 10.74 20.31 12.55
C SER A 89 11.21 21.13 11.34
N THR A 90 11.29 20.55 10.15
CA THR A 90 11.55 21.29 8.89
C THR A 90 10.32 22.09 8.45
N ILE A 91 9.12 21.51 8.56
CA ILE A 91 7.84 22.22 8.30
C ILE A 91 7.66 23.42 9.24
N ILE A 92 8.12 23.30 10.50
CA ILE A 92 8.03 24.34 11.53
C ILE A 92 9.17 25.39 11.39
N GLN A 93 10.40 24.99 11.08
CA GLN A 93 11.53 25.92 10.89
C GLN A 93 11.44 26.73 9.59
N GLU A 94 10.77 26.21 8.56
CA GLU A 94 10.50 26.88 7.29
C GLU A 94 9.09 27.50 7.23
N GLN A 95 8.46 27.78 8.38
CA GLN A 95 7.20 28.54 8.41
C GLN A 95 7.45 29.95 7.88
N PRO A 96 6.75 30.40 6.82
CA PRO A 96 6.78 31.81 6.47
C PRO A 96 6.10 32.57 7.60
N SER A 97 6.77 33.59 8.12
CA SER A 97 6.03 34.78 8.53
C SER A 97 5.39 35.31 7.25
N PHE A 98 4.12 34.98 7.01
CA PHE A 98 3.33 35.72 6.04
C PHE A 98 3.11 37.11 6.64
N VAL A 99 4.14 37.96 6.54
CA VAL A 99 4.08 39.36 6.93
C VAL A 99 3.29 40.09 5.83
N ALA A 100 1.98 39.85 5.82
CA ALA A 100 1.04 40.73 5.13
C ALA A 100 0.91 42.08 5.87
N GLU A 101 1.47 42.22 7.08
CA GLU A 101 1.44 43.47 7.85
C GLU A 101 2.83 44.13 7.89
N THR A 102 3.15 44.82 6.80
CA THR A 102 3.89 46.11 6.78
C THR A 102 3.96 46.72 5.37
N ARG A 103 2.98 46.44 4.52
CA ARG A 103 2.55 47.47 3.57
C ARG A 103 1.20 47.97 4.03
N ALA A 104 1.23 49.03 4.82
CA ALA A 104 0.12 49.96 4.84
C ALA A 104 -0.27 50.17 3.38
N ALA A 105 -1.54 49.96 3.05
CA ALA A 105 -2.07 50.46 1.80
C ALA A 105 -1.55 51.89 1.68
N ASP A 106 -0.73 52.15 0.65
CA ASP A 106 -0.59 53.52 0.20
C ASP A 106 -2.03 54.01 0.06
N LYS A 107 -2.36 55.09 0.77
CA LYS A 107 -3.73 55.62 0.92
C LYS A 107 -4.39 56.04 -0.41
N ASN A 108 -3.81 55.64 -1.55
CA ASN A 108 -4.19 55.92 -2.92
C ASN A 108 -4.51 54.67 -3.76
N THR A 109 -4.71 53.48 -3.17
CA THR A 109 -5.22 52.32 -3.91
C THR A 109 -6.39 51.67 -3.20
N ASP A 110 -7.59 51.76 -3.81
CA ASP A 110 -8.82 51.02 -3.48
C ASP A 110 -8.69 49.49 -3.76
N ALA A 111 -7.51 48.90 -3.52
CA ALA A 111 -7.26 47.50 -3.81
C ALA A 111 -7.80 46.60 -2.68
N VAL A 112 -8.91 45.90 -2.95
CA VAL A 112 -9.53 44.95 -2.03
C VAL A 112 -8.70 43.66 -1.95
N LEU A 113 -8.42 43.17 -0.74
CA LEU A 113 -7.68 41.92 -0.52
C LEU A 113 -8.47 40.73 -1.12
N PRO A 114 -7.86 39.86 -1.96
CA PRO A 114 -8.58 38.76 -2.64
C PRO A 114 -8.99 37.59 -1.73
N TRP A 115 -8.51 37.58 -0.49
CA TRP A 115 -8.73 36.52 0.50
C TRP A 115 -9.03 37.10 1.89
N LEU A 116 -9.39 36.25 2.84
CA LEU A 116 -9.81 36.66 4.18
C LEU A 116 -8.68 37.41 4.91
N ALA A 117 -8.98 38.62 5.40
CA ALA A 117 -8.10 39.38 6.28
C ALA A 117 -8.15 38.84 7.72
N LYS A 118 -7.14 39.18 8.54
CA LYS A 118 -7.00 38.68 9.92
C LYS A 118 -8.19 39.00 10.84
N ASP A 119 -8.89 40.09 10.57
CA ASP A 119 -9.97 40.65 11.37
C ASP A 119 -11.38 40.22 10.91
N ILE A 120 -11.50 39.51 9.79
CA ILE A 120 -12.78 39.04 9.26
C ILE A 120 -13.21 37.75 9.99
N ALA A 121 -14.45 37.72 10.46
CA ALA A 121 -15.03 36.52 11.08
C ALA A 121 -15.21 35.39 10.07
N VAL A 122 -14.77 34.18 10.44
CA VAL A 122 -14.97 32.97 9.63
C VAL A 122 -16.33 32.37 9.96
N VAL A 123 -17.18 32.17 8.95
CA VAL A 123 -18.51 31.58 9.10
C VAL A 123 -18.62 30.34 8.22
N PHE A 124 -19.03 29.22 8.81
CA PHE A 124 -19.20 27.95 8.11
C PHE A 124 -20.68 27.67 7.82
N PRO A 125 -21.01 27.12 6.64
CA PRO A 125 -22.36 26.62 6.40
C PRO A 125 -22.64 25.33 7.21
N PRO A 126 -23.90 25.05 7.60
CA PRO A 126 -24.26 23.85 8.38
C PRO A 126 -23.85 22.52 7.74
N GLU A 127 -23.70 22.51 6.42
CA GLU A 127 -23.24 21.38 5.61
C GLU A 127 -21.76 21.02 5.84
N VAL A 128 -20.97 21.99 6.32
CA VAL A 128 -19.53 21.82 6.63
C VAL A 128 -19.36 21.43 8.08
N VAL A 129 -19.96 22.20 8.99
CA VAL A 129 -20.02 21.89 10.41
C VAL A 129 -21.40 22.29 10.92
N HIS A 130 -22.10 21.33 11.54
CA HIS A 130 -23.48 21.54 12.00
C HIS A 130 -23.56 22.37 13.31
N THR A 131 -22.47 22.47 14.08
CA THR A 131 -22.40 23.27 15.32
C THR A 131 -20.96 23.69 15.67
N THR A 132 -20.80 24.83 16.33
CA THR A 132 -19.56 25.26 16.99
C THR A 132 -19.82 25.49 18.47
N LEU A 133 -18.77 25.44 19.31
CA LEU A 133 -18.92 25.85 20.70
C LEU A 133 -19.29 27.34 20.79
N SER A 134 -20.12 27.68 21.76
CA SER A 134 -20.62 29.06 21.90
C SER A 134 -19.58 29.99 22.52
N HIS A 135 -19.61 31.24 22.10
CA HIS A 135 -18.75 32.33 22.55
C HIS A 135 -19.62 33.57 22.81
N ARG A 136 -19.29 34.47 23.73
CA ARG A 136 -20.11 35.68 23.98
C ARG A 136 -20.25 36.58 22.74
N ARG A 137 -19.24 36.59 21.86
CA ARG A 137 -19.30 37.24 20.52
C ARG A 137 -20.18 36.48 19.51
N PHE A 138 -20.32 35.17 19.68
CA PHE A 138 -21.05 34.26 18.78
C PHE A 138 -21.90 33.28 19.60
N PRO A 139 -22.93 33.77 20.31
CA PRO A 139 -23.62 32.95 21.32
C PRO A 139 -24.53 31.88 20.70
N GLY A 140 -24.75 31.90 19.38
CA GLY A 140 -25.60 30.96 18.67
C GLY A 140 -27.09 31.10 19.02
N VAL A 141 -27.88 30.06 18.74
CA VAL A 141 -29.34 30.05 18.98
C VAL A 141 -29.64 30.04 20.49
N PRO A 142 -30.65 30.78 21.00
CA PRO A 142 -31.05 30.72 22.39
C PRO A 142 -31.39 29.29 22.84
N VAL A 143 -31.12 28.97 24.11
CA VAL A 143 -31.48 27.68 24.70
C VAL A 143 -33.01 27.63 24.86
N GLN A 144 -33.63 26.59 24.31
CA GLN A 144 -35.07 26.35 24.48
C GLN A 144 -35.35 25.91 25.92
N GLN A 145 -36.52 26.29 26.45
CA GLN A 145 -36.94 25.80 27.77
C GLN A 145 -37.08 24.27 27.74
N ALA A 146 -36.56 23.59 28.77
CA ALA A 146 -36.62 22.15 28.85
C ALA A 146 -38.06 21.71 29.14
N ASP A 147 -38.78 21.22 28.13
CA ASP A 147 -40.22 20.90 28.20
C ASP A 147 -40.53 19.56 28.92
N LYS A 148 -39.50 18.86 29.41
CA LYS A 148 -39.60 17.54 30.06
C LYS A 148 -39.01 17.53 31.46
N LEU A 149 -39.78 18.02 32.43
CA LEU A 149 -39.53 17.92 33.89
C LEU A 149 -39.07 16.53 34.39
N THR A 150 -39.32 15.47 33.61
CA THR A 150 -38.92 14.08 33.88
C THR A 150 -37.42 13.78 33.80
N GLN A 151 -36.55 14.62 33.24
CA GLN A 151 -35.13 14.24 33.03
C GLN A 151 -34.28 14.35 34.30
N LEU A 152 -34.33 15.47 35.03
CA LEU A 152 -33.73 15.57 36.38
C LEU A 152 -34.29 14.50 37.32
N ARG A 153 -35.59 14.18 37.21
CA ARG A 153 -36.26 13.12 37.99
C ARG A 153 -35.78 11.70 37.67
N ARG A 154 -35.08 11.49 36.56
CA ARG A 154 -34.53 10.19 36.13
C ARG A 154 -33.05 10.03 36.42
N LEU A 155 -32.39 11.09 36.88
CA LEU A 155 -30.94 11.14 37.09
C LEU A 155 -30.51 10.00 38.03
N ALA A 156 -29.69 9.07 37.56
CA ALA A 156 -29.23 7.87 38.24
C ALA A 156 -30.29 6.79 38.57
N CYS A 157 -31.60 7.02 38.33
CA CYS A 157 -32.68 6.09 38.68
C CYS A 157 -32.61 4.74 37.93
N SER A 158 -31.78 4.62 36.88
CA SER A 158 -31.55 3.38 36.13
C SER A 158 -30.21 2.70 36.44
N VAL A 159 -29.37 3.31 37.29
CA VAL A 159 -28.04 2.78 37.62
C VAL A 159 -28.13 1.69 38.71
N SER A 160 -29.15 1.75 39.57
CA SER A 160 -29.42 0.78 40.63
C SER A 160 -29.97 -0.57 40.12
N GLN A 161 -30.63 -0.61 38.96
CA GLN A 161 -31.25 -1.80 38.37
C GLN A 161 -30.90 -1.95 36.88
N ARG A 162 -29.88 -2.76 36.59
CA ARG A 162 -29.47 -3.05 35.21
C ARG A 162 -29.36 -4.56 35.02
N ASP A 163 -29.94 -5.06 33.93
CA ASP A 163 -29.99 -6.50 33.59
C ASP A 163 -30.55 -7.40 34.72
N ASN A 164 -31.53 -6.90 35.49
CA ASN A 164 -32.15 -7.55 36.66
C ASN A 164 -31.20 -7.82 37.85
N THR A 165 -30.05 -7.14 37.88
CA THR A 165 -29.04 -7.23 38.96
C THR A 165 -28.82 -5.89 39.63
N THR A 166 -28.78 -5.87 40.97
CA THR A 166 -28.52 -4.68 41.78
C THR A 166 -27.03 -4.34 41.74
N ALA A 167 -26.68 -3.08 41.43
CA ALA A 167 -25.31 -2.59 41.47
C ALA A 167 -24.86 -2.32 42.93
N THR A 168 -23.61 -2.62 43.27
CA THR A 168 -22.99 -2.20 44.53
C THR A 168 -22.17 -0.92 44.34
N PHE A 169 -21.97 -0.16 45.42
CA PHE A 169 -21.21 1.09 45.40
C PHE A 169 -20.05 1.01 46.39
N ASP A 170 -18.84 1.26 45.91
CA ASP A 170 -17.63 1.39 46.73
C ASP A 170 -17.11 2.83 46.63
N PHE A 171 -17.06 3.52 47.75
CA PHE A 171 -16.51 4.87 47.86
C PHE A 171 -15.49 4.97 49.00
N SER A 172 -14.94 3.83 49.43
CA SER A 172 -13.97 3.76 50.53
C SER A 172 -12.67 4.52 50.23
N ALA A 173 -12.33 4.67 48.94
CA ALA A 173 -11.17 5.42 48.46
C ALA A 173 -11.36 6.96 48.47
N CYS A 174 -12.57 7.47 48.74
CA CYS A 174 -12.85 8.89 48.81
C CYS A 174 -12.50 9.49 50.18
N SER A 175 -12.35 10.83 50.25
CA SER A 175 -12.23 11.55 51.53
C SER A 175 -13.52 11.42 52.35
N LEU A 176 -13.46 11.61 53.67
CA LEU A 176 -14.64 11.49 54.55
C LEU A 176 -15.81 12.40 54.13
N GLU A 177 -15.50 13.60 53.64
CA GLU A 177 -16.48 14.54 53.11
C GLU A 177 -17.18 13.99 51.84
N TRP A 178 -16.40 13.42 50.92
CA TRP A 178 -16.94 12.79 49.72
C TRP A 178 -17.65 11.48 50.00
N GLN A 179 -17.23 10.70 50.99
CA GLN A 179 -17.96 9.50 51.43
C GLN A 179 -19.37 9.85 51.91
N ASN A 180 -19.50 10.91 52.73
CA ASN A 180 -20.80 11.40 53.20
C ASN A 180 -21.66 11.92 52.03
N THR A 181 -21.06 12.67 51.12
CA THR A 181 -21.73 13.21 49.93
C THR A 181 -22.22 12.11 48.99
N VAL A 182 -21.39 11.10 48.74
CA VAL A 182 -21.74 9.95 47.89
C VAL A 182 -22.82 9.11 48.56
N ALA A 183 -22.74 8.85 49.86
CA ALA A 183 -23.80 8.16 50.59
C ALA A 183 -25.14 8.91 50.55
N GLN A 184 -25.11 10.24 50.68
CA GLN A 184 -26.30 11.08 50.52
C GLN A 184 -26.85 11.06 49.10
N ALA A 185 -25.99 11.04 48.08
CA ALA A 185 -26.41 10.93 46.69
C ALA A 185 -27.04 9.56 46.40
N ILE A 186 -26.44 8.48 46.90
CA ILE A 186 -26.93 7.10 46.73
C ILE A 186 -28.31 6.92 47.36
N SER A 187 -28.53 7.43 48.58
CA SER A 187 -29.83 7.33 49.24
C SER A 187 -30.97 8.05 48.50
N GLN A 188 -30.62 8.97 47.59
CA GLN A 188 -31.56 9.74 46.78
C GLN A 188 -31.63 9.23 45.32
N ILE A 189 -31.03 8.09 44.98
CA ILE A 189 -31.01 7.58 43.60
C ILE A 189 -32.43 7.29 43.07
N ASP A 190 -33.29 6.71 43.91
CA ASP A 190 -34.64 6.29 43.52
C ASP A 190 -35.73 7.36 43.81
N ASP A 191 -35.35 8.49 44.40
CA ASP A 191 -36.24 9.58 44.78
C ASP A 191 -36.35 10.68 43.71
N LEU A 192 -37.43 11.46 43.78
CA LEU A 192 -37.76 12.51 42.82
C LEU A 192 -36.82 13.73 43.01
N LYS A 193 -35.91 13.94 42.05
CA LYS A 193 -34.84 14.93 42.22
C LYS A 193 -35.29 16.35 41.91
N THR A 194 -34.76 17.30 42.68
CA THR A 194 -34.96 18.75 42.51
C THR A 194 -33.61 19.46 42.59
N THR A 195 -33.51 20.69 42.10
CA THR A 195 -32.29 21.52 42.23
C THR A 195 -32.02 22.07 43.63
N GLN A 196 -32.82 21.69 44.63
CA GLN A 196 -32.62 22.10 46.03
C GLN A 196 -31.52 21.29 46.75
N LEU A 197 -30.91 20.32 46.07
CA LEU A 197 -29.83 19.52 46.64
C LEU A 197 -28.52 20.33 46.73
N PRO A 198 -27.64 20.01 47.69
CA PRO A 198 -26.29 20.56 47.69
C PRO A 198 -25.58 20.25 46.36
N SER A 199 -24.82 21.22 45.81
CA SER A 199 -24.13 21.04 44.53
C SER A 199 -23.16 19.84 44.47
N PRO A 200 -22.46 19.42 45.56
CA PRO A 200 -21.67 18.18 45.56
C PRO A 200 -22.53 16.92 45.35
N VAL A 201 -23.72 16.88 45.94
CA VAL A 201 -24.66 15.75 45.81
C VAL A 201 -25.17 15.67 44.37
N MET A 202 -25.54 16.82 43.79
CA MET A 202 -25.96 16.89 42.39
C MET A 202 -24.84 16.48 41.42
N ALA A 203 -23.58 16.84 41.73
CA ALA A 203 -22.42 16.43 40.94
C ALA A 203 -22.24 14.90 40.93
N VAL A 204 -22.39 14.22 42.08
CA VAL A 204 -22.32 12.74 42.17
C VAL A 204 -23.41 12.09 41.33
N LEU A 205 -24.63 12.58 41.43
CA LEU A 205 -25.77 12.02 40.67
C LEU A 205 -25.60 12.21 39.16
N THR A 206 -25.04 13.35 38.77
CA THR A 206 -24.72 13.66 37.38
C THR A 206 -23.58 12.79 36.86
N ALA A 207 -22.53 12.58 37.66
CA ALA A 207 -21.43 11.69 37.32
C ALA A 207 -21.91 10.24 37.10
N LEU A 208 -22.79 9.73 37.98
CA LEU A 208 -23.42 8.41 37.83
C LEU A 208 -24.22 8.30 36.53
N GLU A 209 -25.04 9.31 36.21
CA GLU A 209 -25.79 9.30 34.96
C GLU A 209 -24.86 9.30 33.74
N MET A 210 -23.83 10.14 33.75
CA MET A 210 -22.89 10.31 32.63
C MET A 210 -21.98 9.11 32.39
N LYS A 211 -21.52 8.44 33.45
CA LYS A 211 -20.53 7.36 33.37
C LYS A 211 -21.16 5.96 33.42
N CYS A 212 -22.40 5.84 33.90
CA CYS A 212 -23.06 4.55 34.13
C CYS A 212 -24.38 4.34 33.33
N THR A 213 -24.66 5.11 32.27
CA THR A 213 -25.80 4.85 31.38
C THR A 213 -25.39 4.74 29.92
N ARG A 214 -26.01 3.82 29.14
CA ARG A 214 -25.56 3.43 27.77
C ARG A 214 -26.13 4.29 26.63
N TYR A 215 -26.90 5.35 26.89
CA TYR A 215 -27.60 6.11 25.84
C TYR A 215 -27.63 7.65 26.01
N LYS A 216 -27.05 8.33 25.01
CA LYS A 216 -27.27 9.71 24.50
C LYS A 216 -26.73 10.92 25.27
N GLU A 217 -26.40 11.95 24.49
CA GLU A 217 -26.08 13.34 24.88
C GLU A 217 -27.16 13.94 25.80
N ARG A 218 -26.74 14.56 26.91
CA ARG A 218 -27.63 15.05 27.99
C ARG A 218 -27.48 16.54 28.25
N GLU A 219 -27.39 17.33 27.18
CA GLU A 219 -27.39 18.80 27.27
C GLU A 219 -28.68 19.31 27.94
N ASP A 220 -29.79 18.60 27.75
CA ASP A 220 -31.10 18.89 28.33
C ASP A 220 -31.11 18.84 29.88
N VAL A 221 -30.29 18.00 30.49
CA VAL A 221 -30.14 17.93 31.96
C VAL A 221 -29.47 19.19 32.50
N MET A 222 -28.42 19.68 31.84
CA MET A 222 -27.77 20.95 32.21
C MET A 222 -28.76 22.11 32.06
N ASP A 223 -29.50 22.15 30.95
CA ASP A 223 -30.52 23.16 30.69
C ASP A 223 -31.57 23.19 31.81
N GLN A 224 -32.02 22.02 32.28
CA GLN A 224 -33.00 21.92 33.37
C GLN A 224 -32.40 22.31 34.74
N ILE A 225 -31.15 21.93 35.05
CA ILE A 225 -30.46 22.34 36.29
C ILE A 225 -30.36 23.87 36.36
N ILE A 226 -30.05 24.53 35.24
CA ILE A 226 -29.96 25.99 35.17
C ILE A 226 -31.34 26.64 35.26
N GLN A 227 -32.35 26.06 34.61
CA GLN A 227 -33.73 26.56 34.65
C GLN A 227 -34.31 26.54 36.07
N GLU A 228 -34.04 25.48 36.86
CA GLU A 228 -34.61 25.33 38.20
C GLU A 228 -33.70 25.87 39.32
N GLY A 229 -32.37 25.82 39.17
CA GLY A 229 -31.38 26.18 40.20
C GLY A 229 -30.57 27.46 39.90
N GLY A 230 -30.62 27.96 38.67
CA GLY A 230 -29.84 29.11 38.22
C GLY A 230 -28.42 28.76 37.77
N LEU A 231 -27.82 29.69 37.00
CA LEU A 231 -26.50 29.50 36.39
C LEU A 231 -25.37 29.42 37.42
N GLU A 232 -25.45 30.22 38.50
CA GLU A 232 -24.44 30.19 39.56
C GLU A 232 -24.40 28.83 40.28
N TYR A 233 -25.57 28.20 40.50
CA TYR A 233 -25.67 26.87 41.10
C TYR A 233 -25.12 25.79 40.16
N ALA A 234 -25.48 25.82 38.87
CA ALA A 234 -24.93 24.89 37.88
C ALA A 234 -23.41 25.00 37.74
N THR A 235 -22.87 26.22 37.87
CA THR A 235 -21.43 26.47 37.92
C THR A 235 -20.79 25.77 39.11
N ASP A 236 -21.40 25.85 40.29
CA ASP A 236 -20.92 25.13 41.48
C ASP A 236 -20.99 23.60 41.26
N VAL A 237 -22.02 23.07 40.60
CA VAL A 237 -22.13 21.64 40.27
C VAL A 237 -20.98 21.19 39.37
N ILE A 238 -20.62 21.96 38.34
CA ILE A 238 -19.48 21.63 37.46
C ILE A 238 -18.15 21.66 38.22
N ILE A 239 -17.94 22.63 39.12
CA ILE A 239 -16.72 22.69 39.94
C ILE A 239 -16.57 21.42 40.79
N HIS A 240 -17.65 21.00 41.48
CA HIS A 240 -17.63 19.79 42.31
C HIS A 240 -17.49 18.51 41.46
N LEU A 241 -18.03 18.49 40.25
CA LEU A 241 -17.90 17.35 39.33
C LEU A 241 -16.43 17.06 38.95
N GLN A 242 -15.57 18.08 38.92
CA GLN A 242 -14.14 17.88 38.62
C GLN A 242 -13.34 17.26 39.78
N GLN A 243 -13.94 17.15 40.98
CA GLN A 243 -13.30 16.64 42.19
C GLN A 243 -13.58 15.14 42.44
N ILE A 244 -14.40 14.50 41.61
CA ILE A 244 -14.77 13.09 41.73
C ILE A 244 -14.56 12.33 40.42
N SER A 245 -14.24 11.04 40.52
CA SER A 245 -14.19 10.11 39.39
C SER A 245 -14.99 8.85 39.71
N ILE A 246 -15.52 8.21 38.67
CA ILE A 246 -16.32 6.98 38.79
C ILE A 246 -15.82 5.97 37.77
N GLU A 247 -15.57 4.75 38.23
CA GLU A 247 -15.26 3.58 37.41
C GLU A 247 -16.30 2.49 37.62
N TRP A 248 -16.65 1.77 36.55
CA TRP A 248 -17.58 0.65 36.65
C TRP A 248 -16.83 -0.67 36.40
N ASP A 249 -16.78 -1.49 37.43
CA ASP A 249 -16.46 -2.91 37.32
C ASP A 249 -17.68 -3.70 36.82
N TYR A 250 -17.73 -3.91 35.51
CA TYR A 250 -18.79 -4.66 34.84
C TYR A 250 -18.84 -6.14 35.24
N VAL A 251 -17.74 -6.71 35.76
CA VAL A 251 -17.67 -8.14 36.13
C VAL A 251 -18.38 -8.37 37.45
N ASN A 252 -18.12 -7.51 38.43
CA ASN A 252 -18.71 -7.61 39.76
C ASN A 252 -19.98 -6.77 39.94
N ASN A 253 -20.42 -6.07 38.88
CA ASN A 253 -21.51 -5.10 38.91
C ASN A 253 -21.33 -4.04 40.04
N ASN A 254 -20.10 -3.57 40.20
CA ASN A 254 -19.69 -2.64 41.26
C ASN A 254 -19.27 -1.30 40.68
N ILE A 255 -19.73 -0.20 41.28
CA ILE A 255 -19.40 1.17 40.90
C ILE A 255 -18.45 1.75 41.95
N VAL A 256 -17.23 2.09 41.51
CA VAL A 256 -16.15 2.57 42.36
C VAL A 256 -16.01 4.09 42.22
N PHE A 257 -16.14 4.81 43.32
CA PHE A 257 -15.85 6.24 43.40
C PHE A 257 -14.40 6.45 43.83
N LEU A 258 -13.69 7.26 43.07
CA LEU A 258 -12.29 7.59 43.28
C LEU A 258 -12.13 9.10 43.46
N SER A 259 -11.12 9.50 44.23
CA SER A 259 -10.63 10.88 44.20
C SER A 259 -10.10 11.18 42.79
N SER A 260 -10.48 12.32 42.20
CA SER A 260 -10.09 12.69 40.83
C SER A 260 -8.60 13.06 40.68
N GLY A 261 -7.77 12.82 41.69
CA GLY A 261 -6.34 13.13 41.69
C GLY A 261 -5.48 12.27 40.74
N ILE A 262 -6.00 11.15 40.23
CA ILE A 262 -5.27 10.27 39.31
C ILE A 262 -5.59 10.70 37.86
N SER A 263 -4.57 11.13 37.13
CA SER A 263 -4.70 11.44 35.70
C SER A 263 -4.82 10.15 34.89
N PRO A 264 -5.73 10.07 33.90
CA PRO A 264 -5.70 8.99 32.92
C PRO A 264 -4.47 9.12 32.03
N ASP A 265 -3.97 7.98 31.53
CA ASP A 265 -2.86 7.95 30.58
C ASP A 265 -3.29 8.33 29.16
N TYR A 266 -4.59 8.51 28.89
CA TYR A 266 -5.19 8.89 27.60
C TYR A 266 -5.93 10.23 27.63
N LEU A 267 -6.13 10.87 26.46
CA LEU A 267 -6.93 12.09 26.34
C LEU A 267 -8.42 11.78 26.57
N GLN A 268 -8.92 12.12 27.76
CA GLN A 268 -10.35 12.02 28.05
C GLN A 268 -11.13 13.14 27.34
N GLN A 269 -12.20 12.78 26.64
CA GLN A 269 -13.16 13.74 26.09
C GLN A 269 -14.06 14.32 27.19
N TYR A 270 -14.33 15.62 27.12
CA TYR A 270 -15.35 16.26 27.95
C TYR A 270 -16.74 15.93 27.44
N SER A 271 -17.67 15.70 28.36
CA SER A 271 -19.05 15.38 27.99
C SER A 271 -19.77 16.59 27.40
N SER A 272 -20.79 16.34 26.57
CA SER A 272 -21.68 17.40 26.10
C SER A 272 -22.40 18.11 27.26
N PHE A 273 -22.65 17.41 28.38
CA PHE A 273 -23.18 18.01 29.61
C PHE A 273 -22.23 19.07 30.20
N GLU A 274 -20.95 18.75 30.37
CA GLU A 274 -19.95 19.69 30.91
C GLU A 274 -19.79 20.90 29.98
N LEU A 275 -19.66 20.65 28.67
CA LEU A 275 -19.51 21.71 27.66
C LEU A 275 -20.78 22.55 27.49
N ARG A 276 -21.97 22.02 27.84
CA ARG A 276 -23.23 22.78 27.78
C ARG A 276 -23.23 23.99 28.70
N LEU A 277 -22.46 24.00 29.79
CA LEU A 277 -22.34 25.20 30.64
C LEU A 277 -21.79 26.41 29.86
N ARG A 278 -20.85 26.19 28.93
CA ARG A 278 -20.29 27.26 28.06
C ARG A 278 -21.38 27.97 27.26
N LYS A 279 -22.39 27.24 26.78
CA LYS A 279 -23.54 27.81 26.07
C LYS A 279 -24.28 28.84 26.93
N HIS A 280 -24.61 28.47 28.17
CA HIS A 280 -25.34 29.35 29.08
C HIS A 280 -24.49 30.53 29.53
N LEU A 281 -23.18 30.32 29.78
CA LEU A 281 -22.25 31.42 30.08
C LEU A 281 -22.17 32.42 28.91
N SER A 282 -22.20 31.95 27.67
CA SER A 282 -22.18 32.83 26.48
C SER A 282 -23.43 33.71 26.35
N LEU A 283 -24.57 33.26 26.88
CA LEU A 283 -25.85 33.95 26.84
C LEU A 283 -26.14 34.79 28.10
N ALA A 284 -25.35 34.62 29.16
CA ALA A 284 -25.58 35.28 30.44
C ALA A 284 -25.34 36.79 30.38
N GLU A 285 -26.13 37.55 31.15
CA GLU A 285 -25.84 38.97 31.37
C GLU A 285 -24.45 39.16 31.99
N GLU A 286 -23.79 40.27 31.65
CA GLU A 286 -22.40 40.54 32.04
C GLU A 286 -22.15 40.36 33.56
N SER A 287 -23.05 40.87 34.41
CA SER A 287 -22.90 40.78 35.86
C SER A 287 -22.96 39.34 36.39
N LEU A 288 -23.81 38.50 35.78
CA LEU A 288 -23.97 37.09 36.14
C LEU A 288 -22.80 36.25 35.59
N TRP A 289 -22.37 36.53 34.36
CA TRP A 289 -21.20 35.90 33.76
C TRP A 289 -19.94 36.15 34.58
N GLN A 290 -19.67 37.40 34.99
CA GLN A 290 -18.52 37.75 35.82
C GLN A 290 -18.49 36.97 37.13
N LYS A 291 -19.65 36.82 37.81
CA LYS A 291 -19.75 36.01 39.04
C LYS A 291 -19.40 34.54 38.78
N CYS A 292 -19.97 33.93 37.74
CA CYS A 292 -19.71 32.53 37.41
C CYS A 292 -18.24 32.32 36.98
N ALA A 293 -17.69 33.22 36.17
CA ALA A 293 -16.29 33.20 35.75
C ALA A 293 -15.34 33.32 36.95
N GLN A 294 -15.62 34.23 37.90
CA GLN A 294 -14.83 34.38 39.13
C GLN A 294 -14.85 33.10 39.98
N LYS A 295 -16.01 32.42 40.09
CA LYS A 295 -16.12 31.12 40.79
C LYS A 295 -15.27 30.05 40.11
N LEU A 296 -15.36 29.91 38.78
CA LEU A 296 -14.59 28.95 38.01
C LEU A 296 -13.08 29.19 38.14
N ILE A 297 -12.63 30.45 38.02
CA ILE A 297 -11.22 30.85 38.17
C ILE A 297 -10.72 30.55 39.59
N ALA A 298 -11.48 30.94 40.61
CA ALA A 298 -11.12 30.71 42.01
C ALA A 298 -11.03 29.21 42.36
N ALA A 299 -11.76 28.35 41.63
CA ALA A 299 -11.71 26.91 41.81
C ALA A 299 -10.50 26.22 41.17
N VAL A 300 -9.82 26.84 40.19
CA VAL A 300 -8.71 26.21 39.43
C VAL A 300 -7.63 25.59 40.34
N PRO A 301 -7.12 26.26 41.40
CA PRO A 301 -6.10 25.68 42.27
C PRO A 301 -6.58 24.46 43.07
N HIS A 302 -7.90 24.29 43.21
CA HIS A 302 -8.55 23.20 43.94
C HIS A 302 -9.03 22.06 43.02
N ILE A 303 -8.85 22.19 41.70
CA ILE A 303 -9.17 21.17 40.71
C ILE A 303 -7.88 20.41 40.34
N PRO A 304 -7.91 19.07 40.21
CA PRO A 304 -6.76 18.29 39.76
C PRO A 304 -6.18 18.82 38.45
N GLU A 305 -4.85 18.81 38.32
CA GLU A 305 -4.11 19.42 37.21
C GLU A 305 -4.61 18.97 35.83
N TRP A 306 -4.93 17.68 35.67
CA TRP A 306 -5.42 17.13 34.41
C TRP A 306 -6.87 17.54 34.06
N ARG A 307 -7.67 18.06 35.00
CA ARG A 307 -9.05 18.55 34.77
C ARG A 307 -9.13 20.07 34.57
N GLN A 308 -8.08 20.81 34.94
CA GLN A 308 -8.06 22.27 34.83
C GLN A 308 -8.31 22.81 33.40
N PRO A 309 -7.87 22.15 32.30
CA PRO A 309 -8.14 22.64 30.94
C PRO A 309 -9.63 22.84 30.61
N LEU A 310 -10.55 22.11 31.24
CA LEU A 310 -11.99 22.34 31.08
C LEU A 310 -12.39 23.78 31.45
N ILE A 311 -11.80 24.35 32.49
CA ILE A 311 -12.14 25.70 32.95
C ILE A 311 -11.80 26.74 31.88
N ALA A 312 -10.64 26.58 31.23
CA ALA A 312 -10.26 27.43 30.10
C ALA A 312 -11.23 27.26 28.92
N LEU A 313 -11.67 26.02 28.62
CA LEU A 313 -12.68 25.77 27.58
C LEU A 313 -14.03 26.39 27.87
N LEU A 314 -14.44 26.49 29.15
CA LEU A 314 -15.72 27.10 29.53
C LEU A 314 -15.69 28.63 29.47
N LEU A 315 -14.50 29.24 29.51
CA LEU A 315 -14.28 30.70 29.52
C LEU A 315 -13.37 31.14 28.35
N PRO A 316 -13.80 30.95 27.09
CA PRO A 316 -12.97 31.31 25.94
C PRO A 316 -12.66 32.82 25.85
N GLU A 317 -13.46 33.67 26.52
CA GLU A 317 -13.21 35.12 26.59
C GLU A 317 -12.01 35.50 27.48
N LYS A 318 -11.46 34.54 28.22
CA LYS A 318 -10.32 34.72 29.13
C LYS A 318 -9.17 33.76 28.77
N PRO A 319 -8.53 33.93 27.60
CA PRO A 319 -7.46 33.04 27.16
C PRO A 319 -6.24 33.06 28.10
N GLU A 320 -6.09 34.09 28.93
CA GLU A 320 -5.06 34.17 29.97
C GLU A 320 -5.08 32.97 30.93
N ILE A 321 -6.26 32.37 31.16
CA ILE A 321 -6.40 31.17 32.00
C ILE A 321 -5.73 29.96 31.34
N ALA A 322 -5.90 29.79 30.02
CA ALA A 322 -5.22 28.73 29.28
C ALA A 322 -3.70 28.93 29.29
N HIS A 323 -3.24 30.18 29.19
CA HIS A 323 -1.81 30.51 29.24
C HIS A 323 -1.22 30.18 30.61
N GLU A 324 -1.88 30.57 31.69
CA GLU A 324 -1.42 30.30 33.07
C GLU A 324 -1.35 28.79 33.35
N ILE A 325 -2.40 28.03 32.98
CA ILE A 325 -2.43 26.56 33.14
C ILE A 325 -1.28 25.93 32.34
N ALA A 326 -1.09 26.35 31.08
CA ALA A 326 -0.01 25.85 30.25
C ALA A 326 1.36 26.17 30.88
N GLN A 327 1.62 27.43 31.26
CA GLN A 327 2.89 27.84 31.85
C GLN A 327 3.25 27.05 33.11
N ARG A 328 2.26 26.72 33.96
CA ARG A 328 2.49 25.98 35.20
C ARG A 328 2.70 24.48 34.99
N LEU A 329 2.01 23.88 34.02
CA LEU A 329 1.94 22.42 33.87
C LEU A 329 2.79 21.86 32.72
N LEU A 330 3.24 22.70 31.79
CA LEU A 330 4.15 22.29 30.71
C LEU A 330 5.46 21.73 31.29
N GLY A 331 5.75 20.45 31.02
CA GLY A 331 7.00 19.78 31.42
C GLY A 331 6.87 18.76 32.56
N GLN A 332 5.70 18.65 33.19
CA GLN A 332 5.38 17.54 34.10
C GLN A 332 5.16 16.22 33.32
N LYS A 333 5.18 15.05 33.98
CA LYS A 333 4.87 13.73 33.35
C LYS A 333 3.63 13.89 32.46
N LYS A 334 3.73 13.50 31.17
CA LYS A 334 2.79 13.87 30.09
C LYS A 334 1.32 13.87 30.54
N LEU A 335 0.73 15.05 30.73
CA LEU A 335 -0.70 15.25 30.97
C LEU A 335 -1.43 15.38 29.62
N PRO A 336 -2.17 14.35 29.14
CA PRO A 336 -2.81 14.39 27.82
C PRO A 336 -3.76 15.58 27.65
N SER A 337 -4.47 15.95 28.71
CA SER A 337 -5.50 16.98 28.69
C SER A 337 -4.99 18.40 28.40
N LEU A 338 -3.69 18.66 28.49
CA LEU A 338 -3.12 19.96 28.09
C LEU A 338 -3.35 20.26 26.60
N GLU A 339 -3.58 19.23 25.77
CA GLU A 339 -3.90 19.44 24.36
C GLU A 339 -5.17 20.27 24.15
N TRP A 340 -6.17 20.16 25.04
CA TRP A 340 -7.40 20.95 25.00
C TRP A 340 -7.15 22.46 25.04
N LEU A 341 -6.02 22.91 25.60
CA LEU A 341 -5.68 24.33 25.66
C LEU A 341 -5.44 24.95 24.28
N LYS A 342 -5.14 24.15 23.23
CA LYS A 342 -4.98 24.61 21.84
C LYS A 342 -6.24 25.29 21.28
N ILE A 343 -7.42 24.97 21.83
CA ILE A 343 -8.69 25.58 21.41
C ILE A 343 -8.78 27.04 21.84
N VAL A 344 -8.24 27.39 23.01
CA VAL A 344 -8.47 28.71 23.64
C VAL A 344 -7.21 29.58 23.68
N ALA A 345 -6.03 28.98 23.84
CA ALA A 345 -4.78 29.72 23.92
C ALA A 345 -4.54 30.58 22.67
N THR A 346 -4.21 31.86 22.88
CA THR A 346 -3.87 32.83 21.81
C THR A 346 -2.40 33.20 21.72
N ASP A 347 -1.58 32.92 22.74
CA ASP A 347 -0.15 33.28 22.79
C ASP A 347 0.69 32.34 21.93
N GLU A 348 1.50 32.90 21.03
CA GLU A 348 2.27 32.12 20.06
C GLU A 348 3.31 31.21 20.71
N HIS A 349 3.96 31.65 21.80
CA HIS A 349 4.97 30.86 22.50
C HIS A 349 4.35 29.69 23.26
N ILE A 350 3.18 29.90 23.87
CA ILE A 350 2.40 28.83 24.50
C ILE A 350 1.93 27.82 23.46
N LEU A 351 1.39 28.26 22.33
CA LEU A 351 0.92 27.38 21.27
C LEU A 351 2.05 26.54 20.66
N ALA A 352 3.22 27.12 20.41
CA ALA A 352 4.40 26.39 19.97
C ALA A 352 4.86 25.33 21.00
N SER A 353 4.67 25.61 22.29
CA SER A 353 4.97 24.65 23.36
C SER A 353 3.94 23.52 23.43
N LEU A 354 2.65 23.84 23.24
CA LEU A 354 1.54 22.88 23.19
C LEU A 354 1.57 22.00 21.94
N GLU A 355 2.18 22.44 20.84
CA GLU A 355 2.32 21.66 19.62
C GLU A 355 2.99 20.31 19.87
N LYS A 356 3.91 20.21 20.83
CA LYS A 356 4.59 18.98 21.25
C LYS A 356 3.65 17.90 21.83
N TYR A 357 2.39 18.23 22.11
CA TYR A 357 1.39 17.35 22.71
C TYR A 357 0.41 16.75 21.69
N HIS A 358 0.73 16.73 20.39
CA HIS A 358 -0.15 16.20 19.31
C HIS A 358 -0.05 14.67 19.09
N GLU A 359 0.82 13.95 19.79
CA GLU A 359 0.96 12.49 19.69
C GLU A 359 1.01 11.87 21.10
N PRO A 360 0.16 10.86 21.40
CA PRO A 360 -0.78 10.15 20.51
C PRO A 360 -2.18 10.80 20.41
N TYR A 361 -2.34 12.03 20.91
CA TYR A 361 -3.64 12.67 21.07
C TYR A 361 -3.82 13.71 19.98
N ALA A 362 -4.90 13.58 19.19
CA ALA A 362 -5.10 14.39 17.99
C ALA A 362 -6.43 15.15 18.05
N ILE A 363 -6.53 16.16 18.91
CA ILE A 363 -7.80 16.84 19.20
C ILE A 363 -8.54 17.34 17.94
N PHE A 364 -7.84 17.93 16.97
CA PHE A 364 -8.45 18.43 15.73
C PHE A 364 -8.76 17.33 14.70
N ASP A 365 -8.30 16.10 14.94
CA ASP A 365 -8.61 14.92 14.12
C ASP A 365 -9.50 13.89 14.83
N ASP A 366 -10.15 14.29 15.92
CA ASP A 366 -11.10 13.43 16.61
C ASP A 366 -12.26 13.02 15.68
N TYR A 367 -12.56 11.72 15.62
CA TYR A 367 -13.57 11.15 14.72
C TYR A 367 -14.96 11.76 14.89
N TYR A 368 -15.30 12.14 16.13
CA TYR A 368 -16.63 12.63 16.48
C TYR A 368 -16.72 14.14 16.39
N CYS A 369 -15.71 14.85 16.89
CA CYS A 369 -15.79 16.29 17.14
C CYS A 369 -14.62 17.10 16.55
N GLY A 370 -13.66 16.49 15.87
CA GLY A 370 -12.47 17.18 15.33
C GLY A 370 -12.83 18.38 14.45
N ALA A 371 -13.81 18.22 13.55
CA ALA A 371 -14.32 19.29 12.70
C ALA A 371 -15.00 20.42 13.51
N ILE A 372 -15.73 20.08 14.57
CA ILE A 372 -16.36 21.05 15.49
C ILE A 372 -15.28 21.88 16.18
N TRP A 373 -14.21 21.24 16.66
CA TRP A 373 -13.10 21.93 17.32
C TRP A 373 -12.34 22.84 16.34
N SER A 374 -11.99 22.35 15.15
CA SER A 374 -11.33 23.18 14.13
C SER A 374 -12.17 24.40 13.74
N ALA A 375 -13.47 24.20 13.51
CA ALA A 375 -14.39 25.29 13.16
C ALA A 375 -14.58 26.28 14.31
N THR A 376 -14.65 25.80 15.56
CA THR A 376 -14.75 26.66 16.76
C THR A 376 -13.55 27.60 16.84
N VAL A 377 -12.32 27.09 16.73
CA VAL A 377 -11.11 27.92 16.82
C VAL A 377 -11.04 28.92 15.65
N LEU A 378 -11.39 28.51 14.43
CA LEU A 378 -11.42 29.41 13.27
C LEU A 378 -12.48 30.50 13.37
N GLN A 379 -13.64 30.20 13.95
CA GLN A 379 -14.69 31.19 14.19
C GLN A 379 -14.28 32.21 15.26
N GLU A 380 -13.63 31.75 16.33
CA GLU A 380 -13.25 32.60 17.47
C GLU A 380 -12.00 33.45 17.19
N GLN A 381 -11.01 32.86 16.54
CA GLN A 381 -9.66 33.43 16.41
C GLN A 381 -9.28 33.74 14.95
N GLY A 382 -10.16 33.47 13.99
CA GLY A 382 -9.95 33.78 12.58
C GLY A 382 -8.79 33.01 11.96
N VAL A 383 -8.21 33.57 10.89
CA VAL A 383 -7.09 32.94 10.16
C VAL A 383 -5.80 32.86 10.97
N ALA A 384 -5.69 33.56 12.11
CA ALA A 384 -4.55 33.45 13.03
C ALA A 384 -4.45 32.05 13.67
N ALA A 385 -5.53 31.27 13.66
CA ALA A 385 -5.53 29.89 14.12
C ALA A 385 -4.87 28.90 13.15
N LEU A 386 -4.71 29.27 11.86
CA LEU A 386 -4.31 28.32 10.81
C LEU A 386 -3.00 27.55 11.09
N PRO A 387 -1.93 28.17 11.64
CA PRO A 387 -0.69 27.45 11.95
C PRO A 387 -0.88 26.23 12.86
N ARG A 388 -1.88 26.26 13.76
CA ARG A 388 -2.16 25.18 14.72
C ARG A 388 -2.64 23.89 14.07
N PHE A 389 -3.14 23.98 12.85
CA PHE A 389 -3.68 22.82 12.11
C PHE A 389 -2.63 22.09 11.28
N ALA A 390 -1.39 22.61 11.19
CA ALA A 390 -0.34 21.99 10.37
C ALA A 390 -0.09 20.51 10.71
N PRO A 391 -0.07 20.06 11.98
CA PRO A 391 0.08 18.64 12.31
C PRO A 391 -1.11 17.75 11.89
N TYR A 392 -2.28 18.35 11.62
CA TYR A 392 -3.54 17.64 11.42
C TYR A 392 -4.03 17.68 9.96
N VAL A 393 -3.39 18.44 9.07
CA VAL A 393 -3.94 18.67 7.71
C VAL A 393 -3.93 17.43 6.81
N ALA A 394 -3.14 16.40 7.13
CA ALA A 394 -3.19 15.12 6.41
C ALA A 394 -4.45 14.31 6.74
N SER A 395 -5.16 14.68 7.81
CA SER A 395 -6.26 13.94 8.36
C SER A 395 -7.61 14.38 7.81
N ASP A 396 -8.68 13.61 8.06
CA ASP A 396 -9.96 13.86 7.40
C ASP A 396 -10.72 15.05 7.97
N TYR A 397 -10.86 15.12 9.29
CA TYR A 397 -11.76 16.07 9.95
C TYR A 397 -11.26 17.52 9.88
N CYS A 398 -9.99 17.73 10.22
CA CYS A 398 -9.39 19.06 10.19
C CYS A 398 -9.32 19.60 8.76
N ALA A 399 -8.83 18.80 7.81
CA ALA A 399 -8.66 19.21 6.42
C ALA A 399 -9.99 19.51 5.72
N ASP A 400 -11.07 18.82 6.08
CA ASP A 400 -12.41 19.10 5.55
C ASP A 400 -12.97 20.45 5.99
N VAL A 401 -12.50 21.01 7.12
CA VAL A 401 -12.79 22.40 7.51
C VAL A 401 -11.88 23.37 6.76
N LEU A 402 -10.57 23.07 6.68
CA LEU A 402 -9.58 23.93 6.04
C LEU A 402 -9.85 24.18 4.55
N ARG A 403 -10.40 23.19 3.83
CA ARG A 403 -10.73 23.35 2.39
C ARG A 403 -11.77 24.43 2.09
N HIS A 404 -12.48 24.94 3.11
CA HIS A 404 -13.45 26.03 2.99
C HIS A 404 -12.89 27.40 3.37
N ILE A 405 -11.60 27.48 3.72
CA ILE A 405 -10.95 28.73 4.12
C ILE A 405 -10.29 29.39 2.91
N ASN A 406 -10.82 30.54 2.49
CA ASN A 406 -10.19 31.39 1.48
C ASN A 406 -8.97 32.14 2.05
N HIS A 407 -7.84 31.44 2.21
CA HIS A 407 -6.58 32.03 2.67
C HIS A 407 -5.36 31.28 2.12
N PRO A 408 -4.32 31.95 1.57
CA PRO A 408 -3.16 31.27 0.95
C PRO A 408 -2.50 30.25 1.88
N PHE A 409 -2.37 30.56 3.17
CA PHE A 409 -1.77 29.63 4.13
C PHE A 409 -2.58 28.33 4.30
N ALA A 410 -3.91 28.37 4.25
CA ALA A 410 -4.74 27.16 4.31
C ALA A 410 -4.51 26.28 3.06
N LEU A 411 -4.40 26.91 1.88
CA LEU A 411 -4.07 26.22 0.63
C LEU A 411 -2.64 25.65 0.68
N THR A 412 -1.68 26.38 1.24
CA THR A 412 -0.30 25.88 1.44
C THR A 412 -0.28 24.60 2.26
N LEU A 413 -1.04 24.53 3.37
CA LEU A 413 -1.13 23.33 4.19
C LEU A 413 -1.71 22.14 3.40
N LEU A 414 -2.80 22.37 2.63
CA LEU A 414 -3.44 21.34 1.81
C LEU A 414 -2.57 20.87 0.64
N ILE A 415 -1.85 21.79 -0.02
CA ILE A 415 -0.94 21.48 -1.15
C ILE A 415 0.22 20.61 -0.67
N ARG A 416 0.81 20.92 0.50
CA ARG A 416 1.94 20.16 1.05
C ARG A 416 1.59 18.69 1.32
N VAL A 417 0.35 18.39 1.71
CA VAL A 417 -0.09 17.00 1.99
C VAL A 417 -0.86 16.35 0.85
N ALA A 418 -1.04 17.04 -0.29
CA ALA A 418 -1.84 16.54 -1.41
C ALA A 418 -1.34 15.20 -1.97
N GLY A 419 -0.04 14.91 -1.84
CA GLY A 419 0.57 13.66 -2.26
C GLY A 419 0.33 12.45 -1.35
N HIS A 420 -0.19 12.65 -0.12
CA HIS A 420 -0.27 11.57 0.89
C HIS A 420 -1.37 10.55 0.55
N THR A 421 -2.59 11.03 0.31
CA THR A 421 -3.73 10.16 -0.01
C THR A 421 -4.59 10.77 -1.12
N LYS A 422 -5.42 9.94 -1.77
CA LYS A 422 -6.39 10.41 -2.76
C LYS A 422 -7.39 11.41 -2.16
N ARG A 423 -7.72 11.28 -0.86
CA ARG A 423 -8.60 12.22 -0.15
C ARG A 423 -7.92 13.57 0.05
N CYS A 424 -6.64 13.59 0.44
CA CYS A 424 -5.85 14.82 0.55
C CYS A 424 -5.80 15.56 -0.79
N HIS A 425 -5.54 14.82 -1.88
CA HIS A 425 -5.55 15.39 -3.23
C HIS A 425 -6.93 16.00 -3.58
N ASP A 426 -8.02 15.25 -3.39
CA ASP A 426 -9.38 15.72 -3.69
C ASP A 426 -9.76 16.99 -2.91
N ARG A 427 -9.38 17.07 -1.63
CA ARG A 427 -9.58 18.28 -0.81
C ARG A 427 -8.80 19.47 -1.35
N MET A 428 -7.52 19.27 -1.66
CA MET A 428 -6.68 20.30 -2.25
C MET A 428 -7.27 20.80 -3.57
N THR A 429 -7.65 19.90 -4.48
CA THR A 429 -8.23 20.27 -5.78
C THR A 429 -9.52 21.07 -5.61
N LYS A 430 -10.41 20.64 -4.72
CA LYS A 430 -11.66 21.36 -4.41
C LYS A 430 -11.39 22.75 -3.82
N ALA A 431 -10.42 22.86 -2.90
CA ALA A 431 -10.04 24.13 -2.30
C ALA A 431 -9.43 25.08 -3.34
N CYS A 432 -8.51 24.60 -4.17
CA CYS A 432 -7.88 25.39 -5.24
C CYS A 432 -8.91 25.88 -6.27
N ALA A 433 -9.89 25.03 -6.61
CA ALA A 433 -10.98 25.41 -7.52
C ALA A 433 -11.92 26.46 -6.90
N ALA A 434 -12.20 26.35 -5.59
CA ALA A 434 -13.04 27.31 -4.87
C ALA A 434 -12.34 28.66 -4.66
N PHE A 435 -11.02 28.66 -4.44
CA PHE A 435 -10.23 29.83 -4.07
C PHE A 435 -8.98 30.00 -4.95
N PRO A 436 -9.14 30.29 -6.25
CA PRO A 436 -8.03 30.31 -7.20
C PRO A 436 -7.01 31.42 -6.93
N HIS A 437 -7.41 32.58 -6.41
CA HIS A 437 -6.49 33.66 -5.98
C HIS A 437 -5.55 33.20 -4.86
N ALA A 438 -6.11 32.57 -3.82
CA ALA A 438 -5.34 32.07 -2.70
C ALA A 438 -4.44 30.90 -3.10
N ALA A 439 -4.92 30.00 -3.97
CA ALA A 439 -4.13 28.87 -4.46
C ALA A 439 -2.96 29.30 -5.35
N LEU A 440 -3.17 30.27 -6.25
CA LEU A 440 -2.09 30.81 -7.09
C LEU A 440 -1.03 31.51 -6.23
N ALA A 441 -1.44 32.26 -5.20
CA ALA A 441 -0.51 32.85 -4.24
C ALA A 441 0.28 31.79 -3.47
N ALA A 442 -0.39 30.77 -2.95
CA ALA A 442 0.22 29.67 -2.21
C ALA A 442 1.27 28.94 -3.06
N LEU A 443 0.95 28.60 -4.31
CA LEU A 443 1.86 27.91 -5.23
C LEU A 443 3.09 28.74 -5.58
N ALA A 444 2.90 30.04 -5.86
CA ALA A 444 4.02 30.93 -6.19
C ALA A 444 4.99 31.08 -5.02
N GLU A 445 4.49 31.22 -3.79
CA GLU A 445 5.32 31.30 -2.58
C GLU A 445 5.99 29.96 -2.24
N LEU A 446 5.30 28.83 -2.43
CA LEU A 446 5.88 27.50 -2.22
C LEU A 446 7.05 27.22 -3.16
N LEU A 447 6.95 27.61 -4.43
CA LEU A 447 8.01 27.43 -5.43
C LEU A 447 9.26 28.29 -5.15
N VAL A 448 9.13 29.38 -4.39
CA VAL A 448 10.29 30.15 -3.90
C VAL A 448 11.07 29.34 -2.86
N GLN A 449 10.36 28.61 -1.99
CA GLN A 449 10.97 27.84 -0.90
C GLN A 449 11.63 26.56 -1.44
N LYS A 450 10.91 25.85 -2.32
CA LYS A 450 11.35 24.58 -2.87
C LYS A 450 10.83 24.44 -4.28
N GLU A 451 11.76 24.23 -5.21
CA GLU A 451 11.44 23.87 -6.58
C GLU A 451 10.82 22.47 -6.62
N GLU A 452 9.57 22.37 -7.07
CA GLU A 452 8.82 21.13 -7.09
C GLU A 452 7.95 21.05 -8.35
N ASN A 453 8.20 20.04 -9.18
CA ASN A 453 7.57 19.94 -10.50
C ASN A 453 6.05 19.86 -10.42
N SER A 454 5.48 19.19 -9.41
CA SER A 454 4.01 19.09 -9.30
C SER A 454 3.38 20.44 -9.03
N TRP A 455 3.96 21.25 -8.12
CA TRP A 455 3.52 22.61 -7.83
C TRP A 455 3.67 23.53 -9.04
N ARG A 456 4.77 23.42 -9.79
CA ARG A 456 4.97 24.18 -11.02
C ARG A 456 3.92 23.83 -12.08
N ILE A 457 3.63 22.54 -12.29
CA ILE A 457 2.59 22.10 -13.22
C ILE A 457 1.23 22.65 -12.80
N MET A 458 0.88 22.60 -11.50
CA MET A 458 -0.36 23.18 -11.00
C MET A 458 -0.45 24.68 -11.25
N LEU A 459 0.62 25.44 -10.96
CA LEU A 459 0.69 26.89 -11.20
C LEU A 459 0.52 27.21 -12.69
N MET A 460 1.23 26.51 -13.57
CA MET A 460 1.14 26.68 -15.02
C MET A 460 -0.28 26.35 -15.53
N THR A 461 -0.88 25.27 -15.03
CA THR A 461 -2.26 24.89 -15.38
C THR A 461 -3.25 25.99 -14.98
N MET A 462 -3.08 26.58 -13.80
CA MET A 462 -3.90 27.70 -13.34
C MET A 462 -3.72 28.94 -14.22
N LEU A 463 -2.47 29.30 -14.56
CA LEU A 463 -2.15 30.43 -15.43
C LEU A 463 -2.73 30.27 -16.84
N ILE A 464 -2.74 29.07 -17.40
CA ILE A 464 -3.40 28.80 -18.69
C ILE A 464 -4.92 28.97 -18.57
N SER A 465 -5.52 28.39 -17.52
CA SER A 465 -6.97 28.41 -17.37
C SER A 465 -7.53 29.80 -17.02
N GLN A 466 -6.75 30.62 -16.30
CA GLN A 466 -7.17 31.91 -15.76
C GLN A 466 -6.02 32.95 -15.81
N PRO A 467 -5.60 33.39 -17.01
CA PRO A 467 -4.39 34.20 -17.19
C PRO A 467 -4.45 35.57 -16.50
N THR A 468 -5.64 36.15 -16.36
CA THR A 468 -5.88 37.46 -15.73
C THR A 468 -5.74 37.43 -14.21
N LEU A 469 -5.75 36.25 -13.58
CA LEU A 469 -5.72 36.10 -12.13
C LEU A 469 -4.35 36.42 -11.53
N ALA A 470 -3.28 36.19 -12.31
CA ALA A 470 -1.92 36.55 -11.96
C ALA A 470 -1.77 38.05 -11.60
N GLU A 471 -2.31 38.94 -12.44
CA GLU A 471 -2.20 40.39 -12.27
C GLU A 471 -2.87 40.88 -10.99
N GLN A 472 -3.95 40.22 -10.57
CA GLN A 472 -4.73 40.57 -9.38
C GLN A 472 -4.03 40.16 -8.08
N VAL A 473 -3.15 39.16 -8.12
CA VAL A 473 -2.46 38.62 -6.95
C VAL A 473 -1.06 39.22 -6.77
N ILE A 474 -0.39 39.65 -7.86
CA ILE A 474 0.95 40.26 -7.84
C ILE A 474 1.17 41.33 -6.73
N PRO A 475 0.23 42.25 -6.46
CA PRO A 475 0.43 43.27 -5.42
C PRO A 475 0.65 42.70 -4.02
N TRP A 476 0.21 41.47 -3.77
CA TRP A 476 0.17 40.80 -2.49
C TRP A 476 1.23 39.70 -2.32
N LEU A 477 2.07 39.48 -3.33
CA LEU A 477 3.13 38.45 -3.32
C LEU A 477 4.49 39.02 -2.92
N SER A 478 5.35 38.15 -2.41
CA SER A 478 6.77 38.45 -2.21
C SER A 478 7.47 38.74 -3.54
N THR A 479 8.51 39.58 -3.53
CA THR A 479 9.29 39.88 -4.75
C THR A 479 9.82 38.63 -5.46
N PRO A 480 10.34 37.59 -4.74
CA PRO A 480 10.71 36.33 -5.37
C PRO A 480 9.52 35.58 -5.99
N ALA A 481 8.36 35.54 -5.33
CA ALA A 481 7.18 34.86 -5.86
C ALA A 481 6.64 35.54 -7.13
N VAL A 482 6.70 36.87 -7.21
CA VAL A 482 6.41 37.61 -8.45
C VAL A 482 7.36 37.21 -9.58
N ALA A 483 8.64 36.96 -9.29
CA ALA A 483 9.61 36.52 -10.29
C ALA A 483 9.30 35.10 -10.82
N VAL A 484 8.93 34.17 -9.93
CA VAL A 484 8.46 32.83 -10.30
C VAL A 484 7.25 32.90 -11.23
N LEU A 485 6.25 33.71 -10.86
CA LEU A 485 5.02 33.87 -11.64
C LEU A 485 5.31 34.45 -13.02
N LYS A 486 6.12 35.52 -13.11
CA LYS A 486 6.50 36.13 -14.39
C LYS A 486 7.30 35.19 -15.27
N SER A 487 8.20 34.39 -14.69
CA SER A 487 8.95 33.36 -15.42
C SER A 487 8.01 32.31 -16.03
N CYS A 488 7.02 31.84 -15.27
CA CYS A 488 5.99 30.94 -15.75
C CYS A 488 5.19 31.55 -16.92
N GLN A 489 4.77 32.82 -16.81
CA GLN A 489 4.08 33.53 -17.90
C GLN A 489 4.95 33.72 -19.16
N GLN A 490 6.26 33.94 -19.00
CA GLN A 490 7.20 34.02 -20.12
C GLN A 490 7.37 32.67 -20.83
N GLN A 491 7.44 31.56 -20.08
CA GLN A 491 7.50 30.22 -20.66
C GLN A 491 6.28 29.92 -21.53
N LEU A 492 5.08 30.37 -21.12
CA LEU A 492 3.85 30.21 -21.90
C LEU A 492 3.83 30.98 -23.23
N THR A 493 4.72 31.96 -23.43
CA THR A 493 4.72 32.87 -24.58
C THR A 493 5.93 32.72 -25.51
N GLN A 494 6.88 31.83 -25.20
CA GLN A 494 8.05 31.60 -26.05
C GLN A 494 7.72 30.80 -27.33
N PRO A 495 8.05 31.31 -28.54
CA PRO A 495 7.91 30.55 -29.77
C PRO A 495 8.96 29.42 -29.82
N SER A 496 8.51 28.18 -29.97
CA SER A 496 9.37 27.00 -30.09
C SER A 496 9.64 26.65 -31.56
N ASN A 497 10.89 26.26 -31.88
CA ASN A 497 11.27 25.80 -33.21
C ASN A 497 10.93 24.31 -33.37
N HIS A 498 9.88 24.00 -34.11
CA HIS A 498 9.37 22.63 -34.29
C HIS A 498 9.77 22.04 -35.64
N ALA A 499 9.89 20.71 -35.69
CA ALA A 499 10.07 19.99 -36.94
C ALA A 499 8.85 20.17 -37.86
N SER A 500 9.11 20.36 -39.16
CA SER A 500 8.10 20.37 -40.19
C SER A 500 7.58 18.96 -40.50
N ALA A 501 6.39 18.85 -41.09
CA ALA A 501 5.71 17.57 -41.28
C ALA A 501 6.48 16.57 -42.17
N ASP A 502 7.34 17.05 -43.07
CA ASP A 502 8.20 16.24 -43.95
C ASP A 502 9.35 15.55 -43.21
N LEU A 503 9.71 16.02 -42.01
CA LEU A 503 10.79 15.47 -41.19
C LEU A 503 10.29 14.46 -40.14
N LEU A 504 8.97 14.25 -40.06
CA LEU A 504 8.31 13.43 -39.05
C LEU A 504 7.90 12.06 -39.61
N PRO A 505 7.90 11.00 -38.79
CA PRO A 505 7.32 9.71 -39.19
C PRO A 505 5.86 9.83 -39.62
N ALA A 506 5.47 9.13 -40.68
CA ALA A 506 4.10 9.18 -41.23
C ALA A 506 3.02 8.88 -40.17
N ILE A 507 3.31 8.02 -39.19
CA ILE A 507 2.39 7.66 -38.12
C ILE A 507 1.98 8.85 -37.23
N VAL A 508 2.85 9.84 -37.02
CA VAL A 508 2.52 11.04 -36.21
C VAL A 508 2.03 12.23 -37.05
N VAL A 509 2.11 12.14 -38.38
CA VAL A 509 1.63 13.18 -39.31
C VAL A 509 0.26 12.82 -39.89
N SER A 510 0.06 11.55 -40.23
CA SER A 510 -1.13 11.03 -40.89
C SER A 510 -1.43 9.61 -40.38
N PRO A 511 -1.84 9.49 -39.10
CA PRO A 511 -2.09 8.18 -38.51
C PRO A 511 -3.22 7.42 -39.22
N PRO A 512 -3.17 6.06 -39.25
CA PRO A 512 -4.17 5.23 -39.92
C PRO A 512 -5.61 5.50 -39.47
N TRP A 513 -5.85 5.79 -38.18
CA TRP A 513 -7.20 6.04 -37.65
C TRP A 513 -7.83 7.36 -38.08
N LEU A 514 -7.04 8.30 -38.64
CA LEU A 514 -7.54 9.56 -39.22
C LEU A 514 -7.73 9.48 -40.74
N SER A 515 -7.24 8.42 -41.39
CA SER A 515 -7.42 8.22 -42.83
C SER A 515 -8.89 7.92 -43.16
N LYS A 516 -9.43 8.52 -44.23
CA LYS A 516 -10.81 8.24 -44.70
C LYS A 516 -10.96 6.73 -44.90
N LYS A 517 -11.96 6.12 -44.24
CA LYS A 517 -12.26 4.67 -44.25
C LYS A 517 -12.03 4.06 -45.64
N LYS A 518 -10.87 3.43 -45.86
CA LYS A 518 -10.75 2.43 -46.92
C LYS A 518 -11.78 1.34 -46.59
N LYS A 519 -12.53 0.85 -47.59
CA LYS A 519 -13.39 -0.32 -47.38
C LYS A 519 -12.52 -1.41 -46.77
N SER A 520 -12.94 -1.99 -45.65
CA SER A 520 -12.18 -3.08 -45.01
C SER A 520 -11.98 -4.19 -46.06
N PRO A 521 -10.75 -4.71 -46.21
CA PRO A 521 -10.47 -5.77 -47.18
C PRO A 521 -11.13 -7.10 -46.80
N ILE A 522 -11.62 -7.24 -45.55
CA ILE A 522 -12.27 -8.45 -45.05
C ILE A 522 -13.79 -8.37 -45.34
N PRO A 523 -14.36 -9.32 -46.10
CA PRO A 523 -15.80 -9.37 -46.32
C PRO A 523 -16.55 -9.70 -45.01
N VAL A 524 -17.70 -9.07 -44.81
CA VAL A 524 -18.59 -9.39 -43.68
C VAL A 524 -19.41 -10.62 -44.03
N LEU A 525 -19.25 -11.68 -43.26
CA LEU A 525 -19.93 -12.97 -43.45
C LEU A 525 -20.88 -13.23 -42.27
N ASP A 526 -22.01 -13.88 -42.57
CA ASP A 526 -22.95 -14.37 -41.56
C ASP A 526 -22.78 -15.90 -41.44
N LEU A 527 -21.98 -16.33 -40.46
CA LEU A 527 -21.59 -17.73 -40.26
C LEU A 527 -22.22 -18.27 -38.98
N ALA A 528 -22.68 -19.52 -39.01
CA ALA A 528 -22.97 -20.27 -37.80
C ALA A 528 -21.70 -20.99 -37.33
N PRO A 529 -21.44 -21.12 -36.01
CA PRO A 529 -20.35 -21.95 -35.51
C PRO A 529 -20.44 -23.38 -36.06
N LEU A 530 -19.31 -23.97 -36.46
CA LEU A 530 -19.29 -25.38 -36.87
C LEU A 530 -19.65 -26.27 -35.68
N ASN A 531 -20.34 -27.37 -35.96
CA ASN A 531 -20.62 -28.37 -34.95
C ASN A 531 -19.32 -29.08 -34.56
N LEU A 532 -18.88 -28.88 -33.32
CA LEU A 532 -17.73 -29.54 -32.71
C LEU A 532 -18.16 -30.08 -31.35
N GLU A 533 -17.87 -31.36 -31.11
CA GLU A 533 -18.29 -32.03 -29.88
C GLU A 533 -17.65 -31.38 -28.64
N SER A 534 -18.48 -31.10 -27.62
CA SER A 534 -18.00 -30.56 -26.36
C SER A 534 -17.31 -31.64 -25.53
N ILE A 535 -16.13 -31.33 -24.98
CA ILE A 535 -15.33 -32.27 -24.20
C ILE A 535 -15.39 -31.87 -22.73
N CYS A 536 -15.53 -32.86 -21.83
CA CYS A 536 -15.37 -32.71 -20.40
C CYS A 536 -14.23 -33.60 -19.92
N THR A 537 -13.21 -33.01 -19.30
CA THR A 537 -12.04 -33.75 -18.80
C THR A 537 -12.25 -34.33 -17.40
N ILE A 538 -13.40 -34.07 -16.76
CA ILE A 538 -13.73 -34.60 -15.43
C ILE A 538 -14.12 -36.07 -15.58
N THR A 539 -13.33 -36.96 -15.00
CA THR A 539 -13.61 -38.39 -14.98
C THR A 539 -14.74 -38.74 -14.01
N ASP A 540 -15.39 -39.89 -14.21
CA ASP A 540 -16.41 -40.38 -13.26
C ASP A 540 -15.84 -40.63 -11.86
N THR A 541 -14.55 -40.98 -11.76
CA THR A 541 -13.85 -41.20 -10.49
C THR A 541 -13.64 -39.87 -9.76
N GLU A 542 -13.10 -38.86 -10.42
CA GLU A 542 -12.92 -37.53 -9.85
C GLU A 542 -14.28 -36.94 -9.43
N ALA A 543 -15.32 -37.08 -10.26
CA ALA A 543 -16.66 -36.61 -9.93
C ALA A 543 -17.21 -37.29 -8.66
N LYS A 544 -16.97 -38.60 -8.47
CA LYS A 544 -17.36 -39.34 -7.27
C LYS A 544 -16.53 -38.98 -6.04
N GLU A 545 -15.23 -38.76 -6.19
CA GLU A 545 -14.35 -38.28 -5.11
C GLU A 545 -14.77 -36.88 -4.65
N PHE A 546 -15.09 -35.98 -5.59
CA PHE A 546 -15.64 -34.67 -5.27
C PHE A 546 -16.98 -34.77 -4.54
N GLN A 547 -17.91 -35.63 -4.99
CA GLN A 547 -19.17 -35.86 -4.27
C GLN A 547 -18.93 -36.39 -2.85
N THR A 548 -18.02 -37.35 -2.69
CA THR A 548 -17.71 -37.95 -1.39
C THR A 548 -17.07 -36.95 -0.42
N HIS A 549 -16.19 -36.07 -0.94
CA HIS A 549 -15.58 -35.00 -0.16
C HIS A 549 -16.58 -33.88 0.17
N TRP A 550 -17.57 -33.64 -0.71
CA TRP A 550 -18.65 -32.67 -0.50
C TRP A 550 -19.76 -33.19 0.44
N ASP A 551 -19.88 -34.51 0.58
CA ASP A 551 -20.80 -35.20 1.50
C ASP A 551 -20.35 -35.12 2.99
N TRP A 552 -19.08 -34.83 3.24
CA TRP A 552 -18.52 -34.70 4.59
C TRP A 552 -18.68 -33.24 5.09
N GLU A 553 -19.85 -32.93 5.70
CA GLU A 553 -20.18 -31.74 6.53
C GLU A 553 -20.91 -30.51 5.85
N PRO A 554 -21.27 -29.43 6.58
CA PRO A 554 -22.62 -28.90 6.92
C PRO A 554 -23.55 -28.35 5.80
N HIS A 555 -23.36 -28.72 4.53
CA HIS A 555 -24.09 -28.15 3.37
C HIS A 555 -25.26 -29.03 2.88
N LYS A 556 -25.42 -30.22 3.45
CA LYS A 556 -26.55 -31.10 3.17
C LYS A 556 -27.84 -30.43 3.66
N PRO A 557 -28.80 -30.13 2.77
CA PRO A 557 -30.06 -29.51 3.18
C PRO A 557 -30.83 -30.48 4.08
N GLY A 558 -31.55 -29.95 5.07
CA GLY A 558 -32.47 -30.74 5.89
C GLY A 558 -33.60 -31.32 5.02
N GLU A 559 -34.26 -32.37 5.52
CA GLU A 559 -35.34 -33.03 4.77
C GLU A 559 -36.55 -32.11 4.56
N GLY A 560 -37.20 -32.23 3.40
CA GLY A 560 -38.40 -31.49 3.03
C GLY A 560 -38.17 -30.18 2.27
N ALA A 561 -39.18 -29.76 1.50
CA ALA A 561 -39.15 -28.58 0.63
C ALA A 561 -38.74 -27.29 1.35
N LYS A 562 -39.27 -27.08 2.56
CA LYS A 562 -38.98 -25.90 3.40
C LYS A 562 -37.49 -25.76 3.75
N ASN A 563 -36.88 -26.85 4.21
CA ASN A 563 -35.46 -26.87 4.58
C ASN A 563 -34.55 -26.75 3.37
N PHE A 564 -34.95 -27.31 2.22
CA PHE A 564 -34.25 -27.12 0.96
C PHE A 564 -34.33 -25.66 0.48
N LEU A 565 -35.48 -25.01 0.57
CA LEU A 565 -35.60 -23.58 0.23
C LEU A 565 -34.76 -22.70 1.17
N TYR A 566 -34.62 -23.06 2.44
CA TYR A 566 -33.72 -22.36 3.36
C TYR A 566 -32.26 -22.42 2.90
N SER A 567 -31.81 -23.59 2.42
CA SER A 567 -30.45 -23.74 1.92
C SER A 567 -30.22 -22.98 0.61
N LEU A 568 -31.28 -22.68 -0.15
CA LEU A 568 -31.25 -21.81 -1.33
C LEU A 568 -31.27 -20.31 -1.01
N GLY A 569 -31.46 -19.90 0.25
CA GLY A 569 -31.43 -18.49 0.69
C GLY A 569 -32.76 -17.89 1.15
N TYR A 570 -33.80 -18.69 1.39
CA TYR A 570 -35.08 -18.21 1.95
C TYR A 570 -35.09 -18.01 3.47
N ARG A 571 -33.95 -18.13 4.14
CA ARG A 571 -33.84 -17.88 5.59
C ARG A 571 -33.19 -16.51 5.80
N ARG A 572 -34.01 -15.49 6.11
CA ARG A 572 -33.56 -14.10 6.32
C ARG A 572 -33.85 -13.64 7.75
N TRP A 573 -32.97 -12.81 8.30
CA TRP A 573 -33.21 -12.11 9.56
C TRP A 573 -34.04 -10.85 9.33
N ASP A 574 -35.10 -10.68 10.11
CA ASP A 574 -35.93 -9.47 10.13
C ASP A 574 -35.56 -8.59 11.34
N PHE A 575 -35.12 -7.37 11.06
CA PHE A 575 -34.65 -6.41 12.07
C PHE A 575 -35.80 -5.72 12.80
N ASP A 576 -37.01 -5.71 12.24
CA ASP A 576 -38.18 -5.11 12.89
C ASP A 576 -38.78 -6.06 13.94
N THR A 577 -38.78 -7.37 13.65
CA THR A 577 -39.33 -8.41 14.54
C THR A 577 -38.27 -9.20 15.31
N TYR A 578 -36.99 -8.99 15.03
CA TYR A 578 -35.84 -9.73 15.59
C TYR A 578 -36.03 -11.27 15.50
N LYS A 579 -36.53 -11.76 14.34
CA LYS A 579 -36.79 -13.19 14.08
C LYS A 579 -36.32 -13.60 12.68
N TYR A 580 -36.03 -14.89 12.50
CA TYR A 580 -35.81 -15.47 11.18
C TYR A 580 -37.15 -15.68 10.47
N ILE A 581 -37.28 -15.09 9.28
CA ILE A 581 -38.38 -15.35 8.36
C ILE A 581 -37.90 -16.41 7.36
N GLY A 582 -38.73 -17.44 7.17
CA GLY A 582 -38.49 -18.52 6.21
C GLY A 582 -39.27 -18.33 4.90
N ALA A 583 -39.11 -19.29 3.99
CA ALA A 583 -39.99 -19.49 2.85
C ALA A 583 -41.47 -19.53 3.29
N SER A 584 -42.33 -18.80 2.56
CA SER A 584 -43.78 -18.85 2.71
C SER A 584 -44.34 -20.16 2.19
N ASP A 585 -45.55 -20.53 2.63
CA ASP A 585 -46.25 -21.72 2.11
C ASP A 585 -46.44 -21.66 0.59
N SER A 586 -46.69 -20.47 0.04
CA SER A 586 -46.77 -20.27 -1.41
C SER A 586 -45.43 -20.51 -2.14
N ALA A 587 -44.30 -20.23 -1.50
CA ALA A 587 -42.98 -20.54 -2.06
C ALA A 587 -42.70 -22.05 -2.02
N ILE A 588 -43.19 -22.75 -0.99
CA ILE A 588 -43.14 -24.21 -0.88
C ILE A 588 -44.01 -24.84 -1.99
N ASP A 589 -45.23 -24.35 -2.19
CA ASP A 589 -46.12 -24.81 -3.27
C ASP A 589 -45.50 -24.62 -4.66
N ALA A 590 -44.89 -23.45 -4.91
CA ALA A 590 -44.21 -23.17 -6.17
C ALA A 590 -43.02 -24.11 -6.40
N TRP A 591 -42.26 -24.42 -5.34
CA TRP A 591 -41.17 -25.40 -5.39
C TRP A 591 -41.65 -26.82 -5.71
N GLU A 592 -42.73 -27.27 -5.08
CA GLU A 592 -43.30 -28.61 -5.31
C GLU A 592 -43.87 -28.77 -6.73
N ARG A 593 -44.42 -27.70 -7.31
CA ARG A 593 -44.94 -27.66 -8.68
C ARG A 593 -43.88 -27.42 -9.76
N GLU A 594 -42.61 -27.24 -9.37
CA GLU A 594 -41.51 -26.82 -10.27
C GLU A 594 -41.79 -25.51 -11.03
N ASP A 595 -42.58 -24.61 -10.44
CA ASP A 595 -42.84 -23.27 -10.98
C ASP A 595 -41.72 -22.31 -10.56
N PHE A 596 -40.56 -22.45 -11.22
CA PHE A 596 -39.37 -21.67 -10.89
C PHE A 596 -39.52 -20.17 -11.16
N ALA A 597 -40.38 -19.78 -12.12
CA ALA A 597 -40.62 -18.37 -12.43
C ALA A 597 -41.31 -17.67 -11.25
N THR A 598 -42.37 -18.29 -10.71
CA THR A 598 -43.05 -17.80 -9.51
C THR A 598 -42.13 -17.84 -8.29
N LEU A 599 -41.33 -18.90 -8.13
CA LEU A 599 -40.36 -19.02 -7.05
C LEU A 599 -39.35 -17.85 -7.07
N ILE A 600 -38.80 -17.49 -8.23
CA ILE A 600 -37.88 -16.36 -8.39
C ILE A 600 -38.54 -15.02 -8.00
N GLN A 601 -39.80 -14.80 -8.41
CA GLN A 601 -40.53 -13.58 -8.03
C GLN A 601 -40.74 -13.49 -6.51
N MET A 602 -41.11 -14.60 -5.88
CA MET A 602 -41.28 -14.67 -4.42
C MET A 602 -39.97 -14.46 -3.67
N PHE A 603 -38.85 -14.96 -4.19
CA PHE A 603 -37.53 -14.72 -3.61
C PHE A 603 -37.15 -13.23 -3.62
N LYS A 604 -37.42 -12.53 -4.74
CA LYS A 604 -37.19 -11.08 -4.85
C LYS A 604 -38.05 -10.29 -3.87
N ALA A 605 -39.32 -10.67 -3.72
CA ALA A 605 -40.21 -10.06 -2.72
C ALA A 605 -39.74 -10.32 -1.27
N HIS A 606 -39.25 -11.53 -0.99
CA HIS A 606 -38.75 -11.92 0.33
C HIS A 606 -37.51 -11.13 0.78
N HIS A 607 -36.66 -10.70 -0.16
CA HIS A 607 -35.43 -9.93 0.13
C HIS A 607 -35.57 -8.41 0.02
N ALA A 608 -36.71 -7.90 -0.49
CA ALA A 608 -36.93 -6.46 -0.64
C ALA A 608 -36.77 -5.68 0.70
N PRO A 609 -36.23 -4.43 0.66
CA PRO A 609 -35.77 -3.68 -0.52
C PRO A 609 -34.37 -4.10 -1.02
N TYR A 610 -33.74 -5.08 -0.39
CA TYR A 610 -32.40 -5.55 -0.74
C TYR A 610 -32.44 -6.62 -1.85
N GLN A 611 -31.32 -6.79 -2.54
CA GLN A 611 -31.16 -7.84 -3.53
C GLN A 611 -30.56 -9.08 -2.86
N GLY A 612 -31.34 -10.15 -2.73
CA GLY A 612 -30.86 -11.44 -2.23
C GLY A 612 -30.08 -12.21 -3.30
N GLU A 613 -29.22 -13.15 -2.86
CA GLU A 613 -28.45 -14.06 -3.72
C GLU A 613 -28.87 -15.51 -3.46
N TRP A 614 -28.94 -16.32 -4.52
CA TRP A 614 -29.23 -17.75 -4.43
C TRP A 614 -28.00 -18.55 -3.99
N HIS A 615 -28.17 -19.44 -3.02
CA HIS A 615 -27.10 -20.31 -2.53
C HIS A 615 -27.22 -21.70 -3.15
N LEU A 616 -26.48 -21.96 -4.24
CA LEU A 616 -26.68 -23.16 -5.06
C LEU A 616 -25.88 -24.39 -4.61
N ASN A 617 -25.22 -24.31 -3.45
CA ASN A 617 -24.44 -25.42 -2.87
C ASN A 617 -25.25 -26.70 -2.68
N SER A 618 -26.58 -26.59 -2.61
CA SER A 618 -27.48 -27.73 -2.38
C SER A 618 -27.99 -28.41 -3.66
N LEU A 619 -27.75 -27.84 -4.85
CA LEU A 619 -28.19 -28.43 -6.12
C LEU A 619 -27.63 -29.85 -6.37
N PRO A 620 -26.37 -30.17 -6.02
CA PRO A 620 -25.83 -31.51 -6.18
C PRO A 620 -26.58 -32.62 -5.41
N PHE A 621 -27.40 -32.27 -4.41
CA PHE A 621 -28.21 -33.22 -3.65
C PHE A 621 -29.58 -33.51 -4.28
N LEU A 622 -29.94 -32.83 -5.38
CA LEU A 622 -31.17 -33.09 -6.12
C LEU A 622 -30.95 -34.17 -7.19
N PRO A 623 -32.01 -34.86 -7.63
CA PRO A 623 -31.95 -35.67 -8.84
C PRO A 623 -31.45 -34.83 -10.02
N MET A 624 -30.51 -35.37 -10.80
CA MET A 624 -29.78 -34.64 -11.84
C MET A 624 -30.69 -33.85 -12.79
N GLN A 625 -31.81 -34.43 -13.22
CA GLN A 625 -32.78 -33.76 -14.10
C GLN A 625 -33.43 -32.52 -13.48
N LYS A 626 -33.74 -32.57 -12.18
CA LYS A 626 -34.30 -31.43 -11.45
C LYS A 626 -33.23 -30.35 -11.21
N ALA A 627 -31.99 -30.76 -10.92
CA ALA A 627 -30.86 -29.86 -10.80
C ALA A 627 -30.54 -29.12 -12.11
N ILE A 628 -30.58 -29.80 -13.27
CA ILE A 628 -30.37 -29.18 -14.59
C ILE A 628 -31.42 -28.10 -14.86
N LYS A 629 -32.71 -28.43 -14.67
CA LYS A 629 -33.80 -27.46 -14.85
C LYS A 629 -33.59 -26.25 -13.94
N LEU A 630 -33.33 -26.48 -12.66
CA LEU A 630 -33.18 -25.40 -11.69
C LEU A 630 -31.96 -24.52 -12.02
N TRP A 631 -30.84 -25.14 -12.40
CA TRP A 631 -29.63 -24.43 -12.81
C TRP A 631 -29.88 -23.53 -14.02
N GLU A 632 -30.62 -24.00 -15.03
CA GLU A 632 -30.96 -23.23 -16.23
C GLU A 632 -31.76 -21.94 -15.93
N PHE A 633 -32.59 -21.95 -14.88
CA PHE A 633 -33.34 -20.76 -14.44
C PHE A 633 -32.53 -19.90 -13.47
N LEU A 634 -31.94 -20.49 -12.43
CA LEU A 634 -31.27 -19.76 -11.35
C LEU A 634 -29.91 -19.18 -11.76
N SER A 635 -29.23 -19.74 -12.76
CA SER A 635 -27.98 -19.19 -13.27
C SER A 635 -28.12 -17.78 -13.88
N LYS A 636 -29.35 -17.38 -14.22
CA LYS A 636 -29.69 -16.03 -14.74
C LYS A 636 -29.90 -15.01 -13.62
N GLU A 637 -30.11 -15.47 -12.38
CA GLU A 637 -30.30 -14.65 -11.19
C GLU A 637 -28.98 -14.49 -10.40
N PRO A 638 -28.86 -13.55 -9.44
CA PRO A 638 -27.68 -13.46 -8.57
C PRO A 638 -27.50 -14.74 -7.74
N HIS A 639 -26.32 -15.37 -7.79
CA HIS A 639 -26.11 -16.67 -7.15
C HIS A 639 -24.64 -16.91 -6.78
N THR A 640 -24.41 -17.97 -5.98
CA THR A 640 -23.10 -18.50 -5.61
C THR A 640 -23.03 -20.01 -5.92
N ALA A 641 -21.82 -20.59 -5.91
CA ALA A 641 -21.56 -22.03 -5.99
C ALA A 641 -21.56 -22.66 -7.39
N ILE A 642 -20.91 -22.02 -8.37
CA ILE A 642 -20.76 -22.52 -9.73
C ILE A 642 -19.98 -23.83 -9.76
N LYS A 643 -18.86 -23.89 -9.04
CA LYS A 643 -17.95 -25.05 -9.02
C LYS A 643 -18.65 -26.35 -8.62
N PRO A 644 -19.30 -26.47 -7.44
CA PRO A 644 -19.94 -27.72 -7.05
C PRO A 644 -21.09 -28.12 -7.99
N VAL A 645 -21.86 -27.14 -8.51
CA VAL A 645 -22.93 -27.41 -9.47
C VAL A 645 -22.38 -28.00 -10.77
N MET A 646 -21.31 -27.42 -11.32
CA MET A 646 -20.74 -27.88 -12.58
C MET A 646 -19.94 -29.17 -12.48
N LEU A 647 -19.29 -29.43 -11.34
CA LEU A 647 -18.67 -30.72 -11.08
C LEU A 647 -19.71 -31.86 -11.03
N TYR A 648 -20.92 -31.57 -10.53
CA TYR A 648 -22.03 -32.53 -10.51
C TYR A 648 -22.70 -32.68 -11.89
N LEU A 649 -23.11 -31.57 -12.52
CA LEU A 649 -23.88 -31.59 -13.76
C LEU A 649 -23.03 -31.89 -15.00
N ARG A 650 -21.73 -31.59 -14.96
CA ARG A 650 -20.79 -31.73 -16.09
C ARG A 650 -21.36 -31.08 -17.35
N LEU A 651 -21.25 -31.71 -18.52
CA LEU A 651 -21.75 -31.17 -19.79
C LEU A 651 -23.27 -30.91 -19.78
N ALA A 652 -24.05 -31.64 -18.97
CA ALA A 652 -25.49 -31.43 -18.89
C ALA A 652 -25.86 -30.06 -18.26
N GLY A 653 -24.93 -29.43 -17.54
CA GLY A 653 -25.07 -28.10 -16.96
C GLY A 653 -24.57 -26.94 -17.83
N MET A 654 -24.08 -27.20 -19.04
CA MET A 654 -23.36 -26.21 -19.87
C MET A 654 -24.19 -24.95 -20.17
N SER A 655 -25.49 -25.10 -20.45
CA SER A 655 -26.37 -23.95 -20.73
C SER A 655 -26.46 -23.00 -19.54
N GLY A 656 -26.70 -23.53 -18.32
CA GLY A 656 -26.68 -22.72 -17.10
C GLY A 656 -25.28 -22.15 -16.80
N PHE A 657 -24.21 -22.88 -17.14
CA PHE A 657 -22.84 -22.40 -16.98
C PHE A 657 -22.55 -21.18 -17.84
N LEU A 658 -22.98 -21.15 -19.10
CA LEU A 658 -22.78 -20.00 -19.98
C LEU A 658 -23.43 -18.73 -19.40
N HIS A 659 -24.66 -18.85 -18.89
CA HIS A 659 -25.34 -17.75 -18.19
C HIS A 659 -24.54 -17.28 -16.97
N SER A 660 -24.11 -18.22 -16.14
CA SER A 660 -23.39 -17.93 -14.90
C SER A 660 -22.00 -17.33 -15.16
N PHE A 661 -21.23 -17.91 -16.08
CA PHE A 661 -19.89 -17.44 -16.47
C PHE A 661 -19.93 -16.01 -17.02
N SER A 662 -20.97 -15.66 -17.77
CA SER A 662 -21.14 -14.29 -18.29
C SER A 662 -21.27 -13.24 -17.17
N ARG A 663 -21.81 -13.64 -16.02
CA ARG A 663 -22.07 -12.80 -14.83
C ARG A 663 -20.93 -12.84 -13.82
N TYR A 664 -20.37 -14.03 -13.59
CA TYR A 664 -19.35 -14.31 -12.56
C TYR A 664 -18.14 -15.02 -13.18
N PRO A 665 -17.42 -14.38 -14.13
CA PRO A 665 -16.33 -15.03 -14.84
C PRO A 665 -15.18 -15.44 -13.92
N GLN A 666 -14.96 -14.74 -12.80
CA GLN A 666 -13.93 -15.05 -11.82
C GLN A 666 -14.12 -16.44 -11.18
N GLU A 667 -15.35 -16.77 -10.78
CA GLU A 667 -15.67 -18.10 -10.25
C GLU A 667 -15.80 -19.13 -11.39
N GLY A 668 -16.25 -18.68 -12.57
CA GLY A 668 -16.37 -19.51 -13.76
C GLY A 668 -15.04 -20.08 -14.28
N PHE A 669 -13.94 -19.34 -14.26
CA PHE A 669 -12.65 -19.82 -14.78
C PHE A 669 -12.07 -20.98 -13.99
N ALA A 670 -12.35 -21.08 -12.69
CA ALA A 670 -11.98 -22.24 -11.88
C ALA A 670 -12.61 -23.56 -12.38
N VAL A 671 -13.64 -23.46 -13.22
CA VAL A 671 -14.40 -24.57 -13.79
C VAL A 671 -14.18 -24.70 -15.30
N ALA A 672 -14.04 -23.59 -16.04
CA ALA A 672 -13.93 -23.59 -17.49
C ALA A 672 -12.77 -24.44 -18.01
N ASN A 673 -11.69 -24.57 -17.24
CA ASN A 673 -10.53 -25.40 -17.56
C ASN A 673 -10.82 -26.91 -17.65
N TYR A 674 -12.02 -27.36 -17.28
CA TYR A 674 -12.47 -28.75 -17.45
C TYR A 674 -13.30 -28.99 -18.71
N PHE A 675 -13.67 -27.94 -19.43
CA PHE A 675 -14.62 -28.00 -20.53
C PHE A 675 -14.06 -27.35 -21.80
N ALA A 676 -14.04 -28.11 -22.88
CA ALA A 676 -13.82 -27.59 -24.23
C ALA A 676 -15.19 -27.48 -24.92
N ALA A 677 -15.72 -26.27 -25.03
CA ALA A 677 -17.01 -26.01 -25.68
C ALA A 677 -16.91 -24.73 -26.53
N THR A 678 -17.44 -24.78 -27.75
CA THR A 678 -17.35 -23.65 -28.70
C THR A 678 -18.09 -22.41 -28.18
N GLU A 679 -19.15 -22.63 -27.40
CA GLU A 679 -20.04 -21.64 -26.83
C GLU A 679 -19.38 -20.83 -25.70
N LEU A 680 -18.32 -21.37 -25.08
CA LEU A 680 -17.53 -20.65 -24.09
C LEU A 680 -16.59 -19.63 -24.74
N ALA A 681 -16.16 -19.87 -25.98
CA ALA A 681 -15.10 -19.10 -26.62
C ALA A 681 -15.39 -17.59 -26.67
N PRO A 682 -16.61 -17.11 -27.02
CA PRO A 682 -16.90 -15.67 -27.00
C PRO A 682 -16.77 -15.02 -25.61
N ALA A 683 -17.17 -15.73 -24.55
CA ALA A 683 -17.06 -15.24 -23.19
C ALA A 683 -15.60 -15.23 -22.70
N VAL A 684 -14.82 -16.25 -23.07
CA VAL A 684 -13.38 -16.31 -22.79
C VAL A 684 -12.63 -15.23 -23.56
N ALA A 685 -12.92 -15.01 -24.84
CA ALA A 685 -12.30 -13.94 -25.63
C ALA A 685 -12.63 -12.54 -25.09
N ARG A 686 -13.86 -12.34 -24.58
CA ARG A 686 -14.20 -11.12 -23.86
C ARG A 686 -13.40 -10.98 -22.56
N ALA A 687 -13.24 -12.05 -21.78
CA ALA A 687 -12.43 -12.01 -20.57
C ALA A 687 -10.96 -11.70 -20.86
N PHE A 688 -10.41 -12.33 -21.90
CA PHE A 688 -9.06 -12.08 -22.42
C PHE A 688 -8.87 -10.60 -22.82
N ASN A 689 -9.77 -10.05 -23.62
CA ASN A 689 -9.61 -8.69 -24.14
C ASN A 689 -10.01 -7.59 -23.14
N LYS A 690 -11.00 -7.83 -22.26
CA LYS A 690 -11.60 -6.79 -21.40
C LYS A 690 -11.33 -6.92 -19.91
N LEU A 691 -11.06 -8.13 -19.40
CA LEU A 691 -10.98 -8.40 -17.95
C LEU A 691 -9.53 -8.66 -17.54
N LYS A 692 -8.80 -7.58 -17.22
CA LYS A 692 -7.37 -7.62 -16.87
C LYS A 692 -7.01 -8.70 -15.83
N THR A 693 -7.84 -8.91 -14.82
CA THR A 693 -7.58 -9.92 -13.76
C THR A 693 -7.74 -11.36 -14.21
N LEU A 694 -8.44 -11.60 -15.33
CA LEU A 694 -8.77 -12.94 -15.84
C LEU A 694 -8.12 -13.23 -17.19
N ARG A 695 -7.27 -12.32 -17.67
CA ARG A 695 -6.63 -12.47 -18.99
C ARG A 695 -5.73 -13.69 -19.06
N GLN A 696 -4.95 -13.96 -18.01
CA GLN A 696 -4.07 -15.12 -17.96
C GLN A 696 -4.85 -16.44 -17.94
N ASP A 697 -5.92 -16.51 -17.15
CA ASP A 697 -6.83 -17.66 -17.15
C ASP A 697 -7.48 -17.86 -18.52
N ALA A 698 -7.90 -16.77 -19.16
CA ALA A 698 -8.50 -16.79 -20.49
C ALA A 698 -7.50 -17.23 -21.58
N SER A 699 -6.27 -16.70 -21.54
CA SER A 699 -5.18 -17.11 -22.45
C SER A 699 -4.85 -18.59 -22.27
N SER A 700 -4.74 -19.04 -21.02
CA SER A 700 -4.51 -20.46 -20.69
C SER A 700 -5.60 -21.36 -21.26
N TRP A 701 -6.87 -20.97 -21.18
CA TRP A 701 -7.97 -21.73 -21.76
C TRP A 701 -7.93 -21.75 -23.30
N LEU A 702 -7.66 -20.60 -23.93
CA LEU A 702 -7.56 -20.46 -25.39
C LEU A 702 -6.44 -21.35 -25.95
N LEU A 703 -5.27 -21.37 -25.30
CA LEU A 703 -4.12 -22.19 -25.69
C LEU A 703 -4.32 -23.69 -25.38
N LYS A 704 -5.08 -24.01 -24.32
CA LYS A 704 -5.43 -25.39 -23.97
C LYS A 704 -6.45 -26.00 -24.94
N TYR A 705 -7.40 -25.22 -25.43
CA TYR A 705 -8.49 -25.67 -26.31
C TYR A 705 -8.59 -24.86 -27.62
N PRO A 706 -7.52 -24.80 -28.44
CA PRO A 706 -7.43 -23.90 -29.58
C PRO A 706 -8.43 -24.24 -30.70
N GLU A 707 -8.79 -25.52 -30.88
CA GLU A 707 -9.77 -25.94 -31.89
C GLU A 707 -11.19 -25.45 -31.55
N HIS A 708 -11.62 -25.63 -30.29
CA HIS A 708 -12.91 -25.13 -29.79
C HIS A 708 -12.96 -23.60 -29.74
N ALA A 709 -11.84 -22.97 -29.35
CA ALA A 709 -11.71 -21.52 -29.35
C ALA A 709 -11.88 -20.94 -30.76
N ILE A 710 -11.09 -21.40 -31.73
CA ILE A 710 -11.17 -20.88 -33.11
C ILE A 710 -12.55 -21.14 -33.71
N THR A 711 -13.11 -22.33 -33.52
CA THR A 711 -14.43 -22.69 -34.04
C THR A 711 -15.54 -21.77 -33.52
N GLY A 712 -15.51 -21.44 -32.22
CA GLY A 712 -16.48 -20.53 -31.61
C GLY A 712 -16.26 -19.05 -31.92
N LEU A 713 -15.03 -18.64 -32.23
CA LEU A 713 -14.67 -17.23 -32.46
C LEU A 713 -14.75 -16.79 -33.92
N LEU A 714 -14.52 -17.70 -34.88
CA LEU A 714 -14.45 -17.37 -36.30
C LEU A 714 -15.73 -16.68 -36.84
N PRO A 715 -16.95 -17.10 -36.46
CA PRO A 715 -18.17 -16.38 -36.84
C PRO A 715 -18.20 -14.92 -36.39
N ALA A 716 -17.79 -14.64 -35.15
CA ALA A 716 -17.75 -13.28 -34.63
C ALA A 716 -16.63 -12.45 -35.29
N ALA A 717 -15.47 -13.07 -35.56
CA ALA A 717 -14.34 -12.40 -36.20
C ALA A 717 -14.64 -11.93 -37.64
N LEU A 718 -15.44 -12.68 -38.40
CA LEU A 718 -15.84 -12.36 -39.77
C LEU A 718 -17.20 -11.65 -39.88
N GLY A 719 -17.90 -11.46 -38.76
CA GLY A 719 -19.22 -10.82 -38.68
C GLY A 719 -19.21 -9.30 -38.81
N LYS A 720 -20.31 -8.65 -38.37
CA LYS A 720 -20.43 -7.19 -38.36
C LYS A 720 -19.51 -6.55 -37.31
N ALA A 721 -19.00 -5.36 -37.63
CA ALA A 721 -18.21 -4.55 -36.70
C ALA A 721 -18.95 -4.34 -35.38
N SER A 722 -18.39 -4.90 -34.31
CA SER A 722 -18.96 -4.94 -32.96
C SER A 722 -17.89 -5.30 -31.93
N GLU A 723 -18.18 -5.12 -30.64
CA GLU A 723 -17.26 -5.54 -29.57
C GLU A 723 -16.92 -7.04 -29.63
N ALA A 724 -17.89 -7.88 -30.04
CA ALA A 724 -17.67 -9.31 -30.19
C ALA A 724 -16.64 -9.61 -31.28
N GLN A 725 -16.64 -8.86 -32.38
CA GLN A 725 -15.63 -8.97 -33.43
C GLN A 725 -14.25 -8.56 -32.91
N ASP A 726 -14.15 -7.44 -32.17
CA ASP A 726 -12.87 -6.97 -31.62
C ASP A 726 -12.26 -8.03 -30.67
N ASN A 727 -13.07 -8.57 -29.77
CA ASN A 727 -12.65 -9.61 -28.83
C ASN A 727 -12.21 -10.90 -29.56
N ALA A 728 -12.99 -11.33 -30.56
CA ALA A 728 -12.69 -12.53 -31.33
C ALA A 728 -11.41 -12.38 -32.16
N ARG A 729 -11.21 -11.25 -32.84
CA ARG A 729 -10.00 -11.00 -33.64
C ARG A 729 -8.75 -10.90 -32.77
N ALA A 730 -8.85 -10.27 -31.59
CA ALA A 730 -7.73 -10.22 -30.64
C ALA A 730 -7.33 -11.64 -30.18
N ALA A 731 -8.28 -12.46 -29.76
CA ALA A 731 -8.02 -13.83 -29.33
C ALA A 731 -7.49 -14.73 -30.47
N LEU A 732 -8.03 -14.60 -31.70
CA LEU A 732 -7.51 -15.33 -32.87
C LEU A 732 -6.07 -14.92 -33.21
N ARG A 733 -5.72 -13.64 -33.08
CA ARG A 733 -4.36 -13.16 -33.32
C ARG A 733 -3.38 -13.75 -32.32
N MET A 734 -3.71 -13.70 -31.03
CA MET A 734 -2.91 -14.33 -29.98
C MET A 734 -2.69 -15.82 -30.27
N LEU A 735 -3.73 -16.54 -30.71
CA LEU A 735 -3.60 -17.93 -31.12
C LEU A 735 -2.67 -18.11 -32.34
N THR A 736 -2.72 -17.21 -33.33
CA THR A 736 -1.80 -17.28 -34.48
C THR A 736 -0.34 -16.98 -34.12
N GLU A 737 -0.11 -16.03 -33.23
CA GLU A 737 1.23 -15.71 -32.70
C GLU A 737 1.82 -16.87 -31.89
N ASN A 738 0.95 -17.68 -31.26
CA ASN A 738 1.30 -18.93 -30.58
C ASN A 738 1.27 -20.17 -31.50
N GLY A 739 1.42 -19.99 -32.82
CA GLY A 739 1.60 -21.09 -33.78
C GLY A 739 0.33 -21.79 -34.25
N HIS A 740 -0.87 -21.32 -33.87
CA HIS A 740 -2.14 -21.94 -34.29
C HIS A 740 -2.70 -21.41 -35.62
N GLN A 741 -1.92 -20.66 -36.41
CA GLN A 741 -2.32 -20.21 -37.75
C GLN A 741 -2.74 -21.37 -38.69
N PRO A 742 -2.02 -22.52 -38.75
CA PRO A 742 -2.44 -23.64 -39.59
C PRO A 742 -3.81 -24.22 -39.20
N LEU A 743 -4.11 -24.25 -37.90
CA LEU A 743 -5.39 -24.72 -37.36
C LEU A 743 -6.54 -23.75 -37.72
N LEU A 744 -6.29 -22.44 -37.68
CA LEU A 744 -7.24 -21.44 -38.14
C LEU A 744 -7.61 -21.62 -39.61
N GLN A 745 -6.62 -21.85 -40.47
CA GLN A 745 -6.84 -22.11 -41.90
C GLN A 745 -7.54 -23.45 -42.15
N GLU A 746 -7.26 -24.47 -41.35
CA GLU A 746 -7.96 -25.77 -41.41
C GLU A 746 -9.44 -25.62 -41.06
N ILE A 747 -9.77 -24.93 -39.95
CA ILE A 747 -11.15 -24.70 -39.53
C ILE A 747 -11.91 -23.85 -40.56
N ALA A 748 -11.26 -22.83 -41.15
CA ALA A 748 -11.85 -22.06 -42.24
C ALA A 748 -12.24 -22.94 -43.44
N ARG A 749 -11.38 -23.91 -43.81
CA ARG A 749 -11.66 -24.87 -44.90
C ARG A 749 -12.85 -25.78 -44.60
N ARG A 750 -13.13 -26.12 -43.34
CA ARG A 750 -14.28 -26.94 -42.94
C ARG A 750 -15.65 -26.31 -43.24
N TYR A 751 -15.72 -24.99 -43.44
CA TYR A 751 -16.96 -24.31 -43.89
C TYR A 751 -17.32 -24.63 -45.35
N ASN A 752 -16.40 -25.20 -46.14
CA ASN A 752 -16.58 -25.50 -47.56
C ASN A 752 -17.03 -24.28 -48.41
N GLN A 753 -16.57 -23.08 -48.05
CA GLN A 753 -16.86 -21.82 -48.72
C GLN A 753 -15.55 -21.07 -49.02
N PRO A 754 -15.22 -20.78 -50.29
CA PRO A 754 -13.98 -20.07 -50.63
C PRO A 754 -13.94 -18.67 -50.01
N GLU A 755 -15.08 -18.00 -49.87
CA GLU A 755 -15.19 -16.67 -49.29
C GLU A 755 -14.72 -16.62 -47.83
N VAL A 756 -14.92 -17.70 -47.06
CA VAL A 756 -14.46 -17.82 -45.66
C VAL A 756 -12.93 -17.93 -45.62
N THR A 757 -12.34 -18.71 -46.53
CA THR A 757 -10.89 -18.89 -46.60
C THR A 757 -10.21 -17.60 -47.04
N ASP A 758 -10.77 -16.91 -48.03
CA ASP A 758 -10.30 -15.60 -48.49
C ASP A 758 -10.39 -14.54 -47.38
N ALA A 759 -11.48 -14.54 -46.61
CA ALA A 759 -11.67 -13.63 -45.48
C ALA A 759 -10.66 -13.88 -44.35
N VAL A 760 -10.32 -15.13 -44.06
CA VAL A 760 -9.29 -15.50 -43.08
C VAL A 760 -7.90 -15.09 -43.58
N ASN A 761 -7.58 -15.30 -44.86
CA ASN A 761 -6.31 -14.84 -45.42
C ASN A 761 -6.21 -13.30 -45.40
N ALA A 762 -7.31 -12.59 -45.67
CA ALA A 762 -7.36 -11.13 -45.54
C ALA A 762 -7.20 -10.67 -44.08
N LEU A 763 -7.72 -11.42 -43.10
CA LEU A 763 -7.52 -11.17 -41.68
C LEU A 763 -6.05 -11.34 -41.27
N LEU A 764 -5.37 -12.37 -41.78
CA LEU A 764 -3.94 -12.62 -41.55
C LEU A 764 -3.02 -11.61 -42.25
N ALA A 765 -3.49 -10.98 -43.33
CA ALA A 765 -2.74 -10.00 -44.12
C ALA A 765 -2.94 -8.53 -43.68
N LEU A 766 -3.69 -8.27 -42.61
CA LEU A 766 -3.89 -6.91 -42.08
C LEU A 766 -2.56 -6.30 -41.61
N ASP A 767 -2.34 -5.02 -41.94
CA ASP A 767 -1.21 -4.26 -41.44
C ASP A 767 -1.31 -4.14 -39.90
N PRO A 768 -0.27 -4.51 -39.13
CA PRO A 768 -0.23 -4.30 -37.69
C PRO A 768 -0.53 -2.86 -37.24
N LEU A 769 -0.28 -1.85 -38.07
CA LEU A 769 -0.63 -0.45 -37.80
C LEU A 769 -2.14 -0.19 -37.80
N ASP A 770 -2.94 -1.01 -38.49
CA ASP A 770 -4.41 -0.93 -38.47
C ASP A 770 -5.00 -1.53 -37.18
N ASN A 771 -4.16 -2.08 -36.29
CA ASN A 771 -4.57 -2.64 -35.01
C ASN A 771 -4.77 -1.57 -33.91
N HIS A 772 -5.65 -0.61 -34.17
CA HIS A 772 -6.03 0.42 -33.21
C HIS A 772 -7.51 0.25 -32.78
N PRO A 773 -7.92 0.76 -31.60
CA PRO A 773 -9.32 0.72 -31.18
C PRO A 773 -10.25 1.38 -32.20
N THR A 774 -11.45 0.82 -32.41
CA THR A 774 -12.47 1.42 -33.31
C THR A 774 -12.93 2.79 -32.83
N LYS A 775 -12.87 3.05 -31.52
CA LYS A 775 -13.17 4.33 -30.89
C LYS A 775 -11.96 4.81 -30.10
N ILE A 776 -11.30 5.86 -30.59
CA ILE A 776 -10.15 6.49 -29.91
C ILE A 776 -10.63 7.28 -28.69
N PRO A 777 -10.18 6.97 -27.47
CA PRO A 777 -10.59 7.70 -26.27
C PRO A 777 -10.02 9.13 -26.23
N THR A 778 -10.82 10.12 -25.84
CA THR A 778 -10.41 11.54 -25.70
C THR A 778 -9.38 11.72 -24.60
N LEU A 779 -8.25 12.37 -24.90
CA LEU A 779 -7.16 12.62 -23.93
C LEU A 779 -7.67 13.31 -22.65
N PRO A 780 -7.16 12.93 -21.47
CA PRO A 780 -7.58 13.53 -20.20
C PRO A 780 -7.11 14.98 -20.08
N THR A 781 -7.79 15.78 -19.28
CA THR A 781 -7.50 17.22 -19.11
C THR A 781 -6.09 17.53 -18.61
N PHE A 782 -5.48 16.61 -17.84
CA PHE A 782 -4.09 16.77 -17.37
C PHE A 782 -3.05 16.56 -18.48
N TYR A 783 -3.44 16.03 -19.65
CA TYR A 783 -2.54 15.82 -20.77
C TYR A 783 -2.29 17.14 -21.50
N GLN A 784 -1.27 17.88 -21.05
CA GLN A 784 -0.88 19.19 -21.58
C GLN A 784 0.58 19.18 -22.04
N PRO A 785 0.90 18.46 -23.13
CA PRO A 785 2.28 18.22 -23.58
C PRO A 785 3.01 19.48 -24.03
N SER A 786 2.30 20.58 -24.27
CA SER A 786 2.89 21.89 -24.53
C SER A 786 3.70 22.44 -23.34
N LEU A 787 3.45 21.94 -22.12
CA LEU A 787 4.16 22.31 -20.89
C LEU A 787 5.35 21.40 -20.56
N TRP A 788 5.57 20.36 -21.36
CA TRP A 788 6.50 19.28 -21.03
C TRP A 788 7.76 19.33 -21.90
N THR A 789 8.76 18.58 -21.46
CA THR A 789 9.97 18.32 -22.25
C THR A 789 9.58 17.62 -23.55
N ARG A 790 9.87 18.26 -24.70
CA ARG A 790 9.47 17.72 -26.01
C ARG A 790 10.47 16.67 -26.49
N PRO A 791 10.00 15.53 -27.04
CA PRO A 791 10.87 14.61 -27.76
C PRO A 791 11.58 15.30 -28.93
N LEU A 792 12.84 14.94 -29.13
CA LEU A 792 13.74 15.48 -30.14
C LEU A 792 14.04 14.41 -31.19
N LEU A 793 14.03 14.78 -32.46
CA LEU A 793 14.40 13.88 -33.55
C LEU A 793 15.89 13.58 -33.54
N LYS A 794 16.29 12.31 -33.73
CA LYS A 794 17.70 11.89 -33.80
C LYS A 794 18.46 12.56 -34.95
N ALA A 795 17.78 12.82 -36.07
CA ALA A 795 18.41 13.30 -37.31
C ALA A 795 18.89 14.75 -37.25
N ASN A 796 18.20 15.61 -36.50
CA ASN A 796 18.43 17.07 -36.54
C ASN A 796 18.18 17.80 -35.22
N ALA A 797 17.91 17.08 -34.13
CA ALA A 797 17.61 17.62 -32.81
C ALA A 797 16.41 18.61 -32.75
N GLN A 798 15.52 18.61 -33.76
CA GLN A 798 14.30 19.42 -33.73
C GLN A 798 13.21 18.76 -32.87
N SER A 799 12.40 19.59 -32.22
CA SER A 799 11.33 19.14 -31.32
C SER A 799 10.04 18.75 -32.07
N LEU A 800 9.30 17.78 -31.52
CA LEU A 800 7.98 17.42 -32.05
C LEU A 800 6.96 18.57 -31.87
N PRO A 801 6.14 18.87 -32.90
CA PRO A 801 5.05 19.84 -32.81
C PRO A 801 3.86 19.29 -31.99
N ASP A 802 2.96 20.18 -31.53
CA ASP A 802 1.80 19.81 -30.70
C ASP A 802 0.88 18.76 -31.35
N SER A 803 0.73 18.80 -32.67
CA SER A 803 -0.05 17.82 -33.43
C SER A 803 0.54 16.40 -33.32
N ALA A 804 1.87 16.28 -33.36
CA ALA A 804 2.55 15.00 -33.21
C ALA A 804 2.45 14.49 -31.76
N LEU A 805 2.53 15.38 -30.77
CA LEU A 805 2.36 15.03 -29.36
C LEU A 805 0.94 14.54 -29.06
N LEU A 806 -0.07 15.13 -29.69
CA LEU A 806 -1.45 14.65 -29.58
C LEU A 806 -1.58 13.20 -30.07
N HIS A 807 -1.05 12.88 -31.25
CA HIS A 807 -1.09 11.51 -31.78
C HIS A 807 -0.25 10.53 -30.95
N LEU A 808 0.89 10.97 -30.40
CA LEU A 808 1.68 10.17 -29.46
C LEU A 808 0.86 9.84 -28.20
N GLY A 809 0.15 10.81 -27.64
CA GLY A 809 -0.77 10.61 -26.52
C GLY A 809 -1.88 9.61 -26.83
N GLU A 810 -2.48 9.69 -28.02
CA GLU A 810 -3.50 8.74 -28.47
C GLU A 810 -2.96 7.31 -28.53
N MET A 811 -1.79 7.12 -29.14
CA MET A 811 -1.13 5.80 -29.24
C MET A 811 -0.80 5.19 -27.88
N LEU A 812 -0.30 6.00 -26.93
CA LEU A 812 0.01 5.56 -25.58
C LEU A 812 -1.23 5.07 -24.81
N ARG A 813 -2.44 5.44 -25.25
CA ARG A 813 -3.71 4.97 -24.67
C ARG A 813 -4.25 3.70 -25.29
N PHE A 814 -3.65 3.22 -26.39
CA PHE A 814 -4.05 1.94 -26.96
C PHE A 814 -3.69 0.82 -25.97
N PRO A 815 -4.47 -0.27 -25.89
CA PRO A 815 -4.13 -1.41 -25.05
C PRO A 815 -2.73 -1.96 -25.41
N GLN A 816 -1.80 -2.02 -24.45
CA GLN A 816 -0.40 -2.46 -24.63
C GLN A 816 -0.11 -3.81 -23.94
N GLU A 817 -1.12 -4.68 -23.81
CA GLU A 817 -1.10 -5.75 -22.82
C GLU A 817 -0.48 -7.07 -23.32
N GLU A 818 -0.31 -7.21 -24.65
CA GLU A 818 0.42 -8.33 -25.28
C GLU A 818 1.60 -7.85 -26.11
N ALA A 819 1.37 -6.86 -26.97
CA ALA A 819 2.41 -6.27 -27.81
C ALA A 819 2.29 -4.75 -27.83
N LEU A 820 3.44 -4.09 -27.94
CA LEU A 820 3.51 -2.66 -28.14
C LEU A 820 2.93 -2.28 -29.51
N TYR A 821 2.08 -1.25 -29.55
CA TYR A 821 1.55 -0.77 -30.82
C TYR A 821 2.71 -0.36 -31.75
N PRO A 822 2.80 -0.88 -32.99
CA PRO A 822 3.97 -0.67 -33.86
C PRO A 822 4.27 0.80 -34.17
N GLY A 823 3.26 1.68 -34.12
CA GLY A 823 3.45 3.12 -34.26
C GLY A 823 4.31 3.74 -33.16
N LEU A 824 4.29 3.20 -31.94
CA LEU A 824 5.15 3.64 -30.84
C LEU A 824 6.62 3.25 -31.08
N LEU A 825 6.87 2.09 -31.71
CA LEU A 825 8.23 1.68 -32.10
C LEU A 825 8.82 2.66 -33.13
N GLN A 826 8.02 3.07 -34.13
CA GLN A 826 8.46 4.07 -35.11
C GLN A 826 8.83 5.42 -34.46
N VAL A 827 8.10 5.84 -33.42
CA VAL A 827 8.45 7.06 -32.66
C VAL A 827 9.74 6.87 -31.87
N LYS A 828 9.95 5.71 -31.23
CA LYS A 828 11.21 5.37 -30.53
C LYS A 828 12.42 5.34 -31.46
N ASP A 829 12.23 4.89 -32.69
CA ASP A 829 13.29 4.87 -33.69
C ASP A 829 13.65 6.28 -34.17
N ALA A 830 12.67 7.17 -34.30
CA ALA A 830 12.85 8.52 -34.81
C ALA A 830 13.38 9.54 -33.77
N CYS A 831 13.05 9.38 -32.48
CA CYS A 831 13.38 10.35 -31.43
C CYS A 831 14.50 9.88 -30.50
N THR A 832 15.27 10.80 -29.91
CA THR A 832 16.33 10.45 -28.95
C THR A 832 15.73 9.80 -27.70
N THR A 833 16.38 8.76 -27.17
CA THR A 833 15.89 8.01 -26.01
C THR A 833 15.70 8.90 -24.78
N ASP A 834 16.63 9.83 -24.52
CA ASP A 834 16.58 10.73 -23.36
C ASP A 834 15.39 11.69 -23.43
N SER A 835 15.12 12.27 -24.60
CA SER A 835 13.99 13.22 -24.74
C SER A 835 12.63 12.52 -24.61
N LEU A 836 12.52 11.26 -25.05
CA LEU A 836 11.32 10.44 -24.84
C LEU A 836 11.13 10.06 -23.36
N ALA A 837 12.21 9.73 -22.66
CA ALA A 837 12.17 9.38 -21.24
C ALA A 837 11.75 10.57 -20.37
N GLU A 838 12.29 11.76 -20.63
CA GLU A 838 11.89 13.00 -19.93
C GLU A 838 10.42 13.36 -20.23
N PHE A 839 9.97 13.24 -21.50
CA PHE A 839 8.55 13.42 -21.84
C PHE A 839 7.64 12.45 -21.07
N ALA A 840 8.02 11.18 -20.97
CA ALA A 840 7.27 10.17 -20.23
C ALA A 840 7.26 10.45 -18.72
N TRP A 841 8.36 10.98 -18.18
CA TRP A 841 8.46 11.40 -16.78
C TRP A 841 7.56 12.59 -16.46
N ASP A 842 7.49 13.58 -17.36
CA ASP A 842 6.58 14.72 -17.24
C ASP A 842 5.11 14.27 -17.30
N LEU A 843 4.77 13.35 -18.20
CA LEU A 843 3.44 12.71 -18.28
C LEU A 843 3.09 11.97 -16.99
N PHE A 844 4.01 11.17 -16.46
CA PHE A 844 3.83 10.46 -15.18
C PHE A 844 3.62 11.45 -14.03
N THR A 845 4.42 12.51 -13.97
CA THR A 845 4.31 13.56 -12.96
C THR A 845 2.96 14.27 -13.06
N ALA A 846 2.50 14.63 -14.27
CA ALA A 846 1.18 15.22 -14.48
C ALA A 846 0.03 14.28 -14.03
N TRP A 847 0.15 12.98 -14.30
CA TRP A 847 -0.82 11.98 -13.82
C TRP A 847 -0.83 11.85 -12.29
N GLN A 848 0.33 11.87 -11.63
CA GLN A 848 0.42 11.88 -10.18
C GLN A 848 -0.20 13.15 -9.59
N THR A 849 0.13 14.31 -10.16
CA THR A 849 -0.43 15.62 -9.80
C THR A 849 -1.94 15.67 -9.97
N ALA A 850 -2.51 14.91 -10.91
CA ALA A 850 -3.96 14.78 -11.10
C ALA A 850 -4.63 13.76 -10.14
N GLY A 851 -3.91 13.29 -9.11
CA GLY A 851 -4.42 12.36 -8.12
C GLY A 851 -4.32 10.88 -8.52
N ALA A 852 -3.46 10.56 -9.48
CA ALA A 852 -3.23 9.21 -10.01
C ALA A 852 -4.54 8.47 -10.39
N PRO A 853 -5.39 9.05 -11.26
CA PRO A 853 -6.67 8.46 -11.63
C PRO A 853 -6.48 7.06 -12.23
N SER A 854 -7.12 6.06 -11.64
CA SER A 854 -6.95 4.65 -12.00
C SER A 854 -7.36 4.31 -13.44
N LYS A 855 -8.31 5.06 -14.01
CA LYS A 855 -8.73 4.92 -15.42
C LYS A 855 -7.66 5.39 -16.41
N GLU A 856 -6.75 6.25 -15.97
CA GLU A 856 -5.68 6.82 -16.81
C GLU A 856 -4.30 6.27 -16.41
N SER A 857 -4.25 5.03 -15.88
CA SER A 857 -3.00 4.37 -15.47
C SER A 857 -2.01 4.18 -16.62
N TRP A 858 -2.44 4.32 -17.87
CA TRP A 858 -1.58 4.28 -19.05
C TRP A 858 -0.46 5.34 -18.98
N ALA A 859 -0.72 6.48 -18.35
CA ALA A 859 0.28 7.54 -18.16
C ALA A 859 1.43 7.08 -17.26
N PHE A 860 1.16 6.19 -16.30
CA PHE A 860 2.20 5.56 -15.49
C PHE A 860 2.93 4.46 -16.27
N THR A 861 2.21 3.60 -16.98
CA THR A 861 2.84 2.52 -17.78
C THR A 861 3.61 3.03 -18.99
N ALA A 862 3.38 4.28 -19.43
CA ALA A 862 4.18 4.94 -20.47
C ALA A 862 5.68 5.01 -20.12
N LEU A 863 6.02 5.04 -18.82
CA LEU A 863 7.41 4.91 -18.35
C LEU A 863 8.05 3.59 -18.80
N GLY A 864 7.29 2.49 -18.89
CA GLY A 864 7.79 1.21 -19.38
C GLY A 864 8.03 1.20 -20.89
N VAL A 865 7.32 2.06 -21.63
CA VAL A 865 7.39 2.12 -23.10
C VAL A 865 8.51 3.05 -23.57
N LEU A 866 8.57 4.25 -22.98
CA LEU A 866 9.41 5.36 -23.41
C LEU A 866 10.56 5.66 -22.43
N GLY A 867 10.56 5.06 -21.24
CA GLY A 867 11.58 5.28 -20.23
C GLY A 867 12.91 4.59 -20.54
N ASN A 868 13.93 5.02 -19.80
CA ASN A 868 15.32 4.57 -19.91
C ASN A 868 15.90 4.25 -18.52
N ASP A 869 17.21 4.06 -18.43
CA ASP A 869 17.90 3.77 -17.15
C ASP A 869 17.70 4.88 -16.10
N ASP A 870 17.64 6.15 -16.51
CA ASP A 870 17.37 7.25 -15.57
C ASP A 870 15.95 7.17 -15.01
N THR A 871 14.97 6.82 -15.85
CA THR A 871 13.61 6.51 -15.42
C THR A 871 13.59 5.39 -14.38
N ALA A 872 14.34 4.30 -14.61
CA ALA A 872 14.45 3.20 -13.65
C ALA A 872 15.07 3.66 -12.31
N ARG A 873 16.12 4.49 -12.34
CA ARG A 873 16.76 5.07 -11.14
C ARG A 873 15.82 6.00 -10.37
N LYS A 874 15.03 6.83 -11.05
CA LYS A 874 14.06 7.75 -10.43
C LYS A 874 12.86 6.97 -9.85
N LEU A 875 12.40 5.91 -10.53
CA LEU A 875 11.24 5.13 -10.13
C LEU A 875 11.51 4.17 -8.96
N THR A 876 12.71 3.58 -8.88
CA THR A 876 13.04 2.56 -7.87
C THR A 876 12.85 3.01 -6.42
N PRO A 877 13.32 4.22 -6.00
CA PRO A 877 13.05 4.73 -4.65
C PRO A 877 11.56 4.86 -4.36
N LEU A 878 10.75 5.28 -5.34
CA LEU A 878 9.30 5.39 -5.20
C LEU A 878 8.65 4.02 -4.98
N ILE A 879 9.07 3.00 -5.74
CA ILE A 879 8.60 1.61 -5.56
C ILE A 879 8.90 1.09 -4.15
N ARG A 880 10.07 1.44 -3.58
CA ARG A 880 10.46 1.03 -2.22
C ARG A 880 9.66 1.75 -1.12
N ALA A 881 9.23 2.98 -1.38
CA ALA A 881 8.48 3.82 -0.42
C ALA A 881 6.97 3.52 -0.43
N TRP A 882 6.37 3.38 -1.61
CA TRP A 882 4.92 3.27 -1.81
C TRP A 882 4.18 2.24 -0.95
N PRO A 883 4.71 1.04 -0.65
CA PRO A 883 3.98 0.12 0.23
C PRO A 883 3.84 0.65 1.67
N GLY A 884 4.73 1.53 2.13
CA GLY A 884 4.59 2.24 3.42
C GLY A 884 3.57 3.38 3.38
N GLU A 885 3.27 3.89 2.18
CA GLU A 885 2.27 4.93 1.92
C GLU A 885 0.90 4.34 1.55
N SER A 886 0.67 3.04 1.82
CA SER A 886 -0.54 2.31 1.39
C SER A 886 -0.76 2.25 -0.13
N GLN A 887 0.28 2.48 -0.95
CA GLN A 887 0.23 2.49 -2.42
C GLN A 887 0.75 1.17 -3.04
N HIS A 888 0.43 0.01 -2.45
CA HIS A 888 0.91 -1.31 -2.88
C HIS A 888 0.67 -1.62 -4.36
N LYS A 889 -0.49 -1.23 -4.90
CA LYS A 889 -0.83 -1.43 -6.31
C LYS A 889 0.11 -0.66 -7.24
N ARG A 890 0.50 0.56 -6.85
CA ARG A 890 1.42 1.39 -7.63
C ARG A 890 2.83 0.79 -7.60
N ALA A 891 3.27 0.31 -6.45
CA ALA A 891 4.55 -0.41 -6.33
C ALA A 891 4.60 -1.67 -7.19
N THR A 892 3.49 -2.43 -7.21
CA THR A 892 3.34 -3.60 -8.06
C THR A 892 3.47 -3.26 -9.55
N VAL A 893 2.74 -2.23 -10.02
CA VAL A 893 2.84 -1.76 -11.41
C VAL A 893 4.22 -1.17 -11.71
N GLY A 894 4.88 -0.56 -10.72
CA GLY A 894 6.27 -0.11 -10.85
C GLY A 894 7.25 -1.25 -11.15
N LEU A 895 7.06 -2.44 -10.56
CA LEU A 895 7.83 -3.63 -10.93
C LEU A 895 7.56 -4.07 -12.37
N ASP A 896 6.29 -4.02 -12.82
CA ASP A 896 5.92 -4.28 -14.21
C ASP A 896 6.64 -3.30 -15.16
N ILE A 897 6.75 -2.03 -14.77
CA ILE A 897 7.43 -0.98 -15.55
C ILE A 897 8.95 -1.24 -15.63
N LEU A 898 9.60 -1.59 -14.53
CA LEU A 898 11.03 -1.92 -14.55
C LEU A 898 11.31 -3.12 -15.48
N ALA A 899 10.46 -4.15 -15.41
CA ALA A 899 10.54 -5.29 -16.33
C ALA A 899 10.32 -4.88 -17.79
N ALA A 900 9.38 -3.96 -18.07
CA ALA A 900 9.07 -3.49 -19.41
C ALA A 900 10.16 -2.58 -20.03
N ILE A 901 10.86 -1.76 -19.22
CA ILE A 901 12.03 -0.99 -19.69
C ILE A 901 13.11 -1.96 -20.20
N GLY A 902 13.33 -3.07 -19.47
CA GLY A 902 14.09 -4.22 -19.95
C GLY A 902 15.60 -4.01 -20.12
N SER A 903 16.13 -2.82 -19.80
CA SER A 903 17.58 -2.55 -19.79
C SER A 903 18.27 -3.23 -18.61
N ASP A 904 19.57 -3.46 -18.71
CA ASP A 904 20.35 -4.13 -17.66
C ASP A 904 20.28 -3.36 -16.33
N ILE A 905 20.29 -2.02 -16.37
CA ILE A 905 20.08 -1.20 -15.17
C ILE A 905 18.68 -1.39 -14.60
N ALA A 906 17.62 -1.43 -15.42
CA ALA A 906 16.25 -1.62 -14.93
C ALA A 906 16.06 -3.00 -14.29
N LEU A 907 16.59 -4.05 -14.93
CA LEU A 907 16.57 -5.41 -14.42
C LEU A 907 17.46 -5.58 -13.18
N MET A 908 18.61 -4.90 -13.11
CA MET A 908 19.46 -4.84 -11.91
C MET A 908 18.71 -4.18 -10.74
N GLN A 909 17.99 -3.07 -10.97
CA GLN A 909 17.17 -2.43 -9.93
C GLN A 909 16.02 -3.34 -9.47
N LEU A 910 15.36 -4.02 -10.41
CA LEU A 910 14.32 -5.01 -10.14
C LEU A 910 14.87 -6.17 -9.30
N ASN A 911 16.03 -6.73 -9.67
CA ASN A 911 16.67 -7.78 -8.88
C ASN A 911 17.09 -7.27 -7.50
N GLY A 912 17.60 -6.04 -7.40
CA GLY A 912 17.88 -5.39 -6.12
C GLY A 912 16.65 -5.27 -5.20
N ILE A 913 15.43 -5.19 -5.76
CA ILE A 913 14.17 -5.26 -4.99
C ILE A 913 13.84 -6.72 -4.62
N ALA A 914 14.00 -7.66 -5.55
CA ALA A 914 13.77 -9.10 -5.34
C ALA A 914 14.66 -9.68 -4.22
N GLN A 915 15.92 -9.24 -4.15
CA GLN A 915 16.87 -9.67 -3.14
C GLN A 915 16.65 -8.99 -1.79
N LYS A 916 16.37 -7.67 -1.78
CA LYS A 916 16.31 -6.89 -0.54
C LYS A 916 15.22 -5.83 -0.56
N LEU A 917 14.06 -6.19 0.02
CA LEU A 917 12.98 -5.26 0.33
C LEU A 917 12.31 -5.62 1.67
N LYS A 918 11.94 -4.61 2.46
CA LYS A 918 11.25 -4.81 3.75
C LYS A 918 9.85 -5.43 3.61
N PHE A 919 9.18 -5.21 2.47
CA PHE A 919 7.82 -5.68 2.21
C PHE A 919 7.81 -7.00 1.44
N LYS A 920 7.54 -8.10 2.14
CA LYS A 920 7.65 -9.47 1.61
C LYS A 920 6.79 -9.76 0.39
N ALA A 921 5.52 -9.35 0.38
CA ALA A 921 4.64 -9.60 -0.77
C ALA A 921 5.15 -8.94 -2.07
N LEU A 922 5.73 -7.74 -1.98
CA LEU A 922 6.30 -7.06 -3.15
C LEU A 922 7.67 -7.66 -3.53
N GLN A 923 8.44 -8.12 -2.54
CA GLN A 923 9.70 -8.84 -2.76
C GLN A 923 9.46 -10.14 -3.56
N GLU A 924 8.50 -10.97 -3.15
CA GLU A 924 8.18 -12.22 -3.84
C GLU A 924 7.70 -11.96 -5.27
N ARG A 925 6.86 -10.95 -5.48
CA ARG A 925 6.44 -10.56 -6.82
C ARG A 925 7.58 -10.07 -7.70
N ALA A 926 8.61 -9.43 -7.13
CA ALA A 926 9.81 -9.07 -7.88
C ALA A 926 10.64 -10.31 -8.25
N LYS A 927 10.73 -11.31 -7.35
CA LYS A 927 11.38 -12.61 -7.65
C LYS A 927 10.67 -13.38 -8.74
N GLU A 928 9.34 -13.47 -8.68
CA GLU A 928 8.51 -14.08 -9.73
C GLU A 928 8.82 -13.47 -11.09
N LYS A 929 8.88 -12.14 -11.18
CA LYS A 929 9.23 -11.45 -12.43
C LYS A 929 10.62 -11.75 -12.94
N ILE A 930 11.60 -11.81 -12.06
CA ILE A 930 12.97 -12.17 -12.44
C ILE A 930 13.01 -13.61 -12.96
N ALA A 931 12.25 -14.52 -12.34
CA ALA A 931 12.12 -15.90 -12.81
C ALA A 931 11.45 -15.96 -14.19
N ASP A 932 10.33 -15.26 -14.40
CA ASP A 932 9.63 -15.19 -15.69
C ASP A 932 10.55 -14.63 -16.80
N ILE A 933 11.33 -13.59 -16.50
CA ILE A 933 12.27 -12.99 -17.45
C ILE A 933 13.42 -13.95 -17.75
N ALA A 934 13.93 -14.66 -16.75
CA ALA A 934 14.97 -15.67 -16.95
C ALA A 934 14.45 -16.81 -17.84
N GLU A 935 13.28 -17.37 -17.53
CA GLU A 935 12.64 -18.43 -18.31
C GLU A 935 12.37 -17.99 -19.76
N SER A 936 11.87 -16.76 -19.97
CA SER A 936 11.62 -16.21 -21.31
C SER A 936 12.89 -16.04 -22.15
N ARG A 937 14.07 -15.99 -21.51
CA ARG A 937 15.39 -15.90 -22.15
C ARG A 937 16.11 -17.26 -22.17
N GLU A 938 15.44 -18.33 -21.74
CA GLU A 938 16.00 -19.68 -21.59
C GLU A 938 17.20 -19.71 -20.64
N LEU A 939 17.16 -18.88 -19.59
CA LEU A 939 18.22 -18.74 -18.59
C LEU A 939 17.72 -19.19 -17.22
N THR A 940 18.64 -19.70 -16.40
CA THR A 940 18.40 -19.76 -14.95
C THR A 940 18.44 -18.35 -14.36
N VAL A 941 17.77 -18.13 -13.21
CA VAL A 941 17.83 -16.84 -12.49
C VAL A 941 19.28 -16.41 -12.25
N ALA A 942 20.14 -17.34 -11.85
CA ALA A 942 21.53 -17.03 -11.56
C ALA A 942 22.34 -16.70 -12.83
N GLU A 943 22.05 -17.33 -13.98
CA GLU A 943 22.65 -16.93 -15.26
C GLU A 943 22.11 -15.60 -15.79
N LEU A 944 20.86 -15.26 -15.48
CA LEU A 944 20.36 -13.92 -15.73
C LEU A 944 21.14 -12.93 -14.86
N GLU A 945 21.30 -13.19 -13.56
CA GLU A 945 22.09 -12.35 -12.65
C GLU A 945 23.55 -12.17 -13.10
N ASP A 946 24.16 -13.20 -13.71
CA ASP A 946 25.47 -13.13 -14.35
C ASP A 946 25.51 -12.12 -15.51
N ARG A 947 24.41 -12.01 -16.27
CA ARG A 947 24.25 -11.08 -17.40
C ARG A 947 23.77 -9.68 -17.01
N LEU A 948 23.30 -9.48 -15.78
CA LEU A 948 22.74 -8.21 -15.32
C LEU A 948 23.78 -7.16 -14.90
N ALA A 949 25.07 -7.47 -14.96
CA ALA A 949 26.12 -6.48 -14.74
C ALA A 949 26.17 -5.51 -15.93
N PRO A 950 25.93 -4.20 -15.74
CA PRO A 950 26.04 -3.24 -16.82
C PRO A 950 27.51 -2.99 -17.19
N ASP A 951 27.79 -2.72 -18.46
CA ASP A 951 29.10 -2.29 -18.95
C ASP A 951 29.53 -0.91 -18.41
N LEU A 952 28.55 -0.10 -17.98
CA LEU A 952 28.68 1.31 -17.58
C LEU A 952 29.29 2.21 -18.68
N GLY A 953 29.17 1.78 -19.94
CA GLY A 953 29.83 2.37 -21.11
C GLY A 953 31.36 2.39 -21.02
N LEU A 954 31.94 1.40 -20.34
CA LEU A 954 33.36 1.08 -20.43
C LEU A 954 33.65 0.45 -21.81
N ASP A 955 34.86 0.66 -22.31
CA ASP A 955 35.36 -0.02 -23.51
C ASP A 955 35.72 -1.49 -23.22
N ASP A 956 36.12 -2.23 -24.26
CA ASP A 956 36.53 -3.64 -24.15
C ASP A 956 37.73 -3.85 -23.20
N ASN A 957 38.51 -2.79 -22.94
CA ASN A 957 39.62 -2.80 -21.97
C ASN A 957 39.17 -2.49 -20.54
N GLY A 958 37.87 -2.32 -20.30
CA GLY A 958 37.31 -1.97 -19.01
C GLY A 958 37.65 -0.55 -18.55
N SER A 959 37.91 0.35 -19.50
CA SER A 959 38.29 1.75 -19.28
C SER A 959 37.24 2.71 -19.84
N LEU A 960 37.22 3.96 -19.36
CA LEU A 960 36.38 5.03 -19.93
C LEU A 960 37.22 6.29 -20.12
N LEU A 961 37.21 6.84 -21.33
CA LEU A 961 37.83 8.13 -21.63
C LEU A 961 36.89 9.28 -21.28
N LEU A 962 37.40 10.22 -20.48
CA LEU A 962 36.74 11.47 -20.12
C LEU A 962 37.48 12.61 -20.82
N ASP A 963 36.87 13.14 -21.87
CA ASP A 963 37.47 14.15 -22.75
C ASP A 963 37.13 15.56 -22.30
N PHE A 964 38.15 16.39 -22.05
CA PHE A 964 38.02 17.81 -21.75
C PHE A 964 38.54 18.66 -22.95
N GLY A 965 38.87 18.02 -24.07
CA GLY A 965 39.54 18.61 -25.23
C GLY A 965 41.06 18.41 -25.15
N PRO A 966 41.85 19.43 -24.75
CA PRO A 966 43.30 19.30 -24.65
C PRO A 966 43.78 18.46 -23.45
N ARG A 967 42.91 18.20 -22.47
CA ARG A 967 43.18 17.26 -21.37
C ARG A 967 42.24 16.07 -21.48
N GLN A 968 42.78 14.89 -21.21
CA GLN A 968 42.02 13.65 -21.23
C GLN A 968 42.34 12.85 -19.98
N PHE A 969 41.33 12.18 -19.44
CA PHE A 969 41.45 11.36 -18.24
C PHE A 969 40.86 9.97 -18.52
N THR A 970 41.53 8.93 -18.06
CA THR A 970 41.05 7.55 -18.20
C THR A 970 40.56 7.02 -16.85
N VAL A 971 39.37 6.44 -16.82
CA VAL A 971 38.82 5.81 -15.61
C VAL A 971 39.33 4.37 -15.48
N SER A 972 39.68 3.97 -14.25
CA SER A 972 40.04 2.60 -13.87
C SER A 972 39.42 2.24 -12.51
N PHE A 973 39.52 0.98 -12.06
CA PHE A 973 38.83 0.48 -10.87
C PHE A 973 39.77 -0.21 -9.88
N ASP A 974 39.48 -0.04 -8.58
CA ASP A 974 40.17 -0.78 -7.51
C ASP A 974 39.53 -2.14 -7.22
N GLU A 975 40.02 -2.87 -6.22
CA GLU A 975 39.59 -4.21 -5.80
C GLU A 975 38.11 -4.29 -5.40
N THR A 976 37.50 -3.14 -5.07
CA THR A 976 36.08 -3.04 -4.72
C THR A 976 35.25 -2.44 -5.85
N LEU A 977 35.77 -2.41 -7.09
CA LEU A 977 35.15 -1.73 -8.23
C LEU A 977 34.83 -0.25 -7.97
N LYS A 978 35.61 0.42 -7.10
CA LYS A 978 35.47 1.86 -6.91
C LYS A 978 36.28 2.57 -8.01
N PRO A 979 35.63 3.44 -8.81
CA PRO A 979 36.31 4.10 -9.91
C PRO A 979 37.28 5.17 -9.40
N PHE A 980 38.42 5.28 -10.08
CA PHE A 980 39.39 6.35 -9.96
C PHE A 980 39.87 6.78 -11.35
N VAL A 981 40.52 7.93 -11.45
CA VAL A 981 40.96 8.50 -12.73
C VAL A 981 42.48 8.52 -12.83
N ARG A 982 42.99 8.39 -14.05
CA ARG A 982 44.39 8.57 -14.43
C ARG A 982 44.51 9.73 -15.41
N ASP A 983 45.58 10.51 -15.28
CA ASP A 983 45.92 11.53 -16.27
C ASP A 983 46.60 10.93 -17.51
N ALA A 984 46.95 11.78 -18.49
CA ALA A 984 47.62 11.36 -19.72
C ALA A 984 49.02 10.72 -19.50
N SER A 985 49.62 10.86 -18.31
CA SER A 985 50.88 10.19 -17.93
C SER A 985 50.66 8.82 -17.28
N GLY A 986 49.40 8.42 -17.06
CA GLY A 986 49.04 7.20 -16.35
C GLY A 986 49.00 7.34 -14.81
N SER A 987 49.29 8.54 -14.29
CA SER A 987 49.35 8.79 -12.84
C SER A 987 47.96 8.76 -12.22
N ARG A 988 47.78 8.00 -11.12
CA ARG A 988 46.51 7.86 -10.40
C ARG A 988 46.16 9.15 -9.66
N LEU A 989 44.97 9.68 -9.93
CA LEU A 989 44.39 10.83 -9.25
C LEU A 989 43.28 10.41 -8.28
N LYS A 990 43.09 11.19 -7.22
CA LYS A 990 42.08 10.92 -6.18
C LYS A 990 40.64 11.15 -6.67
N ASP A 991 40.43 12.08 -7.59
CA ASP A 991 39.14 12.38 -8.19
C ASP A 991 39.33 13.09 -9.55
N LEU A 992 38.26 13.22 -10.34
CA LEU A 992 38.29 13.94 -11.62
C LEU A 992 38.57 15.44 -11.38
N PRO A 993 39.61 16.02 -12.01
CA PRO A 993 39.92 17.43 -11.87
C PRO A 993 38.77 18.34 -12.33
N LYS A 994 38.64 19.52 -11.72
CA LYS A 994 37.67 20.52 -12.19
C LYS A 994 38.04 21.04 -13.58
N PRO A 995 37.05 21.36 -14.43
CA PRO A 995 37.27 22.10 -15.67
C PRO A 995 38.00 23.42 -15.41
N ASN A 996 38.91 23.79 -16.29
CA ASN A 996 39.69 25.03 -16.24
C ASN A 996 39.52 25.83 -17.55
N LYS A 997 40.15 27.01 -17.64
CA LYS A 997 40.00 27.92 -18.79
C LYS A 997 40.58 27.40 -20.12
N SER A 998 41.42 26.36 -20.08
CA SER A 998 41.99 25.76 -21.29
C SER A 998 41.17 24.58 -21.81
N ASP A 999 40.19 24.10 -21.05
CA ASP A 999 39.33 22.99 -21.48
C ASP A 999 38.16 23.47 -22.33
N ASP A 1000 37.61 22.57 -23.14
CA ASP A 1000 36.33 22.79 -23.80
C ASP A 1000 35.20 22.70 -22.77
N GLU A 1001 34.41 23.77 -22.63
CA GLU A 1001 33.38 23.89 -21.59
C GLU A 1001 32.26 22.85 -21.75
N SER A 1002 31.89 22.50 -22.98
CA SER A 1002 30.84 21.50 -23.23
C SER A 1002 31.35 20.11 -22.89
N GLN A 1003 32.50 19.72 -23.46
CA GLN A 1003 33.07 18.39 -23.26
C GLN A 1003 33.39 18.13 -21.78
N ALA A 1004 33.96 19.13 -21.09
CA ALA A 1004 34.30 19.00 -19.69
C ALA A 1004 33.07 18.85 -18.78
N ASN A 1005 31.96 19.56 -19.06
CA ASN A 1005 30.71 19.38 -18.32
C ASN A 1005 30.08 18.00 -18.56
N ASP A 1006 30.09 17.52 -19.80
CA ASP A 1006 29.61 16.17 -20.15
C ASP A 1006 30.44 15.09 -19.45
N ALA A 1007 31.77 15.21 -19.46
CA ALA A 1007 32.68 14.30 -18.80
C ALA A 1007 32.48 14.28 -17.27
N VAL A 1008 32.28 15.44 -16.63
CA VAL A 1008 31.98 15.53 -15.19
C VAL A 1008 30.65 14.85 -14.85
N ASN A 1009 29.61 15.08 -15.65
CA ASN A 1009 28.31 14.44 -15.46
C ASN A 1009 28.39 12.92 -15.66
N ARG A 1010 29.09 12.47 -16.71
CA ARG A 1010 29.30 11.05 -17.01
C ARG A 1010 30.03 10.35 -15.86
N TYR A 1011 31.10 10.93 -15.35
CA TYR A 1011 31.85 10.36 -14.23
C TYR A 1011 31.06 10.35 -12.91
N LYS A 1012 30.22 11.35 -12.67
CA LYS A 1012 29.32 11.38 -11.51
C LYS A 1012 28.29 10.25 -11.57
N LEU A 1013 27.73 9.98 -12.75
CA LEU A 1013 26.80 8.86 -12.97
C LEU A 1013 27.52 7.52 -12.80
N LEU A 1014 28.69 7.35 -13.41
CA LEU A 1014 29.53 6.16 -13.27
C LEU A 1014 29.84 5.84 -11.80
N LYS A 1015 30.26 6.82 -11.00
CA LYS A 1015 30.51 6.65 -9.56
C LYS A 1015 29.31 6.10 -8.81
N LYS A 1016 28.11 6.56 -9.16
CA LYS A 1016 26.86 6.13 -8.52
C LYS A 1016 26.51 4.68 -8.89
N ASP A 1017 26.60 4.35 -10.17
CA ASP A 1017 26.24 3.04 -10.68
C ASP A 1017 27.26 1.97 -10.30
N ALA A 1018 28.56 2.25 -10.48
CA ALA A 1018 29.65 1.34 -10.11
C ALA A 1018 29.58 0.93 -8.64
N ARG A 1019 29.27 1.87 -7.73
CA ARG A 1019 29.11 1.55 -6.29
C ARG A 1019 28.00 0.54 -6.02
N THR A 1020 26.89 0.63 -6.76
CA THR A 1020 25.75 -0.27 -6.59
C THR A 1020 26.08 -1.65 -7.16
N VAL A 1021 26.66 -1.69 -8.36
CA VAL A 1021 27.06 -2.92 -9.05
C VAL A 1021 28.16 -3.65 -8.26
N ALA A 1022 29.16 -2.92 -7.78
CA ALA A 1022 30.28 -3.45 -7.00
C ALA A 1022 29.84 -4.33 -5.83
N ALA A 1023 28.99 -3.78 -4.95
CA ALA A 1023 28.53 -4.48 -3.76
C ALA A 1023 27.76 -5.76 -4.11
N GLN A 1024 27.02 -5.77 -5.24
CA GLN A 1024 26.28 -6.92 -5.70
C GLN A 1024 27.19 -8.00 -6.31
N GLN A 1025 28.12 -7.61 -7.20
CA GLN A 1025 29.00 -8.56 -7.88
C GLN A 1025 29.99 -9.23 -6.92
N VAL A 1026 30.54 -8.48 -5.97
CA VAL A 1026 31.43 -9.05 -4.93
C VAL A 1026 30.69 -10.08 -4.08
N ALA A 1027 29.50 -9.74 -3.58
CA ALA A 1027 28.68 -10.67 -2.80
C ALA A 1027 28.26 -11.91 -3.61
N ARG A 1028 28.00 -11.76 -4.91
CA ARG A 1028 27.63 -12.87 -5.80
C ARG A 1028 28.81 -13.82 -6.04
N LEU A 1029 30.01 -13.30 -6.30
CA LEU A 1029 31.21 -14.12 -6.47
C LEU A 1029 31.60 -14.84 -5.17
N GLU A 1030 31.49 -14.17 -4.02
CA GLU A 1030 31.72 -14.83 -2.72
C GLU A 1030 30.69 -15.94 -2.47
N SER A 1031 29.41 -15.69 -2.75
CA SER A 1031 28.36 -16.70 -2.66
C SER A 1031 28.60 -17.87 -3.63
N ALA A 1032 29.08 -17.60 -4.84
CA ALA A 1032 29.42 -18.62 -5.82
C ALA A 1032 30.54 -19.55 -5.35
N MET A 1033 31.55 -19.02 -4.64
CA MET A 1033 32.57 -19.83 -3.98
C MET A 1033 31.95 -20.73 -2.90
N CYS A 1034 31.16 -20.14 -1.99
CA CYS A 1034 30.59 -20.86 -0.83
C CYS A 1034 29.59 -21.94 -1.25
N LEU A 1035 28.75 -21.65 -2.26
CA LEU A 1035 27.74 -22.58 -2.80
C LEU A 1035 28.28 -23.49 -3.91
N ARG A 1036 29.60 -23.42 -4.17
CA ARG A 1036 30.27 -24.23 -5.20
C ARG A 1036 29.62 -24.10 -6.59
N ARG A 1037 29.15 -22.90 -6.94
CA ARG A 1037 28.61 -22.59 -8.27
C ARG A 1037 29.75 -22.71 -9.30
N ARG A 1038 29.40 -23.17 -10.50
CA ARG A 1038 30.31 -23.38 -11.62
C ARG A 1038 29.76 -22.72 -12.89
N TRP A 1039 30.66 -22.43 -13.81
CA TRP A 1039 30.39 -21.89 -15.14
C TRP A 1039 30.92 -22.83 -16.21
N SER A 1040 30.27 -22.84 -17.38
CA SER A 1040 30.91 -23.39 -18.57
C SER A 1040 32.09 -22.48 -18.98
N PRO A 1041 33.11 -23.03 -19.67
CA PRO A 1041 34.23 -22.22 -20.18
C PRO A 1041 33.77 -21.02 -21.02
N GLU A 1042 32.72 -21.18 -21.82
CA GLU A 1042 32.19 -20.11 -22.68
C GLU A 1042 31.56 -18.99 -21.85
N ASN A 1043 30.73 -19.34 -20.86
CA ASN A 1043 30.09 -18.36 -19.98
C ASN A 1043 31.11 -17.67 -19.07
N PHE A 1044 32.13 -18.40 -18.62
CA PHE A 1044 33.23 -17.82 -17.86
C PHE A 1044 33.98 -16.76 -18.68
N GLN A 1045 34.32 -17.09 -19.94
CA GLN A 1045 35.00 -16.14 -20.82
C GLN A 1045 34.12 -14.90 -21.08
N LEU A 1046 32.88 -15.10 -21.51
CA LEU A 1046 31.99 -14.02 -21.94
C LEU A 1046 31.57 -13.07 -20.80
N PHE A 1047 31.22 -13.61 -19.63
CA PHE A 1047 30.60 -12.82 -18.55
C PHE A 1047 31.56 -12.42 -17.42
N LEU A 1048 32.75 -13.03 -17.34
CA LEU A 1048 33.71 -12.76 -16.28
C LEU A 1048 35.04 -12.23 -16.83
N VAL A 1049 35.63 -12.87 -17.86
CA VAL A 1049 36.95 -12.47 -18.38
C VAL A 1049 36.86 -11.28 -19.33
N GLU A 1050 35.93 -11.31 -20.28
CA GLU A 1050 35.76 -10.29 -21.32
C GLU A 1050 34.85 -9.13 -20.88
N HIS A 1051 34.12 -9.31 -19.78
CA HIS A 1051 33.16 -8.29 -19.33
C HIS A 1051 33.88 -6.99 -18.92
N PRO A 1052 33.51 -5.80 -19.47
CA PRO A 1052 34.22 -4.54 -19.23
C PRO A 1052 34.41 -4.16 -17.75
N LEU A 1053 33.38 -4.33 -16.92
CA LEU A 1053 33.46 -4.06 -15.48
C LEU A 1053 33.91 -5.26 -14.64
N VAL A 1054 33.31 -6.44 -14.81
CA VAL A 1054 33.51 -7.60 -13.92
C VAL A 1054 34.91 -8.19 -14.05
N ARG A 1055 35.60 -8.02 -15.18
CA ARG A 1055 36.99 -8.45 -15.37
C ARG A 1055 37.95 -7.99 -14.27
N HIS A 1056 37.75 -6.76 -13.76
CA HIS A 1056 38.55 -6.19 -12.68
C HIS A 1056 38.44 -6.99 -11.36
N LEU A 1057 37.34 -7.73 -11.15
CA LEU A 1057 37.20 -8.68 -10.05
C LEU A 1057 37.79 -10.04 -10.40
N THR A 1058 37.55 -10.51 -11.64
CA THR A 1058 38.03 -11.80 -12.16
C THR A 1058 39.55 -11.93 -12.09
N HIS A 1059 40.30 -10.87 -12.40
CA HIS A 1059 41.77 -10.81 -12.33
C HIS A 1059 42.34 -10.93 -10.91
N ARG A 1060 41.52 -10.69 -9.88
CA ARG A 1060 41.94 -10.63 -8.47
C ARG A 1060 41.48 -11.84 -7.66
N LEU A 1061 41.10 -12.91 -8.35
CA LEU A 1061 40.61 -14.15 -7.75
C LEU A 1061 41.39 -15.34 -8.32
N ILE A 1062 41.54 -16.36 -7.49
CA ILE A 1062 42.01 -17.67 -7.94
C ILE A 1062 40.80 -18.41 -8.49
N TRP A 1063 40.97 -19.07 -9.64
CA TRP A 1063 39.97 -19.86 -10.33
C TRP A 1063 40.42 -21.33 -10.37
N GLY A 1064 39.45 -22.24 -10.45
CA GLY A 1064 39.66 -23.67 -10.46
C GLY A 1064 38.96 -24.32 -11.63
N VAL A 1065 39.61 -25.31 -12.24
CA VAL A 1065 39.02 -26.22 -13.23
C VAL A 1065 38.49 -27.45 -12.50
N TYR A 1066 37.26 -27.84 -12.79
CA TYR A 1066 36.56 -28.95 -12.13
C TYR A 1066 36.12 -30.01 -13.15
N SER A 1067 36.16 -31.27 -12.72
CA SER A 1067 35.57 -32.39 -13.46
C SER A 1067 34.03 -32.38 -13.41
N ALA A 1068 33.39 -33.26 -14.19
CA ALA A 1068 31.95 -33.50 -14.14
C ALA A 1068 31.46 -33.91 -12.73
N GLU A 1069 32.30 -34.57 -11.93
CA GLU A 1069 32.03 -34.94 -10.53
C GLU A 1069 32.34 -33.82 -9.53
N ASN A 1070 32.59 -32.59 -10.00
CA ASN A 1070 32.90 -31.41 -9.20
C ASN A 1070 34.15 -31.58 -8.31
N GLN A 1071 35.18 -32.26 -8.83
CA GLN A 1071 36.50 -32.37 -8.21
C GLN A 1071 37.45 -31.33 -8.81
N LEU A 1072 38.20 -30.61 -7.96
CA LEU A 1072 39.19 -29.63 -8.40
C LEU A 1072 40.38 -30.34 -9.07
N LEU A 1073 40.65 -29.99 -10.32
CA LEU A 1073 41.71 -30.56 -11.15
C LEU A 1073 42.97 -29.68 -11.19
N ALA A 1074 42.79 -28.36 -11.27
CA ALA A 1074 43.87 -27.38 -11.32
C ALA A 1074 43.38 -26.00 -10.88
N CYS A 1075 44.28 -25.17 -10.35
CA CYS A 1075 44.04 -23.77 -10.04
C CYS A 1075 44.81 -22.86 -11.02
N PHE A 1076 44.24 -21.70 -11.33
CA PHE A 1076 44.83 -20.69 -12.20
C PHE A 1076 44.38 -19.28 -11.82
N ARG A 1077 45.06 -18.25 -12.31
CA ARG A 1077 44.57 -16.85 -12.32
C ARG A 1077 44.34 -16.36 -13.74
N VAL A 1078 43.58 -15.29 -13.87
CA VAL A 1078 43.46 -14.54 -15.13
C VAL A 1078 44.35 -13.29 -15.05
N ALA A 1079 45.30 -13.15 -15.98
CA ALA A 1079 46.21 -12.02 -16.07
C ALA A 1079 45.56 -10.81 -16.77
N GLU A 1080 46.23 -9.65 -16.75
CA GLU A 1080 45.72 -8.38 -17.27
C GLU A 1080 45.44 -8.40 -18.78
N ASP A 1081 46.17 -9.23 -19.52
CA ASP A 1081 45.98 -9.48 -20.95
C ASP A 1081 44.92 -10.58 -21.23
N ASN A 1082 44.21 -11.02 -20.20
CA ASN A 1082 43.23 -12.11 -20.20
C ASN A 1082 43.81 -13.51 -20.47
N SER A 1083 45.13 -13.68 -20.48
CA SER A 1083 45.75 -15.01 -20.45
C SER A 1083 45.58 -15.67 -19.07
N TYR A 1084 45.78 -16.98 -18.98
CA TYR A 1084 45.71 -17.71 -17.71
C TYR A 1084 47.11 -18.10 -17.25
N SER A 1085 47.39 -18.00 -15.94
CA SER A 1085 48.66 -18.46 -15.37
C SER A 1085 48.49 -19.34 -14.14
N THR A 1086 49.46 -20.23 -13.93
CA THR A 1086 49.54 -21.12 -12.75
C THR A 1086 50.06 -20.37 -11.53
N ALA A 1087 50.22 -21.06 -10.40
CA ALA A 1087 50.79 -20.49 -9.18
C ALA A 1087 52.26 -20.05 -9.32
N ASP A 1088 52.99 -20.62 -10.29
CA ASP A 1088 54.37 -20.28 -10.63
C ASP A 1088 54.46 -19.17 -11.71
N ASP A 1089 53.32 -18.57 -12.06
CA ASP A 1089 53.13 -17.59 -13.14
C ASP A 1089 53.49 -18.10 -14.56
N ASP A 1090 53.47 -19.42 -14.75
CA ASP A 1090 53.59 -20.06 -16.07
C ASP A 1090 52.26 -20.03 -16.84
N LEU A 1091 52.33 -19.96 -18.17
CA LEU A 1091 51.14 -19.98 -19.04
C LEU A 1091 50.30 -21.26 -18.81
N PHE A 1092 49.02 -21.06 -18.51
CA PHE A 1092 48.04 -22.12 -18.29
C PHE A 1092 47.05 -22.18 -19.47
N THR A 1093 46.69 -23.40 -19.89
CA THR A 1093 45.65 -23.63 -20.90
C THR A 1093 44.56 -24.50 -20.31
N LEU A 1094 43.30 -24.17 -20.60
CA LEU A 1094 42.17 -24.95 -20.09
C LEU A 1094 42.21 -26.37 -20.70
N PRO A 1095 42.04 -27.42 -19.90
CA PRO A 1095 41.96 -28.79 -20.41
C PRO A 1095 40.79 -28.99 -21.38
N GLU A 1096 40.96 -29.83 -22.40
CA GLU A 1096 39.86 -30.26 -23.28
C GLU A 1096 38.99 -31.32 -22.57
N GLY A 1097 37.66 -31.23 -22.71
CA GLY A 1097 36.71 -32.20 -22.16
C GLY A 1097 35.49 -31.56 -21.50
N ASP A 1098 34.69 -32.38 -20.81
CA ASP A 1098 33.56 -31.92 -20.00
C ASP A 1098 34.08 -31.36 -18.67
N ILE A 1099 34.44 -30.08 -18.69
CA ILE A 1099 34.99 -29.34 -17.56
C ILE A 1099 34.10 -28.15 -17.19
N SER A 1100 34.21 -27.73 -15.94
CA SER A 1100 33.58 -26.49 -15.46
C SER A 1100 34.58 -25.62 -14.71
N ILE A 1101 34.33 -24.32 -14.69
CA ILE A 1101 35.20 -23.34 -14.03
C ILE A 1101 34.48 -22.80 -12.79
N GLY A 1102 35.20 -22.60 -11.69
CA GLY A 1102 34.63 -22.05 -10.47
C GLY A 1102 35.67 -21.38 -9.57
N ILE A 1103 35.21 -20.73 -8.51
CA ILE A 1103 36.10 -20.15 -7.50
C ILE A 1103 36.34 -21.25 -6.45
N PRO A 1104 37.58 -21.75 -6.28
CA PRO A 1104 37.89 -22.74 -5.28
C PRO A 1104 37.81 -22.15 -3.87
N HIS A 1105 37.22 -22.93 -2.98
CA HIS A 1105 37.26 -22.66 -1.55
C HIS A 1105 38.63 -23.05 -0.99
N VAL A 1106 39.13 -22.39 0.06
CA VAL A 1106 40.45 -22.69 0.66
C VAL A 1106 40.63 -24.17 1.05
N LEU A 1107 39.54 -24.86 1.38
CA LEU A 1107 39.53 -26.29 1.71
C LEU A 1107 39.77 -27.23 0.50
N GLU A 1108 39.59 -26.73 -0.73
CA GLU A 1108 39.85 -27.47 -1.96
C GLU A 1108 41.29 -27.24 -2.46
N ILE A 1109 41.91 -26.12 -2.10
CA ILE A 1109 43.24 -25.71 -2.58
C ILE A 1109 44.32 -26.43 -1.76
N SER A 1110 45.35 -26.96 -2.44
CA SER A 1110 46.48 -27.56 -1.75
C SER A 1110 47.25 -26.50 -0.93
N PRO A 1111 47.84 -26.84 0.24
CA PRO A 1111 48.62 -25.87 1.01
C PRO A 1111 49.78 -25.26 0.23
N THR A 1112 50.36 -26.02 -0.71
CA THR A 1112 51.44 -25.57 -1.60
C THR A 1112 50.94 -24.51 -2.56
N ASP A 1113 49.84 -24.77 -3.27
CA ASP A 1113 49.27 -23.82 -4.22
C ASP A 1113 48.74 -22.57 -3.51
N ALA A 1114 48.10 -22.74 -2.34
CA ALA A 1114 47.62 -21.62 -1.54
C ALA A 1114 48.75 -20.66 -1.14
N ALA A 1115 49.92 -21.19 -0.74
CA ALA A 1115 51.09 -20.38 -0.43
C ALA A 1115 51.68 -19.70 -1.68
N ALA A 1116 51.79 -20.42 -2.79
CA ALA A 1116 52.33 -19.90 -4.04
C ALA A 1116 51.46 -18.78 -4.64
N PHE A 1117 50.13 -18.99 -4.75
CA PHE A 1117 49.21 -17.93 -5.17
C PHE A 1117 49.17 -16.77 -4.19
N GLY A 1118 49.28 -17.02 -2.88
CA GLY A 1118 49.37 -15.96 -1.88
C GLY A 1118 50.58 -15.05 -2.08
N GLN A 1119 51.75 -15.63 -2.40
CA GLN A 1119 52.96 -14.87 -2.75
C GLN A 1119 52.77 -14.13 -4.08
N LEU A 1120 52.21 -14.78 -5.10
CA LEU A 1120 51.96 -14.18 -6.41
C LEU A 1120 51.04 -12.95 -6.29
N PHE A 1121 49.97 -13.03 -5.50
CA PHE A 1121 49.06 -11.89 -5.29
C PHE A 1121 49.76 -10.75 -4.54
N ALA A 1122 50.65 -11.06 -3.60
CA ALA A 1122 51.45 -10.04 -2.93
C ALA A 1122 52.44 -9.34 -3.88
N ASP A 1123 53.11 -10.10 -4.75
CA ASP A 1123 54.10 -9.59 -5.71
C ASP A 1123 53.48 -8.64 -6.75
N TYR A 1124 52.24 -8.93 -7.18
CA TYR A 1124 51.47 -8.09 -8.11
C TYR A 1124 50.58 -7.03 -7.40
N GLU A 1125 50.67 -6.91 -6.07
CA GLU A 1125 49.82 -6.02 -5.25
C GLU A 1125 48.30 -6.21 -5.50
N LEU A 1126 47.89 -7.45 -5.77
CA LEU A 1126 46.50 -7.82 -6.04
C LEU A 1126 45.77 -8.10 -4.73
N LEU A 1127 44.79 -7.25 -4.41
CA LEU A 1127 43.90 -7.44 -3.28
C LEU A 1127 42.64 -8.19 -3.71
N PRO A 1128 42.34 -9.38 -3.16
CA PRO A 1128 41.09 -10.07 -3.45
C PRO A 1128 39.87 -9.27 -3.01
N PRO A 1129 38.76 -9.31 -3.75
CA PRO A 1129 37.54 -8.57 -3.40
C PRO A 1129 36.82 -9.09 -2.14
N PHE A 1130 37.10 -10.32 -1.72
CA PHE A 1130 36.62 -10.94 -0.47
C PHE A 1130 37.67 -11.95 0.02
N ARG A 1131 37.54 -12.43 1.28
CA ARG A 1131 38.47 -13.42 1.84
C ARG A 1131 38.34 -14.75 1.11
N GLN A 1132 39.30 -15.05 0.24
CA GLN A 1132 39.44 -16.35 -0.44
C GLN A 1132 40.47 -17.24 0.27
N LEU A 1133 41.76 -16.91 0.21
CA LEU A 1133 42.83 -17.66 0.88
C LEU A 1133 42.82 -17.44 2.40
N ASP A 1134 42.61 -16.21 2.84
CA ASP A 1134 42.51 -15.85 4.26
C ASP A 1134 41.11 -16.14 4.86
N ARG A 1135 40.31 -16.98 4.19
CA ARG A 1135 39.00 -17.37 4.70
C ARG A 1135 39.16 -18.31 5.88
N ASN A 1136 38.50 -18.00 6.99
CA ASN A 1136 38.41 -18.92 8.11
C ASN A 1136 37.83 -20.25 7.62
N SER A 1137 38.45 -21.36 8.00
CA SER A 1137 37.95 -22.69 7.67
C SER A 1137 37.84 -23.53 8.93
N TYR A 1138 36.74 -24.25 9.03
CA TYR A 1138 36.41 -25.06 10.19
C TYR A 1138 36.03 -26.48 9.76
N ALA A 1139 36.43 -27.46 10.55
CA ALA A 1139 36.03 -28.84 10.37
C ALA A 1139 35.10 -29.28 11.50
N LEU A 1140 34.10 -30.10 11.15
CA LEU A 1140 33.36 -30.89 12.12
C LEU A 1140 34.27 -32.01 12.65
N THR A 1141 34.28 -32.20 13.96
CA THR A 1141 34.91 -33.37 14.58
C THR A 1141 34.20 -34.67 14.17
N GLU A 1142 34.86 -35.81 14.31
CA GLU A 1142 34.24 -37.11 13.99
C GLU A 1142 32.96 -37.37 14.82
N ALA A 1143 32.93 -36.87 16.06
CA ALA A 1143 31.74 -36.92 16.90
C ALA A 1143 30.60 -36.06 16.34
N GLU A 1144 30.88 -34.81 15.96
CA GLU A 1144 29.89 -33.88 15.39
C GLU A 1144 29.36 -34.36 14.02
N ARG A 1145 30.21 -34.95 13.17
CA ARG A 1145 29.76 -35.53 11.89
C ARG A 1145 28.74 -36.64 12.08
N ASN A 1146 28.89 -37.44 13.13
CA ASN A 1146 27.99 -38.56 13.42
C ASN A 1146 26.82 -38.17 14.34
N ALA A 1147 26.75 -36.91 14.78
CA ALA A 1147 25.68 -36.39 15.61
C ALA A 1147 24.51 -35.89 14.75
N SER A 1148 23.30 -35.95 15.31
CA SER A 1148 22.08 -35.34 14.77
C SER A 1148 21.85 -33.89 15.22
N GLU A 1149 22.55 -33.46 16.27
CA GLU A 1149 22.49 -32.12 16.83
C GLU A 1149 23.91 -31.60 17.10
N LEU A 1150 24.16 -30.32 16.82
CA LEU A 1150 25.39 -29.62 17.21
C LEU A 1150 25.15 -28.81 18.48
N THR A 1151 25.89 -29.14 19.54
CA THR A 1151 25.84 -28.46 20.85
C THR A 1151 27.05 -27.56 21.11
N ARG A 1152 27.86 -27.29 20.07
CA ARG A 1152 29.10 -26.51 20.16
C ARG A 1152 28.90 -25.09 20.72
N TRP A 1153 27.72 -24.52 20.52
CA TRP A 1153 27.36 -23.16 20.96
C TRP A 1153 26.28 -23.12 22.03
N THR A 1154 25.83 -24.27 22.54
CA THR A 1154 24.75 -24.35 23.52
C THR A 1154 25.05 -23.48 24.75
N GLY A 1155 24.14 -22.57 25.07
CA GLY A 1155 24.26 -21.66 26.22
C GLY A 1155 25.13 -20.43 25.99
N ARG A 1156 25.71 -20.25 24.79
CA ARG A 1156 26.40 -18.99 24.44
C ARG A 1156 25.37 -17.93 24.07
N LYS A 1157 25.63 -16.69 24.51
CA LYS A 1157 24.82 -15.51 24.17
C LYS A 1157 25.45 -14.71 23.04
N CYS A 1158 24.63 -14.17 22.15
CA CYS A 1158 25.05 -13.25 21.10
C CYS A 1158 24.07 -12.08 20.94
N PRO A 1159 24.48 -10.94 20.39
CA PRO A 1159 23.57 -9.80 20.20
C PRO A 1159 22.43 -10.12 19.24
N SER A 1160 21.18 -9.80 19.60
CA SER A 1160 19.99 -10.03 18.78
C SER A 1160 20.08 -9.39 17.39
N GLY A 1161 20.72 -8.24 17.28
CA GLY A 1161 20.97 -7.57 16.00
C GLY A 1161 21.86 -8.37 15.04
N ARG A 1162 22.82 -9.13 15.56
CA ARG A 1162 23.71 -9.98 14.74
C ARG A 1162 23.01 -11.25 14.26
N VAL A 1163 22.20 -11.88 15.12
CA VAL A 1163 21.34 -13.02 14.74
C VAL A 1163 20.39 -12.62 13.62
N MET A 1164 19.75 -11.46 13.73
CA MET A 1164 18.94 -10.90 12.64
C MET A 1164 19.76 -10.56 11.40
N GLY A 1165 21.03 -10.20 11.58
CA GLY A 1165 21.99 -9.94 10.52
C GLY A 1165 22.30 -11.14 9.64
N LEU A 1166 22.12 -12.38 10.14
CA LEU A 1166 22.27 -13.61 9.35
C LEU A 1166 21.35 -13.65 8.12
N ALA A 1167 20.25 -12.90 8.14
CA ALA A 1167 19.38 -12.76 6.96
C ALA A 1167 20.11 -12.15 5.75
N ASN A 1168 21.20 -11.41 5.96
CA ASN A 1168 22.05 -10.93 4.85
C ASN A 1168 22.97 -12.03 4.27
N LYS A 1169 23.05 -13.20 4.94
CA LYS A 1169 23.86 -14.35 4.54
C LYS A 1169 23.01 -15.54 4.05
N GLY A 1170 21.77 -15.29 3.65
CA GLY A 1170 20.87 -16.32 3.10
C GLY A 1170 20.01 -17.06 4.13
N TRP A 1171 20.16 -16.77 5.43
CA TRP A 1171 19.28 -17.31 6.45
C TRP A 1171 17.88 -16.68 6.38
N ILE A 1172 16.85 -17.46 6.70
CA ILE A 1172 15.47 -16.98 6.82
C ILE A 1172 14.98 -17.12 8.26
N LYS A 1173 14.05 -16.26 8.65
CA LYS A 1173 13.35 -16.39 9.92
C LYS A 1173 12.32 -17.50 9.82
N GLY A 1174 12.15 -18.26 10.89
CA GLY A 1174 11.05 -19.20 10.99
C GLY A 1174 9.69 -18.53 10.91
N THR A 1175 8.66 -19.32 10.61
CA THR A 1175 7.28 -18.83 10.57
C THR A 1175 6.86 -18.29 11.94
N PRO A 1176 6.24 -17.09 12.02
CA PRO A 1176 5.70 -16.58 13.28
C PRO A 1176 4.71 -17.57 13.89
N GLN A 1177 4.85 -17.81 15.19
CA GLN A 1177 3.98 -18.65 16.00
C GLN A 1177 2.91 -17.80 16.69
N ASP A 1178 2.26 -18.38 17.72
CA ASP A 1178 1.32 -17.67 18.58
C ASP A 1178 1.96 -16.39 19.15
N ALA A 1179 1.15 -15.33 19.27
CA ALA A 1179 1.60 -13.98 19.61
C ALA A 1179 2.67 -13.36 18.68
N GLY A 1180 2.90 -13.96 17.50
CA GLY A 1180 3.90 -13.47 16.54
C GLY A 1180 5.34 -13.76 16.95
N TRP A 1181 5.57 -14.72 17.86
CA TRP A 1181 6.91 -15.11 18.31
C TRP A 1181 7.65 -15.98 17.27
N ILE A 1182 8.97 -15.81 17.16
CA ILE A 1182 9.84 -16.52 16.21
C ILE A 1182 11.04 -17.07 16.99
N GLY A 1183 11.10 -18.38 17.19
CA GLY A 1183 12.17 -19.06 17.94
C GLY A 1183 13.30 -19.65 17.11
N TRP A 1184 13.32 -19.41 15.80
CA TRP A 1184 14.26 -20.11 14.90
C TRP A 1184 14.77 -19.23 13.77
N MET A 1185 16.04 -19.42 13.44
CA MET A 1185 16.65 -19.02 12.18
C MET A 1185 16.94 -20.28 11.36
N ILE A 1186 16.70 -20.22 10.05
CA ILE A 1186 16.73 -21.39 9.16
C ILE A 1186 17.64 -21.09 7.98
N ASN A 1187 18.60 -21.97 7.67
CA ASN A 1187 19.43 -21.87 6.47
C ASN A 1187 19.01 -22.94 5.44
N PRO A 1188 18.58 -22.55 4.21
CA PRO A 1188 18.24 -23.50 3.16
C PRO A 1188 19.49 -24.15 2.54
N LEU A 1189 19.59 -25.48 2.61
CA LEU A 1189 20.71 -26.29 2.13
C LEU A 1189 20.25 -27.31 1.06
N GLY A 1190 19.41 -26.86 0.13
CA GLY A 1190 18.83 -27.71 -0.92
C GLY A 1190 17.71 -28.60 -0.38
N ARG A 1191 17.95 -29.93 -0.33
CA ARG A 1191 17.00 -30.89 0.26
C ARG A 1191 16.90 -30.78 1.79
N TRP A 1192 17.93 -30.21 2.41
CA TRP A 1192 18.03 -30.03 3.85
C TRP A 1192 17.80 -28.57 4.22
N SER A 1193 17.36 -28.32 5.44
CA SER A 1193 17.36 -27.01 6.08
C SER A 1193 18.05 -27.12 7.42
N LEU A 1194 19.04 -26.25 7.70
CA LEU A 1194 19.64 -26.17 9.03
C LEU A 1194 18.78 -25.28 9.91
N ILE A 1195 18.32 -25.81 11.03
CA ILE A 1195 17.55 -25.09 12.02
C ILE A 1195 18.48 -24.65 13.15
N MET A 1196 18.46 -23.38 13.49
CA MET A 1196 19.12 -22.81 14.66
C MET A 1196 18.04 -22.28 15.62
N GLU A 1197 17.93 -22.92 16.78
CA GLU A 1197 16.99 -22.54 17.83
C GLU A 1197 17.59 -21.44 18.71
N ILE A 1198 16.75 -20.45 19.01
CA ILE A 1198 17.05 -19.30 19.86
C ILE A 1198 15.97 -19.19 20.94
N ASP A 1199 16.39 -19.05 22.20
CA ASP A 1199 15.49 -19.24 23.33
C ASP A 1199 14.61 -18.00 23.62
N GLU A 1200 15.15 -16.78 23.50
CA GLU A 1200 14.38 -15.55 23.67
C GLU A 1200 13.50 -15.25 22.45
N GLY A 1201 14.01 -15.52 21.25
CA GLY A 1201 13.33 -15.35 19.97
C GLY A 1201 13.12 -13.89 19.55
N PHE A 1202 12.28 -13.70 18.53
CA PHE A 1202 11.86 -12.39 18.01
C PHE A 1202 10.33 -12.26 18.02
N ALA A 1203 9.82 -11.03 18.02
CA ALA A 1203 8.40 -10.74 17.86
C ALA A 1203 8.13 -9.99 16.54
N VAL A 1204 7.07 -10.38 15.82
CA VAL A 1204 6.65 -9.70 14.59
C VAL A 1204 6.25 -8.25 14.90
N GLY A 1205 6.83 -7.30 14.14
CA GLY A 1205 6.53 -5.87 14.29
C GLY A 1205 7.39 -5.14 15.32
N MET A 1206 8.20 -5.85 16.09
CA MET A 1206 9.08 -5.31 17.13
C MET A 1206 10.54 -5.28 16.64
N SER A 1207 11.34 -4.32 17.12
CA SER A 1207 12.77 -4.33 16.78
C SER A 1207 13.49 -5.48 17.53
N PRO A 1208 14.58 -6.04 16.96
CA PRO A 1208 15.20 -7.25 17.54
C PRO A 1208 15.70 -7.08 18.98
N ALA A 1209 16.04 -5.85 19.37
CA ALA A 1209 16.58 -5.53 20.70
C ALA A 1209 15.49 -5.18 21.73
N GLU A 1210 14.26 -4.90 21.28
CA GLU A 1210 13.15 -4.53 22.17
C GLU A 1210 12.63 -5.73 22.97
N LEU A 1211 12.61 -6.93 22.37
CA LEU A 1211 12.21 -8.16 23.08
C LEU A 1211 13.34 -8.68 23.98
N SER A 1212 14.56 -8.76 23.44
CA SER A 1212 15.78 -9.06 24.17
C SER A 1212 16.98 -8.50 23.43
N ALA A 1213 17.93 -7.86 24.11
CA ALA A 1213 19.16 -7.38 23.48
C ALA A 1213 20.11 -8.51 23.06
N GLU A 1214 19.99 -9.68 23.69
CA GLU A 1214 20.81 -10.87 23.46
C GLU A 1214 19.94 -12.10 23.18
N GLN A 1215 20.47 -13.05 22.41
CA GLN A 1215 19.87 -14.35 22.13
C GLN A 1215 20.80 -15.45 22.62
N LEU A 1216 20.24 -16.45 23.29
CA LEU A 1216 20.89 -17.68 23.67
C LEU A 1216 20.65 -18.74 22.60
N LEU A 1217 21.73 -19.33 22.09
CA LEU A 1217 21.64 -20.47 21.17
C LEU A 1217 21.51 -21.76 21.98
N SER A 1218 20.45 -22.52 21.74
CA SER A 1218 20.21 -23.80 22.40
C SER A 1218 20.82 -24.95 21.60
N LYS A 1219 20.34 -25.18 20.37
CA LYS A 1219 20.82 -26.28 19.53
C LYS A 1219 20.62 -26.04 18.03
N LEU A 1220 21.34 -26.84 17.23
CA LEU A 1220 21.22 -26.84 15.78
C LEU A 1220 21.04 -28.26 15.23
N TRP A 1221 20.16 -28.42 14.25
CA TRP A 1221 19.88 -29.71 13.60
C TRP A 1221 19.48 -29.54 12.14
N LEU A 1222 19.57 -30.61 11.36
CA LEU A 1222 19.10 -30.66 9.97
C LEU A 1222 17.65 -31.13 9.91
N TRP A 1223 16.89 -30.61 8.95
CA TRP A 1223 15.51 -31.04 8.66
C TRP A 1223 15.34 -31.30 7.16
N GLU A 1224 14.65 -32.37 6.77
CA GLU A 1224 14.41 -32.70 5.36
C GLU A 1224 13.20 -31.94 4.82
N GLY A 1225 13.44 -31.03 3.88
CA GLY A 1225 12.41 -30.25 3.21
C GLY A 1225 12.82 -28.80 2.98
N LYS A 1226 11.94 -28.06 2.30
CA LYS A 1226 12.15 -26.64 1.99
C LYS A 1226 12.01 -25.78 3.23
N ALA A 1227 12.93 -24.84 3.42
CA ALA A 1227 12.97 -23.96 4.59
C ALA A 1227 11.64 -23.24 4.87
N GLU A 1228 10.86 -22.87 3.84
CA GLU A 1228 9.54 -22.21 4.04
C GLU A 1228 8.45 -23.15 4.58
N SER A 1229 8.68 -24.46 4.52
CA SER A 1229 7.74 -25.49 5.00
C SER A 1229 7.98 -25.88 6.46
N TYR A 1230 9.06 -25.36 7.07
CA TYR A 1230 9.37 -25.60 8.47
C TYR A 1230 8.61 -24.63 9.37
N GLY A 1231 7.74 -25.15 10.24
CA GLY A 1231 6.84 -24.34 11.06
C GLY A 1231 5.98 -25.16 12.03
N TRP A 1232 5.01 -24.50 12.67
CA TRP A 1232 4.19 -25.12 13.71
C TRP A 1232 3.37 -26.31 13.17
N GLY A 1233 3.59 -27.51 13.72
CA GLY A 1233 2.95 -28.77 13.30
C GLY A 1233 3.77 -29.64 12.35
N SER A 1234 4.90 -29.16 11.81
CA SER A 1234 5.90 -29.96 11.07
C SER A 1234 7.14 -30.34 11.90
N ASN A 1235 7.04 -30.19 13.23
CA ASN A 1235 8.09 -30.42 14.24
C ASN A 1235 8.48 -31.90 14.44
N SER A 1236 8.45 -32.75 13.41
CA SER A 1236 9.17 -34.02 13.53
C SER A 1236 10.66 -33.70 13.49
N THR A 1237 11.38 -33.94 14.58
CA THR A 1237 12.84 -33.93 14.63
C THR A 1237 13.37 -35.05 13.73
N GLN A 1238 13.44 -34.78 12.43
CA GLN A 1238 14.20 -35.62 11.52
C GLN A 1238 15.68 -35.33 11.76
N GLU A 1239 16.23 -36.03 12.72
CA GLU A 1239 17.61 -35.91 13.20
C GLU A 1239 18.61 -36.55 12.21
N ALA A 1240 18.74 -35.97 11.02
CA ALA A 1240 19.77 -36.39 10.06
C ALA A 1240 21.17 -36.08 10.61
N GLN A 1241 22.11 -36.99 10.40
CA GLN A 1241 23.50 -36.79 10.82
C GLN A 1241 24.17 -35.70 9.97
N PHE A 1242 25.02 -34.86 10.58
CA PHE A 1242 25.76 -33.82 9.86
C PHE A 1242 26.77 -34.36 8.82
N SER A 1243 27.03 -35.68 8.81
CA SER A 1243 27.83 -36.38 7.80
C SER A 1243 27.26 -36.25 6.38
N VAL A 1244 25.99 -35.88 6.23
CA VAL A 1244 25.35 -35.61 4.93
C VAL A 1244 25.78 -34.30 4.29
N LEU A 1245 26.38 -33.38 5.05
CA LEU A 1245 26.91 -32.12 4.54
C LEU A 1245 28.34 -32.33 4.02
N ASP A 1246 28.68 -31.68 2.91
CA ASP A 1246 30.06 -31.60 2.46
C ASP A 1246 30.89 -30.65 3.35
N ALA A 1247 32.22 -30.77 3.27
CA ALA A 1247 33.14 -30.05 4.15
C ALA A 1247 33.05 -28.52 4.00
N ILE A 1248 32.75 -28.01 2.80
CA ILE A 1248 32.63 -26.56 2.56
C ILE A 1248 31.34 -26.05 3.18
N THR A 1249 30.21 -26.69 2.87
CA THR A 1249 28.91 -26.33 3.48
C THR A 1249 29.00 -26.34 5.00
N ALA A 1250 29.60 -27.37 5.60
CA ALA A 1250 29.81 -27.44 7.04
C ALA A 1250 30.70 -26.30 7.58
N SER A 1251 31.82 -26.00 6.92
CA SER A 1251 32.72 -24.91 7.31
C SER A 1251 32.04 -23.54 7.26
N GLU A 1252 31.25 -23.28 6.21
CA GLU A 1252 30.56 -22.01 6.01
C GLU A 1252 29.44 -21.76 7.03
N LEU A 1253 28.73 -22.82 7.41
CA LEU A 1253 27.74 -22.74 8.50
C LEU A 1253 28.41 -22.41 9.84
N ILE A 1254 29.56 -23.03 10.12
CA ILE A 1254 30.34 -22.74 11.34
C ILE A 1254 30.86 -21.30 11.30
N ASN A 1255 31.37 -20.83 10.15
CA ASN A 1255 31.80 -19.44 9.94
C ASN A 1255 30.66 -18.45 10.27
N ASP A 1256 29.45 -18.71 9.80
CA ASP A 1256 28.30 -17.86 10.06
C ASP A 1256 27.94 -17.74 11.53
N ILE A 1257 28.00 -18.86 12.25
CA ILE A 1257 27.65 -18.94 13.66
C ILE A 1257 28.76 -18.34 14.53
N GLU A 1258 30.05 -18.61 14.24
CA GLU A 1258 31.16 -18.01 14.99
C GLU A 1258 31.19 -16.48 14.86
N ALA A 1259 30.85 -15.95 13.68
CA ALA A 1259 30.74 -14.51 13.44
C ALA A 1259 29.66 -13.81 14.29
N LEU A 1260 28.73 -14.54 14.92
CA LEU A 1260 27.79 -13.96 15.89
C LEU A 1260 28.51 -13.47 17.15
N PHE A 1261 29.66 -14.08 17.48
CA PHE A 1261 30.39 -13.87 18.73
C PHE A 1261 31.66 -13.02 18.59
N GLU A 1262 32.09 -12.71 17.36
CA GLU A 1262 33.16 -11.75 17.03
C GLU A 1262 32.60 -10.34 16.90
#